data_AF-A0A4Y6ID97-F1
#
_entry.id   AF-A0A4Y6ID97-F1
#
_cell.length_a   1.000
_cell.length_b   1.000
_cell.length_c   1.000
_cell.angle_alpha   90.00
_cell.angle_beta   90.00
_cell.angle_gamma   90.00
#
_symmetry.space_group_name_H-M   'P 1'
#
loop_
_entity.id
_entity.type
_entity.pdbx_description
1 polymer ?
#
loop_
_entity_poly.entity_id
_entity_poly.type
_entity_poly.pdbx_seq_one_letter_code
_entity_poly.pdbx_strand_id
1 'polypeptide(L)'
;MTYLSQIKFALLSILLLLSGCGDGSNSGFPSGCGNAGNLCVSALTISPNASGILVGGQQSYQAMATLTDGSEVNITDKVTWSVDKPNVATLMVAGNNVAATGVADGVATVIAHYHDLQASAELVVGAISVSIMPSTSTILTNMEQSYQAFAIFSNGLQLDVTPQVTWQSANAAVATISVTEDGVLAKGVAEGVASISASYQNKSIYAQLNVVNSTPETLVITPASDVLPKGAAKQYSAFLTTSSGDVIDVTTKVTWQVANSAIASIDADAWLSTLSVGSSQISATLVYNAKTLTASSSLTVSNAQLSSIAITPVDGVFPVGKMGVYHARGNFSDGSVIDITRASTWAIANPKVAKIIATGIFAGDTIATAAGKTSVSATFNNMTASTSLEVSDAKLVNISMNPQNVTAPLGTKVAYSAYARYSDGSKQDITKLAVWNSSDTSVAAIEFSRALSGVTSNLAEGQTDISVSFGGLSQSTPHTVNDAVIESLQITPQNPSVPVGVDGQFTAIAYYSDKSTADVTDSANWLVDDYSVAAVIPNGVNAGYAKALKEGTTPLVVTFAGQTASTLITVSAATLESISLTPTIAEVPAGTTQQYQLFGVFSDGSNHDLSAFAHYQTSDSALVTIDSNGLASAHQYNVKPVTVTASYNGLQAKATLKVTAGLLDHIEVTPATQNIAIGHKGELQARAFYSDNTSADITALATWSVNDGNVASVDNTQANSGAVLGISQGVVTVTANFGGKTASNTTTVTAAVLESVTISPVQATLVAGLTQQYALTAQFSDNSSIDVTKLSAWQSSDVATAAIDNSGLAHTYKDGSVSITASYQGQSASANLSVLAVTLTELKITPENPNEPVGSQGQFSATGYFSNGLTANVTRGATWSSSDSSVVSIVASGTKAGQASADKVGTSTISASFGGVSDTSLATVTQAELVSIVITPGIASVMQGMQYQFKATGIYSDNVSKNITNAVNWQTSDASVASITSQGLAKGENKGTTEITAKYQGKQARATLVVAVPVITRLDVIPTFTELPIGSSMYYQAIAYDATGQDYDVSKAADWRMVNQTIAHVDNTVANGGYVTALSKGTTQIVVSFAGKSQTVSVQVTPAEVTSLIITPSDITILDGETQFYVATAQFSDGSSLVVTKESSWVSTNPEIATITTNGNAIAAAKYHGVTNIQATYQGITAQTSLTVQEREIKGVQVIPHVKYLDVGEQLQMKCMVDYVDYSVNDCTDEALWTIGDDTIAHVEPEGGLVTAIKSGTTRVFATYKGVSSKSDDGQVSVR
;
A
#
# COMPACT_ATOMS: atom_id res chain seq x y z
N MET A 1 -43.42 -69.70 1.44
CA MET A 1 -43.57 -71.17 1.26
C MET A 1 -43.14 -71.51 -0.16
N THR A 2 -42.60 -72.72 -0.41
CA THR A 2 -42.67 -73.51 -1.68
C THR A 2 -42.45 -72.81 -3.04
N TYR A 3 -41.56 -73.22 -3.97
CA TYR A 3 -40.59 -74.34 -4.04
C TYR A 3 -39.51 -74.03 -5.13
N LEU A 4 -38.44 -74.85 -5.15
CA LEU A 4 -37.34 -75.11 -6.12
C LEU A 4 -37.48 -74.72 -7.63
N SER A 5 -36.42 -74.72 -8.49
CA SER A 5 -35.04 -75.28 -8.40
C SER A 5 -33.98 -74.57 -9.30
N GLN A 6 -32.70 -74.86 -9.06
CA GLN A 6 -31.53 -74.55 -9.92
C GLN A 6 -31.36 -75.51 -11.13
N ILE A 7 -30.41 -75.20 -12.03
CA ILE A 7 -29.41 -76.06 -12.76
C ILE A 7 -29.18 -75.57 -14.20
N LYS A 8 -28.00 -75.66 -14.86
CA LYS A 8 -26.59 -75.36 -14.54
C LYS A 8 -25.73 -75.70 -15.79
N PHE A 9 -24.74 -74.85 -16.13
CA PHE A 9 -23.48 -75.18 -16.83
C PHE A 9 -23.43 -75.72 -18.29
N ALA A 10 -22.96 -74.86 -19.20
CA ALA A 10 -21.60 -74.89 -19.80
C ALA A 10 -21.27 -75.49 -21.20
N LEU A 11 -20.56 -74.64 -21.96
CA LEU A 11 -19.51 -74.86 -22.98
C LEU A 11 -19.76 -75.54 -24.34
N LEU A 12 -19.69 -74.69 -25.39
CA LEU A 12 -18.69 -74.72 -26.49
C LEU A 12 -18.70 -75.87 -27.54
N SER A 13 -19.04 -75.55 -28.81
CA SER A 13 -18.15 -75.74 -30.00
C SER A 13 -18.77 -75.44 -31.39
N ILE A 14 -18.32 -74.34 -32.01
CA ILE A 14 -17.72 -74.27 -33.37
C ILE A 14 -18.54 -74.51 -34.69
N LEU A 15 -18.48 -73.49 -35.57
CA LEU A 15 -18.56 -73.43 -37.06
C LEU A 15 -19.90 -73.60 -37.86
N LEU A 16 -20.39 -72.46 -38.37
CA LEU A 16 -20.51 -72.08 -39.82
C LEU A 16 -21.24 -73.05 -40.80
N LEU A 17 -22.37 -72.68 -41.45
CA LEU A 17 -22.43 -71.75 -42.61
C LEU A 17 -23.88 -71.37 -43.06
N LEU A 18 -23.97 -70.22 -43.76
CA LEU A 18 -24.94 -69.83 -44.82
C LEU A 18 -26.45 -69.61 -44.51
N SER A 19 -26.75 -68.32 -44.23
CA SER A 19 -27.65 -67.44 -45.01
C SER A 19 -29.12 -67.83 -45.29
N GLY A 20 -30.03 -67.01 -44.74
CA GLY A 20 -31.36 -66.71 -45.28
C GLY A 20 -31.85 -65.39 -44.67
N CYS A 21 -32.16 -64.38 -45.50
CA CYS A 21 -32.39 -63.01 -45.02
C CYS A 21 -33.67 -62.88 -44.18
N GLY A 22 -33.63 -62.00 -43.17
CA GLY A 22 -34.70 -61.81 -42.19
C GLY A 22 -34.40 -60.72 -41.16
N ASP A 23 -33.45 -59.83 -41.46
CA ASP A 23 -33.01 -58.70 -40.65
C ASP A 23 -34.05 -57.57 -40.65
N GLY A 24 -35.17 -57.82 -39.95
CA GLY A 24 -36.22 -56.85 -39.64
C GLY A 24 -35.78 -55.78 -38.63
N SER A 25 -34.63 -55.12 -38.86
CA SER A 25 -34.12 -54.05 -38.01
C SER A 25 -34.93 -52.76 -38.22
N ASN A 26 -35.87 -52.50 -37.31
CA ASN A 26 -36.65 -51.25 -37.24
C ASN A 26 -35.81 -50.04 -36.76
N SER A 27 -34.50 -50.02 -37.02
CA SER A 27 -33.55 -48.92 -36.69
C SER A 27 -33.76 -47.66 -37.54
N GLY A 28 -34.44 -47.79 -38.68
CA GLY A 28 -34.60 -46.69 -39.64
C GLY A 28 -33.28 -46.26 -40.30
N PHE A 29 -32.28 -47.14 -40.37
CA PHE A 29 -31.05 -47.01 -41.14
C PHE A 29 -30.72 -48.37 -41.79
N PRO A 30 -30.28 -48.44 -43.07
CA PRO A 30 -30.11 -49.72 -43.77
C PRO A 30 -28.90 -50.54 -43.28
N SER A 31 -29.03 -51.87 -43.30
CA SER A 31 -27.88 -52.78 -43.19
C SER A 31 -26.94 -52.58 -44.40
N GLY A 32 -25.68 -52.20 -44.14
CA GLY A 32 -24.69 -51.85 -45.18
C GLY A 32 -24.52 -50.35 -45.45
N CYS A 33 -24.45 -49.53 -44.40
CA CYS A 33 -24.00 -48.14 -44.48
C CYS A 33 -22.46 -48.03 -44.62
N GLY A 34 -21.96 -46.82 -44.94
CA GLY A 34 -20.53 -46.50 -45.07
C GLY A 34 -20.12 -45.85 -46.40
N ASN A 35 -21.08 -45.61 -47.31
CA ASN A 35 -20.84 -45.01 -48.62
C ASN A 35 -21.43 -43.59 -48.68
N ALA A 36 -20.98 -42.77 -49.65
CA ALA A 36 -21.42 -41.37 -49.81
C ALA A 36 -22.94 -41.15 -50.07
N GLY A 37 -23.72 -42.22 -50.28
CA GLY A 37 -25.18 -42.19 -50.36
C GLY A 37 -25.91 -42.98 -49.26
N ASN A 38 -25.18 -43.50 -48.26
CA ASN A 38 -25.75 -44.27 -47.15
C ASN A 38 -24.81 -44.18 -45.92
N LEU A 39 -25.00 -43.16 -45.08
CA LEU A 39 -24.11 -42.82 -43.96
C LEU A 39 -24.34 -43.71 -42.73
N CYS A 40 -23.28 -44.07 -42.01
CA CYS A 40 -23.40 -44.75 -40.71
C CYS A 40 -23.39 -43.75 -39.56
N VAL A 41 -23.98 -44.11 -38.42
CA VAL A 41 -23.64 -43.50 -37.13
C VAL A 41 -22.21 -43.91 -36.76
N SER A 42 -21.34 -42.92 -36.54
CA SER A 42 -19.92 -43.11 -36.23
C SER A 42 -19.56 -42.77 -34.78
N ALA A 43 -20.38 -41.94 -34.12
CA ALA A 43 -20.32 -41.67 -32.69
C ALA A 43 -21.73 -41.37 -32.16
N LEU A 44 -21.92 -41.57 -30.85
CA LEU A 44 -23.14 -41.23 -30.12
C LEU A 44 -22.79 -40.23 -29.01
N THR A 45 -23.63 -39.22 -28.81
CA THR A 45 -23.52 -38.25 -27.72
C THR A 45 -24.90 -37.97 -27.11
N ILE A 46 -24.90 -37.46 -25.88
CA ILE A 46 -26.11 -36.92 -25.22
C ILE A 46 -25.92 -35.41 -25.06
N SER A 47 -26.99 -34.65 -25.26
CA SER A 47 -27.05 -33.21 -25.01
C SER A 47 -28.17 -32.90 -24.00
N PRO A 48 -27.89 -32.18 -22.89
CA PRO A 48 -26.56 -31.83 -22.39
C PRO A 48 -25.80 -33.07 -21.88
N ASN A 49 -24.47 -33.08 -21.99
CA ASN A 49 -23.62 -34.19 -21.53
C ASN A 49 -23.26 -34.12 -20.03
N ALA A 50 -23.51 -32.99 -19.38
CA ALA A 50 -23.45 -32.84 -17.93
C ALA A 50 -24.55 -31.85 -17.50
N SER A 51 -25.13 -32.06 -16.33
CA SER A 51 -26.32 -31.33 -15.87
C SER A 51 -26.47 -31.42 -14.36
N GLY A 52 -27.14 -30.44 -13.75
CA GLY A 52 -27.44 -30.42 -12.33
C GLY A 52 -28.86 -29.92 -12.08
N ILE A 53 -29.60 -30.59 -11.20
CA ILE A 53 -30.97 -30.26 -10.83
C ILE A 53 -31.18 -30.31 -9.32
N LEU A 54 -32.06 -29.44 -8.84
CA LEU A 54 -32.59 -29.55 -7.48
C LEU A 54 -33.39 -30.85 -7.31
N VAL A 55 -33.50 -31.35 -6.07
CA VAL A 55 -34.40 -32.47 -5.75
C VAL A 55 -35.84 -32.08 -6.14
N GLY A 56 -36.53 -32.96 -6.87
CA GLY A 56 -37.84 -32.70 -7.48
C GLY A 56 -37.80 -31.94 -8.81
N GLY A 57 -36.65 -31.38 -9.21
CA GLY A 57 -36.46 -30.74 -10.52
C GLY A 57 -36.41 -31.75 -11.68
N GLN A 58 -36.42 -31.25 -12.92
CA GLN A 58 -36.32 -32.08 -14.13
C GLN A 58 -35.27 -31.54 -15.12
N GLN A 59 -34.53 -32.45 -15.76
CA GLN A 59 -33.61 -32.17 -16.87
C GLN A 59 -34.02 -32.98 -18.10
N SER A 60 -34.22 -32.31 -19.24
CA SER A 60 -34.47 -32.95 -20.53
C SER A 60 -33.17 -33.30 -21.25
N TYR A 61 -33.15 -34.41 -22.00
CA TYR A 61 -32.01 -34.87 -22.80
C TYR A 61 -32.39 -35.17 -24.24
N GLN A 62 -31.40 -35.08 -25.12
CA GLN A 62 -31.47 -35.54 -26.51
C GLN A 62 -30.25 -36.41 -26.83
N ALA A 63 -30.41 -37.44 -27.66
CA ALA A 63 -29.30 -38.21 -28.20
C ALA A 63 -28.99 -37.75 -29.63
N MET A 64 -27.72 -37.40 -29.85
CA MET A 64 -27.22 -36.96 -31.15
C MET A 64 -26.22 -37.99 -31.70
N ALA A 65 -26.49 -38.46 -32.91
CA ALA A 65 -25.61 -39.33 -33.67
C ALA A 65 -24.75 -38.51 -34.63
N THR A 66 -23.43 -38.62 -34.54
CA THR A 66 -22.51 -38.07 -35.54
C THR A 66 -22.37 -39.08 -36.68
N LEU A 67 -22.79 -38.71 -37.88
CA LEU A 67 -22.70 -39.55 -39.08
C LEU A 67 -21.27 -39.59 -39.65
N THR A 68 -21.00 -40.54 -40.55
CA THR A 68 -19.67 -40.77 -41.15
C THR A 68 -19.12 -39.61 -42.00
N ASP A 69 -19.93 -38.62 -42.35
CA ASP A 69 -19.51 -37.37 -43.02
C ASP A 69 -19.27 -36.22 -42.03
N GLY A 70 -19.52 -36.43 -40.73
CA GLY A 70 -19.42 -35.41 -39.69
C GLY A 70 -20.72 -34.64 -39.42
N SER A 71 -21.82 -34.91 -40.14
CA SER A 71 -23.12 -34.30 -39.82
C SER A 71 -23.73 -34.90 -38.55
N GLU A 72 -24.52 -34.12 -37.81
CA GLU A 72 -25.18 -34.58 -36.58
C GLU A 72 -26.70 -34.71 -36.76
N VAL A 73 -27.28 -35.82 -36.29
CA VAL A 73 -28.71 -36.12 -36.39
C VAL A 73 -29.27 -36.49 -35.02
N ASN A 74 -30.38 -35.87 -34.64
CA ASN A 74 -31.12 -36.25 -33.43
C ASN A 74 -31.77 -37.63 -33.63
N ILE A 75 -31.50 -38.55 -32.71
CA ILE A 75 -32.05 -39.92 -32.70
C ILE A 75 -32.61 -40.30 -31.32
N THR A 76 -33.12 -39.30 -30.57
CA THR A 76 -33.58 -39.43 -29.18
C THR A 76 -34.66 -40.50 -28.99
N ASP A 77 -35.52 -40.69 -30.00
CA ASP A 77 -36.57 -41.71 -30.07
C ASP A 77 -36.08 -43.11 -30.52
N LYS A 78 -34.87 -43.22 -31.08
CA LYS A 78 -34.27 -44.47 -31.60
C LYS A 78 -33.26 -45.14 -30.66
N VAL A 79 -32.88 -44.49 -29.55
CA VAL A 79 -31.95 -45.04 -28.56
C VAL A 79 -32.69 -45.57 -27.33
N THR A 80 -32.13 -46.59 -26.69
CA THR A 80 -32.66 -47.08 -25.40
C THR A 80 -32.02 -46.28 -24.27
N TRP A 81 -32.85 -45.63 -23.45
CA TRP A 81 -32.38 -44.81 -22.33
C TRP A 81 -32.46 -45.54 -20.98
N SER A 82 -31.56 -45.21 -20.06
CA SER A 82 -31.54 -45.70 -18.68
C SER A 82 -30.86 -44.70 -17.74
N VAL A 83 -30.94 -44.97 -16.42
CA VAL A 83 -30.23 -44.22 -15.38
C VAL A 83 -29.59 -45.19 -14.39
N ASP A 84 -28.34 -44.97 -13.99
CA ASP A 84 -27.56 -45.92 -13.17
C ASP A 84 -28.05 -46.04 -11.72
N LYS A 85 -28.61 -44.96 -11.15
CA LYS A 85 -29.00 -44.82 -9.75
C LYS A 85 -30.45 -44.32 -9.65
N PRO A 86 -31.45 -45.21 -9.79
CA PRO A 86 -32.87 -44.85 -9.71
C PRO A 86 -33.32 -44.27 -8.36
N ASN A 87 -32.47 -44.37 -7.33
CA ASN A 87 -32.66 -43.73 -6.02
C ASN A 87 -32.18 -42.26 -5.97
N VAL A 88 -31.35 -41.82 -6.93
CA VAL A 88 -30.86 -40.44 -7.05
C VAL A 88 -31.69 -39.68 -8.08
N ALA A 89 -31.94 -40.28 -9.25
CA ALA A 89 -32.80 -39.72 -10.29
C ALA A 89 -33.65 -40.81 -10.96
N THR A 90 -34.90 -40.49 -11.31
CA THR A 90 -35.78 -41.35 -12.12
C THR A 90 -35.89 -40.81 -13.54
N LEU A 91 -36.14 -41.67 -14.53
CA LEU A 91 -36.19 -41.26 -15.94
C LEU A 91 -37.58 -41.48 -16.55
N MET A 92 -38.13 -40.44 -17.17
CA MET A 92 -39.32 -40.48 -18.00
C MET A 92 -38.91 -40.47 -19.48
N VAL A 93 -39.44 -41.42 -20.27
CA VAL A 93 -39.18 -41.57 -21.70
C VAL A 93 -40.51 -41.67 -22.43
N ALA A 94 -40.79 -40.70 -23.31
CA ALA A 94 -42.05 -40.59 -24.05
C ALA A 94 -41.78 -40.14 -25.50
N GLY A 95 -41.37 -41.09 -26.34
CA GLY A 95 -40.93 -40.81 -27.71
C GLY A 95 -39.67 -39.93 -27.69
N ASN A 96 -39.72 -38.77 -28.35
CA ASN A 96 -38.60 -37.83 -28.39
C ASN A 96 -38.43 -36.98 -27.11
N ASN A 97 -39.34 -37.12 -26.13
CA ASN A 97 -39.25 -36.44 -24.84
C ASN A 97 -38.61 -37.37 -23.80
N VAL A 98 -37.37 -37.07 -23.41
CA VAL A 98 -36.62 -37.79 -22.38
C VAL A 98 -36.29 -36.80 -21.28
N ALA A 99 -36.76 -37.07 -20.06
CA ALA A 99 -36.54 -36.18 -18.92
C ALA A 99 -36.20 -36.98 -17.65
N ALA A 100 -35.09 -36.65 -17.00
CA ALA A 100 -34.77 -37.18 -15.68
C ALA A 100 -35.33 -36.27 -14.59
N THR A 101 -35.86 -36.85 -13.52
CA THR A 101 -36.42 -36.17 -12.35
C THR A 101 -35.57 -36.48 -11.12
N GLY A 102 -35.12 -35.45 -10.39
CA GLY A 102 -34.29 -35.61 -9.20
C GLY A 102 -35.09 -36.18 -8.02
N VAL A 103 -34.57 -37.20 -7.35
CA VAL A 103 -35.24 -37.94 -6.26
C VAL A 103 -34.54 -37.75 -4.92
N ALA A 104 -33.21 -37.78 -4.89
CA ALA A 104 -32.40 -37.55 -3.69
C ALA A 104 -30.98 -37.10 -4.07
N ASP A 105 -30.28 -36.47 -3.13
CA ASP A 105 -28.95 -35.93 -3.34
C ASP A 105 -27.93 -36.99 -3.81
N GLY A 106 -27.15 -36.66 -4.84
CA GLY A 106 -26.09 -37.51 -5.38
C GLY A 106 -25.85 -37.32 -6.89
N VAL A 107 -24.86 -38.04 -7.43
CA VAL A 107 -24.56 -38.03 -8.87
C VAL A 107 -25.12 -39.29 -9.52
N ALA A 108 -26.01 -39.14 -10.49
CA ALA A 108 -26.50 -40.19 -11.38
C ALA A 108 -25.91 -40.06 -12.79
N THR A 109 -25.95 -41.14 -13.55
CA THR A 109 -25.52 -41.22 -14.94
C THR A 109 -26.73 -41.58 -15.81
N VAL A 110 -27.11 -40.69 -16.73
CA VAL A 110 -28.13 -40.96 -17.75
C VAL A 110 -27.44 -41.56 -18.97
N ILE A 111 -27.87 -42.74 -19.42
CA ILE A 111 -27.18 -43.53 -20.44
C ILE A 111 -28.10 -43.80 -21.62
N ALA A 112 -27.62 -43.52 -22.83
CA ALA A 112 -28.27 -43.81 -24.10
C ALA A 112 -27.50 -44.90 -24.86
N HIS A 113 -28.20 -45.96 -25.28
CA HIS A 113 -27.64 -47.07 -26.05
C HIS A 113 -28.20 -47.11 -27.47
N TYR A 114 -27.30 -47.23 -28.46
CA TYR A 114 -27.62 -47.39 -29.88
C TYR A 114 -26.72 -48.47 -30.50
N HIS A 115 -27.25 -49.70 -30.62
CA HIS A 115 -26.47 -50.89 -30.97
C HIS A 115 -25.23 -51.03 -30.04
N ASP A 116 -24.03 -51.16 -30.59
CA ASP A 116 -22.78 -51.30 -29.84
C ASP A 116 -22.24 -49.95 -29.30
N LEU A 117 -22.88 -48.82 -29.64
CA LEU A 117 -22.51 -47.49 -29.15
C LEU A 117 -23.30 -47.16 -27.89
N GLN A 118 -22.62 -46.59 -26.91
CA GLN A 118 -23.22 -45.99 -25.71
C GLN A 118 -22.72 -44.57 -25.51
N ALA A 119 -23.58 -43.71 -25.00
CA ALA A 119 -23.24 -42.37 -24.52
C ALA A 119 -23.77 -42.20 -23.11
N SER A 120 -23.04 -41.44 -22.29
CA SER A 120 -23.39 -41.16 -20.89
C SER A 120 -23.38 -39.66 -20.65
N ALA A 121 -24.40 -39.15 -19.96
CA ALA A 121 -24.46 -37.80 -19.43
C ALA A 121 -24.47 -37.83 -17.90
N GLU A 122 -23.76 -36.90 -17.28
CA GLU A 122 -23.79 -36.73 -15.82
C GLU A 122 -25.02 -35.92 -15.39
N LEU A 123 -25.68 -36.38 -14.33
CA LEU A 123 -26.79 -35.70 -13.66
C LEU A 123 -26.52 -35.61 -12.17
N VAL A 124 -26.15 -34.43 -11.68
CA VAL A 124 -26.10 -34.19 -10.23
C VAL A 124 -27.48 -33.78 -9.75
N VAL A 125 -27.95 -34.43 -8.70
CA VAL A 125 -29.18 -34.09 -7.98
C VAL A 125 -28.79 -33.55 -6.62
N GLY A 126 -29.40 -32.44 -6.21
CA GLY A 126 -29.14 -31.82 -4.91
C GLY A 126 -27.89 -30.93 -4.91
N ALA A 127 -28.04 -29.72 -4.38
CA ALA A 127 -26.96 -28.73 -4.31
C ALA A 127 -26.18 -28.87 -3.01
N ILE A 128 -24.84 -28.81 -3.07
CA ILE A 128 -23.99 -28.83 -1.88
C ILE A 128 -24.09 -27.50 -1.10
N SER A 129 -24.24 -26.40 -1.83
CA SER A 129 -24.43 -25.05 -1.31
C SER A 129 -25.37 -24.25 -2.22
N VAL A 130 -25.85 -23.13 -1.69
CA VAL A 130 -26.57 -22.09 -2.44
C VAL A 130 -25.96 -20.75 -2.03
N SER A 131 -25.89 -19.79 -2.93
CA SER A 131 -25.33 -18.45 -2.70
C SER A 131 -26.25 -17.36 -3.23
N ILE A 132 -26.15 -16.15 -2.67
CA ILE A 132 -26.79 -14.93 -3.20
C ILE A 132 -25.71 -14.07 -3.86
N MET A 133 -26.01 -13.49 -5.02
CA MET A 133 -25.16 -12.53 -5.71
C MET A 133 -25.93 -11.22 -5.98
N PRO A 134 -25.36 -10.04 -5.72
CA PRO A 134 -24.10 -9.82 -4.98
C PRO A 134 -24.26 -10.18 -3.49
N SER A 135 -23.18 -10.53 -2.80
CA SER A 135 -23.24 -10.77 -1.34
C SER A 135 -23.43 -9.49 -0.52
N THR A 136 -23.00 -8.35 -1.05
CA THR A 136 -23.13 -7.02 -0.42
C THR A 136 -23.49 -5.97 -1.47
N SER A 137 -24.40 -5.03 -1.15
CA SER A 137 -24.73 -3.89 -2.01
C SER A 137 -25.11 -2.65 -1.19
N THR A 138 -24.96 -1.47 -1.79
CA THR A 138 -25.36 -0.18 -1.22
C THR A 138 -26.25 0.57 -2.22
N ILE A 139 -27.37 1.14 -1.78
CA ILE A 139 -28.31 1.92 -2.60
C ILE A 139 -28.86 3.12 -1.82
N LEU A 140 -29.47 4.08 -2.51
CA LEU A 140 -30.29 5.12 -1.87
C LEU A 140 -31.70 4.61 -1.51
N THR A 141 -32.37 5.31 -0.59
CA THR A 141 -33.81 5.14 -0.34
C THR A 141 -34.61 5.26 -1.65
N ASN A 142 -35.65 4.45 -1.82
CA ASN A 142 -36.46 4.28 -3.03
C ASN A 142 -35.78 3.68 -4.28
N MET A 143 -34.44 3.54 -4.33
CA MET A 143 -33.78 2.75 -5.37
C MET A 143 -34.00 1.24 -5.17
N GLU A 144 -33.68 0.45 -6.19
CA GLU A 144 -33.89 -1.00 -6.22
C GLU A 144 -32.61 -1.73 -6.64
N GLN A 145 -32.18 -2.71 -5.84
CA GLN A 145 -31.07 -3.61 -6.15
C GLN A 145 -31.59 -4.96 -6.65
N SER A 146 -30.96 -5.51 -7.69
CA SER A 146 -31.27 -6.86 -8.18
C SER A 146 -30.42 -7.90 -7.44
N TYR A 147 -31.01 -9.05 -7.14
CA TYR A 147 -30.34 -10.19 -6.55
C TYR A 147 -30.66 -11.47 -7.33
N GLN A 148 -29.66 -12.34 -7.47
CA GLN A 148 -29.82 -13.70 -7.98
C GLN A 148 -29.38 -14.71 -6.92
N ALA A 149 -29.96 -15.90 -6.93
CA ALA A 149 -29.51 -17.04 -6.13
C ALA A 149 -29.00 -18.16 -7.04
N PHE A 150 -27.85 -18.73 -6.70
CA PHE A 150 -27.23 -19.81 -7.45
C PHE A 150 -27.07 -21.06 -6.59
N ALA A 151 -27.59 -22.19 -7.07
CA ALA A 151 -27.33 -23.49 -6.48
C ALA A 151 -26.07 -24.08 -7.08
N ILE A 152 -25.18 -24.58 -6.23
CA ILE A 152 -23.88 -25.10 -6.65
C ILE A 152 -23.80 -26.60 -6.37
N PHE A 153 -23.44 -27.36 -7.41
CA PHE A 153 -23.41 -28.82 -7.40
C PHE A 153 -22.00 -29.37 -7.14
N SER A 154 -21.92 -30.62 -6.67
CA SER A 154 -20.65 -31.26 -6.29
C SER A 154 -19.64 -31.44 -7.44
N ASN A 155 -20.07 -31.31 -8.69
CA ASN A 155 -19.22 -31.34 -9.89
C ASN A 155 -18.71 -29.95 -10.33
N GLY A 156 -19.18 -28.86 -9.68
CA GLY A 156 -18.87 -27.48 -10.05
C GLY A 156 -19.90 -26.79 -10.96
N LEU A 157 -20.96 -27.50 -11.38
CA LEU A 157 -22.05 -26.88 -12.13
C LEU A 157 -22.81 -25.88 -11.23
N GLN A 158 -23.25 -24.78 -11.83
CA GLN A 158 -24.08 -23.76 -11.19
C GLN A 158 -25.43 -23.70 -11.92
N LEU A 159 -26.50 -23.55 -11.17
CA LEU A 159 -27.85 -23.32 -11.68
C LEU A 159 -28.40 -22.05 -11.07
N ASP A 160 -28.93 -21.14 -11.88
CA ASP A 160 -29.76 -20.05 -11.37
C ASP A 160 -31.03 -20.65 -10.75
N VAL A 161 -31.20 -20.42 -9.45
CA VAL A 161 -32.32 -20.90 -8.65
C VAL A 161 -33.13 -19.74 -8.07
N THR A 162 -32.97 -18.53 -8.62
CA THR A 162 -33.64 -17.30 -8.17
C THR A 162 -35.16 -17.47 -8.03
N PRO A 163 -35.91 -18.07 -8.99
CA PRO A 163 -37.34 -18.36 -8.81
C PRO A 163 -37.68 -19.66 -8.04
N GLN A 164 -36.71 -20.48 -7.65
CA GLN A 164 -36.91 -21.74 -6.90
C GLN A 164 -36.63 -21.62 -5.39
N VAL A 165 -36.12 -20.47 -4.93
CA VAL A 165 -35.85 -20.18 -3.50
C VAL A 165 -36.82 -19.13 -2.97
N THR A 166 -37.10 -19.18 -1.66
CA THR A 166 -38.01 -18.21 -1.02
C THR A 166 -37.22 -17.01 -0.51
N TRP A 167 -37.52 -15.81 -0.99
CA TRP A 167 -36.82 -14.58 -0.63
C TRP A 167 -37.51 -13.78 0.47
N GLN A 168 -36.73 -13.21 1.38
CA GLN A 168 -37.21 -12.38 2.48
C GLN A 168 -36.20 -11.28 2.83
N SER A 169 -36.69 -10.09 3.21
CA SER A 169 -35.89 -9.10 3.97
C SER A 169 -36.11 -9.32 5.46
N ALA A 170 -35.03 -9.41 6.24
CA ALA A 170 -35.08 -9.49 7.70
C ALA A 170 -35.58 -8.18 8.34
N ASN A 171 -35.45 -7.04 7.64
CA ASN A 171 -35.88 -5.73 8.12
C ASN A 171 -36.68 -5.01 7.03
N ALA A 172 -37.97 -5.33 6.93
CA ALA A 172 -38.91 -4.75 5.98
C ALA A 172 -39.15 -3.24 6.12
N ALA A 173 -38.69 -2.61 7.23
CA ALA A 173 -38.75 -1.16 7.40
C ALA A 173 -37.56 -0.45 6.72
N VAL A 174 -36.41 -1.12 6.58
CA VAL A 174 -35.22 -0.61 5.87
C VAL A 174 -35.28 -0.97 4.39
N ALA A 175 -35.61 -2.21 4.03
CA ALA A 175 -35.75 -2.64 2.64
C ALA A 175 -36.84 -3.70 2.44
N THR A 176 -37.62 -3.58 1.38
CA THR A 176 -38.65 -4.55 0.97
C THR A 176 -38.20 -5.39 -0.22
N ILE A 177 -38.63 -6.65 -0.27
CA ILE A 177 -38.35 -7.56 -1.39
C ILE A 177 -39.60 -7.68 -2.27
N SER A 178 -39.40 -7.60 -3.59
CA SER A 178 -40.36 -8.02 -4.61
C SER A 178 -39.74 -9.11 -5.48
N VAL A 179 -40.56 -10.12 -5.82
CA VAL A 179 -40.21 -11.20 -6.74
C VAL A 179 -41.12 -11.06 -7.95
N THR A 180 -40.56 -11.01 -9.15
CA THR A 180 -41.28 -10.91 -10.43
C THR A 180 -40.87 -12.07 -11.35
N GLU A 181 -41.50 -12.17 -12.53
CA GLU A 181 -41.06 -13.13 -13.55
C GLU A 181 -39.69 -12.75 -14.16
N ASP A 182 -39.28 -11.48 -14.02
CA ASP A 182 -38.00 -10.94 -14.50
C ASP A 182 -36.84 -11.05 -13.50
N GLY A 183 -37.11 -11.38 -12.22
CA GLY A 183 -36.07 -11.53 -11.18
C GLY A 183 -36.51 -11.13 -9.77
N VAL A 184 -35.54 -10.76 -8.93
CA VAL A 184 -35.77 -10.36 -7.54
C VAL A 184 -35.16 -8.99 -7.28
N LEU A 185 -35.98 -8.08 -6.76
CA LEU A 185 -35.62 -6.70 -6.48
C LEU A 185 -35.78 -6.40 -4.98
N ALA A 186 -34.75 -5.81 -4.38
CA ALA A 186 -34.78 -5.27 -3.04
C ALA A 186 -34.86 -3.75 -3.12
N LYS A 187 -35.98 -3.16 -2.70
CA LYS A 187 -36.22 -1.72 -2.69
C LYS A 187 -35.82 -1.12 -1.34
N GLY A 188 -34.97 -0.09 -1.35
CA GLY A 188 -34.67 0.70 -0.17
C GLY A 188 -35.89 1.51 0.28
N VAL A 189 -36.22 1.49 1.57
CA VAL A 189 -37.40 2.15 2.15
C VAL A 189 -37.00 3.22 3.16
N ALA A 190 -36.06 2.91 4.05
CA ALA A 190 -35.52 3.82 5.04
C ALA A 190 -34.02 3.56 5.25
N GLU A 191 -33.34 4.47 5.92
CA GLU A 191 -31.91 4.38 6.22
C GLU A 191 -31.57 3.17 7.11
N GLY A 192 -30.45 2.50 6.83
CA GLY A 192 -29.90 1.44 7.67
C GLY A 192 -29.45 0.21 6.88
N VAL A 193 -29.23 -0.90 7.60
CA VAL A 193 -28.80 -2.18 7.03
C VAL A 193 -29.97 -3.18 7.05
N ALA A 194 -30.22 -3.82 5.91
CA ALA A 194 -31.15 -4.94 5.78
C ALA A 194 -30.38 -6.20 5.37
N SER A 195 -30.59 -7.30 6.10
CA SER A 195 -30.19 -8.62 5.63
C SER A 195 -31.25 -9.14 4.65
N ILE A 196 -30.82 -9.41 3.41
CA ILE A 196 -31.61 -10.06 2.38
C ILE A 196 -31.31 -11.55 2.46
N SER A 197 -32.34 -12.38 2.56
CA SER A 197 -32.19 -13.83 2.68
C SER A 197 -32.94 -14.58 1.60
N ALA A 198 -32.37 -15.71 1.22
CA ALA A 198 -32.99 -16.72 0.38
C ALA A 198 -33.02 -18.05 1.13
N SER A 199 -34.13 -18.78 1.06
CA SER A 199 -34.30 -20.04 1.76
C SER A 199 -34.59 -21.20 0.80
N TYR A 200 -33.90 -22.32 1.02
CA TYR A 200 -34.01 -23.56 0.27
C TYR A 200 -33.86 -24.77 1.19
N GLN A 201 -34.85 -25.68 1.19
CA GLN A 201 -34.90 -26.89 2.03
C GLN A 201 -34.48 -26.66 3.51
N ASN A 202 -35.08 -25.64 4.16
CA ASN A 202 -34.78 -25.24 5.55
C ASN A 202 -33.35 -24.72 5.82
N LYS A 203 -32.49 -24.59 4.80
CA LYS A 203 -31.29 -23.75 4.87
C LYS A 203 -31.67 -22.32 4.49
N SER A 204 -31.09 -21.34 5.16
CA SER A 204 -31.18 -19.92 4.80
C SER A 204 -29.79 -19.38 4.55
N ILE A 205 -29.66 -18.59 3.50
CA ILE A 205 -28.44 -17.90 3.09
C ILE A 205 -28.70 -16.41 3.01
N TYR A 206 -27.64 -15.61 3.14
CA TYR A 206 -27.74 -14.19 3.47
C TYR A 206 -26.83 -13.32 2.59
N ALA A 207 -27.32 -12.14 2.28
CA ALA A 207 -26.61 -11.02 1.69
C ALA A 207 -26.96 -9.72 2.44
N GLN A 208 -26.13 -8.70 2.31
CA GLN A 208 -26.32 -7.40 2.96
C GLN A 208 -26.74 -6.33 1.96
N LEU A 209 -27.75 -5.55 2.32
CA LEU A 209 -28.16 -4.34 1.62
C LEU A 209 -28.05 -3.13 2.56
N ASN A 210 -27.15 -2.21 2.24
CA ASN A 210 -27.03 -0.93 2.92
C ASN A 210 -27.92 0.08 2.19
N VAL A 211 -28.85 0.70 2.92
CA VAL A 211 -29.75 1.74 2.38
C VAL A 211 -29.34 3.08 2.99
N VAL A 212 -28.84 3.97 2.14
CA VAL A 212 -28.37 5.32 2.50
C VAL A 212 -29.50 6.32 2.23
N ASN A 213 -29.72 7.26 3.14
CA ASN A 213 -30.74 8.30 3.01
C ASN A 213 -30.12 9.69 2.84
N SER A 214 -29.38 9.85 1.74
CA SER A 214 -28.62 11.06 1.40
C SER A 214 -29.03 11.61 0.05
N THR A 215 -28.66 12.87 -0.25
CA THR A 215 -28.99 13.48 -1.54
C THR A 215 -27.90 13.16 -2.57
N PRO A 216 -28.25 12.76 -3.81
CA PRO A 216 -27.28 12.64 -4.90
C PRO A 216 -26.64 13.99 -5.18
N GLU A 217 -25.31 14.11 -5.19
CA GLU A 217 -24.63 15.38 -5.50
C GLU A 217 -23.88 15.35 -6.82
N THR A 218 -22.93 14.44 -6.99
CA THR A 218 -22.10 14.32 -8.19
C THR A 218 -22.20 12.92 -8.81
N LEU A 219 -22.13 12.86 -10.13
CA LEU A 219 -22.09 11.62 -10.90
C LEU A 219 -20.79 11.62 -11.71
N VAL A 220 -20.02 10.54 -11.64
CA VAL A 220 -18.71 10.39 -12.30
C VAL A 220 -18.76 9.19 -13.24
N ILE A 221 -18.13 9.30 -14.40
CA ILE A 221 -17.92 8.19 -15.34
C ILE A 221 -16.44 7.81 -15.38
N THR A 222 -16.18 6.51 -15.31
CA THR A 222 -14.86 5.92 -15.48
C THR A 222 -14.84 5.07 -16.76
N PRO A 223 -13.82 5.22 -17.64
CA PRO A 223 -12.82 6.29 -17.68
C PRO A 223 -13.43 7.65 -18.07
N ALA A 224 -12.88 8.75 -17.54
CA ALA A 224 -13.34 10.12 -17.81
C ALA A 224 -13.02 10.63 -19.24
N SER A 225 -12.05 10.01 -19.91
CA SER A 225 -11.76 10.19 -21.33
C SER A 225 -11.10 8.92 -21.89
N ASP A 226 -11.24 8.66 -23.19
CA ASP A 226 -10.63 7.48 -23.81
C ASP A 226 -10.28 7.67 -25.30
N VAL A 227 -9.28 6.92 -25.75
CA VAL A 227 -8.83 6.87 -27.15
C VAL A 227 -8.76 5.40 -27.57
N LEU A 228 -9.64 4.99 -28.48
CA LEU A 228 -9.83 3.59 -28.86
C LEU A 228 -9.76 3.43 -30.38
N PRO A 229 -9.04 2.44 -30.94
CA PRO A 229 -9.07 2.19 -32.38
C PRO A 229 -10.45 1.68 -32.84
N LYS A 230 -10.77 1.82 -34.13
CA LYS A 230 -12.01 1.31 -34.73
C LYS A 230 -12.15 -0.22 -34.56
N GLY A 231 -13.29 -0.65 -34.02
CA GLY A 231 -13.61 -2.06 -33.74
C GLY A 231 -13.20 -2.53 -32.34
N ALA A 232 -12.64 -1.64 -31.50
CA ALA A 232 -12.39 -1.88 -30.09
C ALA A 232 -13.69 -1.92 -29.26
N ALA A 233 -13.60 -2.51 -28.07
CA ALA A 233 -14.66 -2.47 -27.07
C ALA A 233 -14.05 -2.32 -25.67
N LYS A 234 -14.81 -1.75 -24.73
CA LYS A 234 -14.38 -1.51 -23.33
C LYS A 234 -15.59 -1.33 -22.41
N GLN A 235 -15.47 -1.76 -21.16
CA GLN A 235 -16.50 -1.47 -20.16
C GLN A 235 -16.26 -0.09 -19.52
N TYR A 236 -17.36 0.63 -19.28
CA TYR A 236 -17.41 1.86 -18.50
C TYR A 236 -18.06 1.59 -17.13
N SER A 237 -17.96 2.54 -16.22
CA SER A 237 -18.65 2.49 -14.92
C SER A 237 -19.14 3.89 -14.54
N ALA A 238 -20.22 3.95 -13.77
CA ALA A 238 -20.79 5.20 -13.27
C ALA A 238 -20.94 5.16 -11.75
N PHE A 239 -20.35 6.12 -11.06
CA PHE A 239 -20.34 6.22 -9.61
C PHE A 239 -21.05 7.50 -9.16
N LEU A 240 -21.93 7.37 -8.18
CA LEU A 240 -22.67 8.46 -7.57
C LEU A 240 -22.05 8.80 -6.22
N THR A 241 -21.69 10.06 -5.99
CA THR A 241 -21.35 10.57 -4.66
C THR A 241 -22.53 11.35 -4.09
N THR A 242 -22.77 11.20 -2.79
CA THR A 242 -23.88 11.83 -2.08
C THR A 242 -23.41 12.93 -1.12
N SER A 243 -24.35 13.75 -0.63
CA SER A 243 -24.12 14.83 0.36
C SER A 243 -23.57 14.38 1.72
N SER A 244 -23.42 13.07 1.96
CA SER A 244 -22.79 12.48 3.15
C SER A 244 -21.41 11.87 2.85
N GLY A 245 -20.91 11.98 1.61
CA GLY A 245 -19.67 11.37 1.16
C GLY A 245 -19.78 9.89 0.75
N ASP A 246 -20.96 9.28 0.84
CA ASP A 246 -21.17 7.91 0.38
C ASP A 246 -21.04 7.82 -1.15
N VAL A 247 -20.26 6.83 -1.60
CA VAL A 247 -20.05 6.50 -3.00
C VAL A 247 -20.80 5.22 -3.35
N ILE A 248 -21.63 5.27 -4.40
CA ILE A 248 -22.52 4.19 -4.82
C ILE A 248 -22.25 3.86 -6.29
N ASP A 249 -21.99 2.59 -6.62
CA ASP A 249 -21.98 2.13 -8.01
C ASP A 249 -23.40 2.15 -8.57
N VAL A 250 -23.61 2.98 -9.60
CA VAL A 250 -24.87 3.17 -10.30
C VAL A 250 -24.76 2.76 -11.79
N THR A 251 -23.73 2.01 -12.18
CA THR A 251 -23.44 1.59 -13.56
C THR A 251 -24.63 0.95 -14.27
N THR A 252 -25.42 0.13 -13.55
CA THR A 252 -26.64 -0.54 -14.05
C THR A 252 -27.94 0.20 -13.70
N LYS A 253 -27.84 1.41 -13.16
CA LYS A 253 -28.97 2.26 -12.69
C LYS A 253 -29.07 3.59 -13.45
N VAL A 254 -28.06 3.93 -14.24
CA VAL A 254 -28.03 5.09 -15.13
C VAL A 254 -28.51 4.74 -16.54
N THR A 255 -29.05 5.72 -17.26
CA THR A 255 -29.25 5.61 -18.70
C THR A 255 -27.96 6.02 -19.42
N TRP A 256 -27.33 5.07 -20.14
CA TRP A 256 -26.17 5.32 -20.98
C TRP A 256 -26.55 5.81 -22.39
N GLN A 257 -25.76 6.72 -22.95
CA GLN A 257 -25.94 7.24 -24.31
C GLN A 257 -24.59 7.56 -24.97
N VAL A 258 -24.49 7.39 -26.30
CA VAL A 258 -23.40 7.94 -27.13
C VAL A 258 -23.95 9.06 -27.99
N ALA A 259 -23.31 10.24 -27.98
CA ALA A 259 -23.76 11.43 -28.68
C ALA A 259 -23.74 11.30 -30.23
N ASN A 260 -22.89 10.41 -30.77
CA ASN A 260 -22.88 10.06 -32.19
C ASN A 260 -22.83 8.53 -32.38
N SER A 261 -23.99 7.92 -32.59
CA SER A 261 -24.15 6.47 -32.76
C SER A 261 -23.53 5.89 -34.05
N ALA A 262 -23.03 6.73 -34.97
CA ALA A 262 -22.24 6.25 -36.11
C ALA A 262 -20.76 6.04 -35.75
N ILE A 263 -20.28 6.61 -34.64
CA ILE A 263 -18.90 6.53 -34.15
C ILE A 263 -18.74 5.39 -33.14
N ALA A 264 -19.67 5.24 -32.20
CA ALA A 264 -19.68 4.15 -31.21
C ALA A 264 -21.10 3.86 -30.68
N SER A 265 -21.27 2.72 -30.03
CA SER A 265 -22.50 2.30 -29.33
C SER A 265 -22.17 1.79 -27.92
N ILE A 266 -23.08 1.98 -26.97
CA ILE A 266 -22.98 1.46 -25.60
C ILE A 266 -24.28 0.76 -25.22
N ASP A 267 -24.22 -0.27 -24.38
CA ASP A 267 -25.40 -0.97 -23.84
C ASP A 267 -25.69 -0.62 -22.37
N ALA A 268 -26.68 -1.29 -21.77
CA ALA A 268 -27.13 -1.04 -20.40
C ALA A 268 -26.15 -1.56 -19.33
N ASP A 269 -25.24 -2.49 -19.67
CA ASP A 269 -24.16 -2.98 -18.81
C ASP A 269 -22.87 -2.14 -18.97
N ALA A 270 -23.01 -0.95 -19.58
CA ALA A 270 -21.94 0.00 -19.87
C ALA A 270 -20.85 -0.52 -20.82
N TRP A 271 -21.15 -1.51 -21.67
CA TRP A 271 -20.19 -2.06 -22.63
C TRP A 271 -20.16 -1.24 -23.93
N LEU A 272 -19.12 -0.44 -24.11
CA LEU A 272 -18.88 0.37 -25.31
C LEU A 272 -18.29 -0.49 -26.44
N SER A 273 -18.68 -0.23 -27.69
CA SER A 273 -18.04 -0.74 -28.91
C SER A 273 -17.87 0.36 -29.96
N THR A 274 -16.71 0.46 -30.60
CA THR A 274 -16.39 1.52 -31.59
C THR A 274 -16.65 1.08 -33.02
N LEU A 275 -17.23 1.97 -33.82
CA LEU A 275 -17.81 1.68 -35.13
C LEU A 275 -17.12 2.46 -36.26
N SER A 276 -16.82 3.75 -36.06
CA SER A 276 -16.20 4.62 -37.08
C SER A 276 -15.22 5.61 -36.46
N VAL A 277 -14.21 6.01 -37.24
CA VAL A 277 -13.20 7.01 -36.84
C VAL A 277 -13.85 8.38 -36.61
N GLY A 278 -13.45 9.06 -35.54
CA GLY A 278 -13.94 10.39 -35.16
C GLY A 278 -14.13 10.54 -33.65
N SER A 279 -14.42 11.75 -33.19
CA SER A 279 -14.69 12.01 -31.77
C SER A 279 -16.18 12.02 -31.45
N SER A 280 -16.53 11.51 -30.27
CA SER A 280 -17.87 11.49 -29.70
C SER A 280 -17.81 11.73 -28.18
N GLN A 281 -18.97 11.67 -27.54
CA GLN A 281 -19.12 11.81 -26.10
C GLN A 281 -20.04 10.70 -25.61
N ILE A 282 -19.67 10.07 -24.51
CA ILE A 282 -20.47 9.08 -23.79
C ILE A 282 -21.09 9.83 -22.61
N SER A 283 -22.37 9.61 -22.31
CA SER A 283 -23.02 10.17 -21.14
C SER A 283 -23.77 9.11 -20.35
N ALA A 284 -23.84 9.35 -19.04
CA ALA A 284 -24.63 8.59 -18.08
C ALA A 284 -25.58 9.56 -17.40
N THR A 285 -26.87 9.20 -17.33
CA THR A 285 -27.91 10.03 -16.71
C THR A 285 -28.58 9.26 -15.58
N LEU A 286 -28.54 9.81 -14.37
CA LEU A 286 -29.33 9.33 -13.23
C LEU A 286 -30.51 10.28 -12.99
N VAL A 287 -31.71 9.74 -12.79
CA VAL A 287 -32.89 10.51 -12.38
C VAL A 287 -33.37 9.98 -11.03
N TYR A 288 -33.32 10.82 -9.99
CA TYR A 288 -33.64 10.44 -8.62
C TYR A 288 -34.41 11.57 -7.93
N ASN A 289 -35.62 11.28 -7.41
CA ASN A 289 -36.49 12.25 -6.73
C ASN A 289 -36.62 13.60 -7.48
N ALA A 290 -36.80 13.52 -8.81
CA ALA A 290 -36.85 14.65 -9.76
C ALA A 290 -35.56 15.50 -9.89
N LYS A 291 -34.46 15.17 -9.20
CA LYS A 291 -33.11 15.64 -9.54
C LYS A 291 -32.55 14.77 -10.68
N THR A 292 -32.09 15.41 -11.74
CA THR A 292 -31.31 14.75 -12.81
C THR A 292 -29.84 15.06 -12.60
N LEU A 293 -29.01 14.02 -12.54
CA LEU A 293 -27.55 14.14 -12.61
C LEU A 293 -27.08 13.55 -13.94
N THR A 294 -26.17 14.25 -14.60
CA THR A 294 -25.61 13.84 -15.89
C THR A 294 -24.10 13.95 -15.83
N ALA A 295 -23.43 12.86 -16.19
CA ALA A 295 -21.98 12.80 -16.33
C ALA A 295 -21.61 12.57 -17.79
N SER A 296 -20.39 12.91 -18.19
CA SER A 296 -19.92 12.64 -19.55
C SER A 296 -18.43 12.32 -19.63
N SER A 297 -18.08 11.38 -20.51
CA SER A 297 -16.72 11.02 -20.89
C SER A 297 -16.48 11.35 -22.36
N SER A 298 -15.29 11.85 -22.71
CA SER A 298 -14.91 12.08 -24.11
C SER A 298 -14.35 10.81 -24.74
N LEU A 299 -14.71 10.55 -25.99
CA LEU A 299 -14.25 9.38 -26.75
C LEU A 299 -13.66 9.83 -28.08
N THR A 300 -12.42 9.43 -28.38
CA THR A 300 -11.87 9.57 -29.73
C THR A 300 -11.60 8.21 -30.34
N VAL A 301 -12.27 7.90 -31.45
CA VAL A 301 -12.05 6.66 -32.20
C VAL A 301 -10.94 6.87 -33.23
N SER A 302 -9.79 6.22 -33.02
CA SER A 302 -8.61 6.35 -33.87
C SER A 302 -8.72 5.50 -35.16
N ASN A 303 -8.00 5.91 -36.21
CA ASN A 303 -7.83 5.13 -37.43
C ASN A 303 -6.60 4.20 -37.39
N ALA A 304 -6.12 3.84 -36.20
CA ALA A 304 -4.94 2.99 -36.10
C ALA A 304 -5.22 1.60 -36.66
N GLN A 305 -4.24 1.07 -37.39
CA GLN A 305 -4.34 -0.20 -38.09
C GLN A 305 -3.82 -1.31 -37.16
N LEU A 306 -4.54 -2.42 -37.10
CA LEU A 306 -4.10 -3.61 -36.36
C LEU A 306 -2.78 -4.13 -36.96
N SER A 307 -1.75 -4.26 -36.13
CA SER A 307 -0.39 -4.68 -36.53
C SER A 307 -0.11 -6.15 -36.18
N SER A 308 -0.67 -6.64 -35.08
CA SER A 308 -0.56 -8.03 -34.62
C SER A 308 -1.68 -8.37 -33.63
N ILE A 309 -1.92 -9.66 -33.43
CA ILE A 309 -2.77 -10.19 -32.35
C ILE A 309 -1.89 -11.10 -31.49
N ALA A 310 -1.91 -10.89 -30.17
CA ALA A 310 -1.34 -11.80 -29.19
C ALA A 310 -2.45 -12.63 -28.54
N ILE A 311 -2.22 -13.93 -28.35
CA ILE A 311 -3.14 -14.85 -27.67
C ILE A 311 -2.49 -15.28 -26.35
N THR A 312 -3.26 -15.33 -25.27
CA THR A 312 -2.79 -15.74 -23.93
C THR A 312 -3.81 -16.69 -23.29
N PRO A 313 -3.42 -17.85 -22.73
CA PRO A 313 -2.05 -18.39 -22.66
C PRO A 313 -1.48 -18.77 -24.04
N VAL A 314 -0.16 -18.72 -24.17
CA VAL A 314 0.56 -19.28 -25.31
C VAL A 314 0.83 -20.76 -25.01
N ASP A 315 0.65 -21.62 -26.02
CA ASP A 315 0.93 -23.06 -26.00
C ASP A 315 0.32 -23.78 -24.79
N GLY A 316 -0.95 -23.45 -24.53
CA GLY A 316 -1.69 -23.86 -23.34
C GLY A 316 -1.83 -25.39 -23.23
N VAL A 317 -1.54 -25.90 -22.03
CA VAL A 317 -1.67 -27.32 -21.69
C VAL A 317 -2.84 -27.50 -20.72
N PHE A 318 -3.84 -28.31 -21.09
CA PHE A 318 -5.07 -28.49 -20.31
C PHE A 318 -5.45 -29.97 -20.20
N PRO A 319 -5.78 -30.50 -19.00
CA PRO A 319 -6.28 -31.87 -18.89
C PRO A 319 -7.65 -32.07 -19.57
N VAL A 320 -7.95 -33.29 -20.03
CA VAL A 320 -9.28 -33.67 -20.57
C VAL A 320 -10.41 -33.29 -19.61
N GLY A 321 -11.47 -32.70 -20.14
CA GLY A 321 -12.67 -32.30 -19.38
C GLY A 321 -12.54 -30.96 -18.65
N LYS A 322 -11.47 -30.18 -18.91
CA LYS A 322 -11.25 -28.87 -18.27
C LYS A 322 -11.66 -27.71 -19.16
N MET A 323 -12.22 -26.69 -18.52
CA MET A 323 -12.34 -25.36 -19.13
C MET A 323 -11.03 -24.59 -18.97
N GLY A 324 -10.69 -23.84 -20.01
CA GLY A 324 -9.64 -22.83 -20.05
C GLY A 324 -10.18 -21.58 -20.75
N VAL A 325 -9.55 -20.43 -20.51
CA VAL A 325 -9.95 -19.17 -21.15
C VAL A 325 -8.75 -18.66 -21.95
N TYR A 326 -8.98 -18.34 -23.22
CA TYR A 326 -8.01 -17.63 -24.04
C TYR A 326 -8.43 -16.17 -24.22
N HIS A 327 -7.49 -15.27 -23.99
CA HIS A 327 -7.63 -13.84 -24.25
C HIS A 327 -6.87 -13.45 -25.52
N ALA A 328 -7.41 -12.49 -26.27
CA ALA A 328 -6.76 -11.91 -27.45
C ALA A 328 -6.53 -10.41 -27.22
N ARG A 329 -5.26 -9.98 -27.34
CA ARG A 329 -4.89 -8.56 -27.33
C ARG A 329 -4.47 -8.13 -28.74
N GLY A 330 -5.09 -7.08 -29.25
CA GLY A 330 -4.78 -6.49 -30.54
C GLY A 330 -3.81 -5.33 -30.35
N ASN A 331 -2.68 -5.38 -31.04
CA ASN A 331 -1.68 -4.31 -31.05
C ASN A 331 -1.93 -3.43 -32.29
N PHE A 332 -1.88 -2.11 -32.16
CA PHE A 332 -2.23 -1.17 -33.24
C PHE A 332 -1.07 -0.26 -33.64
N SER A 333 -1.21 0.40 -34.80
CA SER A 333 -0.16 1.23 -35.41
C SER A 333 0.15 2.54 -34.68
N ASP A 334 -0.69 2.95 -33.73
CA ASP A 334 -0.46 4.07 -32.81
C ASP A 334 0.25 3.63 -31.50
N GLY A 335 0.53 2.33 -31.37
CA GLY A 335 1.11 1.74 -30.16
C GLY A 335 0.07 1.36 -29.10
N SER A 336 -1.23 1.58 -29.35
CA SER A 336 -2.28 1.12 -28.44
C SER A 336 -2.42 -0.41 -28.45
N VAL A 337 -2.81 -0.96 -27.30
CA VAL A 337 -3.09 -2.38 -27.12
C VAL A 337 -4.43 -2.54 -26.46
N ILE A 338 -5.33 -3.27 -27.11
CA ILE A 338 -6.73 -3.41 -26.70
C ILE A 338 -7.04 -4.89 -26.46
N ASP A 339 -7.78 -5.19 -25.39
CA ASP A 339 -8.42 -6.50 -25.26
C ASP A 339 -9.52 -6.63 -26.31
N ILE A 340 -9.27 -7.48 -27.31
CA ILE A 340 -10.18 -7.78 -28.41
C ILE A 340 -10.78 -9.19 -28.24
N THR A 341 -10.73 -9.79 -27.06
CA THR A 341 -11.20 -11.16 -26.79
C THR A 341 -12.66 -11.35 -27.23
N ARG A 342 -13.54 -10.40 -26.89
CA ARG A 342 -14.97 -10.39 -27.29
C ARG A 342 -15.24 -9.90 -28.72
N ALA A 343 -14.31 -9.14 -29.30
CA ALA A 343 -14.41 -8.61 -30.66
C ALA A 343 -13.83 -9.57 -31.72
N SER A 344 -13.00 -10.51 -31.29
CA SER A 344 -12.40 -11.55 -32.13
C SER A 344 -13.38 -12.69 -32.39
N THR A 345 -13.30 -13.28 -33.58
CA THR A 345 -13.89 -14.59 -33.86
C THR A 345 -12.86 -15.68 -33.54
N TRP A 346 -13.20 -16.59 -32.64
CA TRP A 346 -12.35 -17.69 -32.21
C TRP A 346 -12.68 -18.99 -32.96
N ALA A 347 -11.65 -19.79 -33.22
CA ALA A 347 -11.75 -21.10 -33.83
C ALA A 347 -10.69 -22.06 -33.29
N ILE A 348 -10.92 -23.36 -33.48
CA ILE A 348 -10.08 -24.44 -32.95
C ILE A 348 -9.89 -25.50 -34.03
N ALA A 349 -8.64 -25.90 -34.30
CA ALA A 349 -8.30 -26.68 -35.49
C ALA A 349 -8.80 -28.14 -35.45
N ASN A 350 -9.08 -28.68 -34.26
CA ASN A 350 -9.62 -30.03 -34.09
C ASN A 350 -10.68 -30.06 -32.97
N PRO A 351 -11.99 -29.96 -33.29
CA PRO A 351 -13.07 -29.95 -32.30
C PRO A 351 -13.21 -31.25 -31.48
N LYS A 352 -12.47 -32.31 -31.83
CA LYS A 352 -12.39 -33.56 -31.06
C LYS A 352 -11.37 -33.50 -29.91
N VAL A 353 -10.41 -32.57 -29.96
CA VAL A 353 -9.40 -32.36 -28.90
C VAL A 353 -9.89 -31.31 -27.90
N ALA A 354 -10.48 -30.22 -28.39
CA ALA A 354 -11.12 -29.20 -27.58
C ALA A 354 -12.18 -28.43 -28.39
N LYS A 355 -13.16 -27.79 -27.73
CA LYS A 355 -14.13 -26.85 -28.33
C LYS A 355 -13.92 -25.44 -27.77
N ILE A 356 -14.20 -24.39 -28.55
CA ILE A 356 -14.08 -22.98 -28.13
C ILE A 356 -15.36 -22.21 -28.45
N ILE A 357 -15.73 -21.26 -27.59
CA ILE A 357 -16.82 -20.31 -27.84
C ILE A 357 -16.32 -19.25 -28.82
N ALA A 358 -16.93 -19.21 -30.00
CA ALA A 358 -16.43 -18.43 -31.13
C ALA A 358 -16.60 -16.91 -30.99
N THR A 359 -17.68 -16.45 -30.34
CA THR A 359 -18.08 -15.03 -30.28
C THR A 359 -18.91 -14.72 -29.03
N GLY A 360 -19.12 -13.44 -28.74
CA GLY A 360 -19.97 -12.97 -27.64
C GLY A 360 -19.24 -12.75 -26.32
N ILE A 361 -19.99 -12.62 -25.21
CA ILE A 361 -19.43 -12.24 -23.90
C ILE A 361 -18.46 -13.28 -23.28
N PHE A 362 -18.54 -14.53 -23.76
CA PHE A 362 -17.73 -15.69 -23.39
C PHE A 362 -16.75 -16.12 -24.52
N ALA A 363 -16.52 -15.26 -25.52
CA ALA A 363 -15.59 -15.57 -26.61
C ALA A 363 -14.19 -15.90 -26.06
N GLY A 364 -13.57 -16.98 -26.55
CA GLY A 364 -12.28 -17.47 -26.05
C GLY A 364 -12.38 -18.55 -24.96
N ASP A 365 -13.54 -18.71 -24.31
CA ASP A 365 -13.79 -19.81 -23.37
C ASP A 365 -13.71 -21.14 -24.12
N THR A 366 -12.86 -22.04 -23.64
CA THR A 366 -12.47 -23.29 -24.28
C THR A 366 -12.72 -24.46 -23.33
N ILE A 367 -13.13 -25.61 -23.86
CA ILE A 367 -13.23 -26.87 -23.11
C ILE A 367 -12.44 -27.98 -23.81
N ALA A 368 -11.49 -28.58 -23.08
CA ALA A 368 -10.72 -29.73 -23.51
C ALA A 368 -11.61 -30.99 -23.54
N THR A 369 -11.70 -31.66 -24.70
CA THR A 369 -12.64 -32.77 -24.94
C THR A 369 -11.98 -34.13 -25.10
N ALA A 370 -10.76 -34.23 -25.62
CA ALA A 370 -9.98 -35.47 -25.64
C ALA A 370 -8.46 -35.22 -25.76
N ALA A 371 -7.65 -36.15 -25.27
CA ALA A 371 -6.19 -36.01 -25.27
C ALA A 371 -5.61 -35.97 -26.69
N GLY A 372 -4.61 -35.11 -26.89
CA GLY A 372 -3.99 -34.85 -28.19
C GLY A 372 -3.58 -33.38 -28.35
N LYS A 373 -3.00 -33.03 -29.50
CA LYS A 373 -2.61 -31.64 -29.82
C LYS A 373 -3.51 -31.03 -30.88
N THR A 374 -3.77 -29.73 -30.75
CA THR A 374 -4.48 -28.90 -31.72
C THR A 374 -3.91 -27.47 -31.69
N SER A 375 -4.59 -26.52 -32.32
CA SER A 375 -4.29 -25.09 -32.21
C SER A 375 -5.58 -24.28 -32.03
N VAL A 376 -5.45 -23.20 -31.28
CA VAL A 376 -6.48 -22.18 -31.06
C VAL A 376 -6.10 -20.95 -31.86
N SER A 377 -7.08 -20.33 -32.52
CA SER A 377 -6.87 -19.13 -33.34
C SER A 377 -7.92 -18.05 -33.07
N ALA A 378 -7.48 -16.80 -32.98
CA ALA A 378 -8.32 -15.61 -32.86
C ALA A 378 -8.18 -14.75 -34.13
N THR A 379 -9.31 -14.39 -34.73
CA THR A 379 -9.38 -13.56 -35.95
C THR A 379 -10.10 -12.25 -35.67
N PHE A 380 -9.46 -11.13 -36.00
CA PHE A 380 -10.01 -9.78 -35.85
C PHE A 380 -9.52 -8.88 -36.99
N ASN A 381 -10.40 -8.07 -37.58
CA ASN A 381 -10.12 -7.18 -38.73
C ASN A 381 -9.28 -7.86 -39.85
N ASN A 382 -9.66 -9.09 -40.23
CA ASN A 382 -8.99 -9.96 -41.23
C ASN A 382 -7.56 -10.43 -40.89
N MET A 383 -7.02 -10.10 -39.72
CA MET A 383 -5.79 -10.68 -39.20
C MET A 383 -6.13 -11.88 -38.30
N THR A 384 -5.30 -12.91 -38.32
CA THR A 384 -5.45 -14.09 -37.47
C THR A 384 -4.13 -14.42 -36.78
N ALA A 385 -4.19 -14.62 -35.47
CA ALA A 385 -3.13 -15.27 -34.71
C ALA A 385 -3.54 -16.69 -34.32
N SER A 386 -2.56 -17.53 -34.02
CA SER A 386 -2.78 -18.89 -33.56
C SER A 386 -1.67 -19.34 -32.62
N THR A 387 -2.03 -20.15 -31.62
CA THR A 387 -1.11 -20.79 -30.68
C THR A 387 -1.47 -22.28 -30.55
N SER A 388 -0.55 -23.13 -30.06
CA SER A 388 -0.87 -24.53 -29.86
C SER A 388 -1.73 -24.76 -28.61
N LEU A 389 -2.36 -25.93 -28.58
CA LEU A 389 -3.12 -26.43 -27.45
C LEU A 389 -2.82 -27.91 -27.32
N GLU A 390 -2.24 -28.31 -26.18
CA GLU A 390 -2.03 -29.70 -25.82
C GLU A 390 -3.04 -30.11 -24.75
N VAL A 391 -3.79 -31.18 -25.02
CA VAL A 391 -4.69 -31.78 -24.05
C VAL A 391 -4.06 -33.05 -23.50
N SER A 392 -3.74 -33.04 -22.20
CA SER A 392 -3.16 -34.20 -21.50
C SER A 392 -4.25 -35.11 -20.93
N ASP A 393 -3.96 -36.41 -20.75
CA ASP A 393 -4.85 -37.35 -20.07
C ASP A 393 -4.72 -37.30 -18.53
N ALA A 394 -4.09 -36.24 -18.02
CA ALA A 394 -3.74 -36.11 -16.61
C ALA A 394 -4.97 -35.99 -15.71
N LYS A 395 -4.87 -36.62 -14.53
CA LYS A 395 -5.95 -36.69 -13.55
C LYS A 395 -5.69 -35.71 -12.43
N LEU A 396 -6.75 -35.13 -11.86
CA LEU A 396 -6.64 -34.29 -10.67
C LEU A 396 -6.15 -35.15 -9.50
N VAL A 397 -5.11 -34.70 -8.81
CA VAL A 397 -4.48 -35.42 -7.69
C VAL A 397 -4.79 -34.75 -6.36
N ASN A 398 -4.72 -33.42 -6.29
CA ASN A 398 -5.04 -32.66 -5.09
C ASN A 398 -5.52 -31.24 -5.46
N ILE A 399 -6.17 -30.57 -4.50
CA ILE A 399 -6.34 -29.11 -4.51
C ILE A 399 -5.79 -28.51 -3.20
N SER A 400 -5.33 -27.26 -3.25
CA SER A 400 -4.89 -26.49 -2.09
C SER A 400 -5.47 -25.08 -2.11
N MET A 401 -5.54 -24.45 -0.93
CA MET A 401 -6.17 -23.15 -0.70
C MET A 401 -5.27 -22.28 0.19
N ASN A 402 -5.22 -20.97 -0.06
CA ASN A 402 -4.46 -20.00 0.72
C ASN A 402 -5.20 -18.65 0.74
N PRO A 403 -5.26 -17.89 1.85
CA PRO A 403 -4.71 -18.19 3.18
C PRO A 403 -5.45 -19.34 3.91
N GLN A 404 -5.01 -19.63 5.14
CA GLN A 404 -5.51 -20.70 6.00
C GLN A 404 -5.65 -20.17 7.44
N ASN A 405 -6.67 -20.61 8.19
CA ASN A 405 -6.96 -20.18 9.56
C ASN A 405 -7.01 -18.65 9.71
N VAL A 406 -7.81 -18.00 8.86
CA VAL A 406 -7.89 -16.53 8.82
C VAL A 406 -8.56 -15.99 10.07
N THR A 407 -8.02 -14.89 10.61
CA THR A 407 -8.74 -14.00 11.53
C THR A 407 -8.71 -12.60 10.92
N ALA A 408 -9.86 -11.95 10.81
CA ALA A 408 -9.99 -10.64 10.16
C ALA A 408 -11.12 -9.80 10.80
N PRO A 409 -11.03 -8.46 10.79
CA PRO A 409 -12.07 -7.61 11.38
C PRO A 409 -13.40 -7.63 10.62
N LEU A 410 -14.47 -7.30 11.34
CA LEU A 410 -15.81 -7.04 10.80
C LEU A 410 -15.78 -5.97 9.69
N GLY A 411 -16.56 -6.16 8.62
CA GLY A 411 -16.64 -5.22 7.49
C GLY A 411 -15.45 -5.29 6.51
N THR A 412 -14.41 -6.06 6.80
CA THR A 412 -13.29 -6.30 5.86
C THR A 412 -13.63 -7.37 4.82
N LYS A 413 -12.74 -7.51 3.83
CA LYS A 413 -12.76 -8.59 2.83
C LYS A 413 -11.45 -9.36 2.87
N VAL A 414 -11.50 -10.67 2.62
CA VAL A 414 -10.29 -11.51 2.52
C VAL A 414 -10.33 -12.32 1.22
N ALA A 415 -9.32 -12.12 0.38
CA ALA A 415 -9.16 -12.88 -0.86
C ALA A 415 -8.46 -14.23 -0.60
N TYR A 416 -9.09 -15.30 -1.06
CA TYR A 416 -8.52 -16.64 -1.10
C TYR A 416 -8.18 -17.05 -2.54
N SER A 417 -7.04 -17.72 -2.69
CA SER A 417 -6.61 -18.37 -3.94
C SER A 417 -6.66 -19.88 -3.78
N ALA A 418 -7.02 -20.58 -4.85
CA ALA A 418 -7.06 -22.05 -4.89
C ALA A 418 -6.27 -22.59 -6.08
N TYR A 419 -5.58 -23.71 -5.87
CA TYR A 419 -4.72 -24.35 -6.87
C TYR A 419 -5.03 -25.84 -7.02
N ALA A 420 -5.16 -26.31 -8.26
CA ALA A 420 -5.17 -27.74 -8.58
C ALA A 420 -3.75 -28.24 -8.85
N ARG A 421 -3.50 -29.52 -8.51
CA ARG A 421 -2.32 -30.28 -8.96
C ARG A 421 -2.78 -31.55 -9.68
N TYR A 422 -2.19 -31.81 -10.85
CA TYR A 422 -2.50 -32.95 -11.70
C TYR A 422 -1.40 -34.03 -11.69
N SER A 423 -1.70 -35.19 -12.28
CA SER A 423 -0.83 -36.38 -12.28
C SER A 423 0.39 -36.27 -13.19
N ASP A 424 0.39 -35.35 -14.15
CA ASP A 424 1.56 -34.95 -14.94
C ASP A 424 2.50 -34.00 -14.16
N GLY A 425 2.11 -33.60 -12.95
CA GLY A 425 2.84 -32.65 -12.10
C GLY A 425 2.45 -31.20 -12.32
N SER A 426 1.61 -30.88 -13.30
CA SER A 426 1.17 -29.50 -13.55
C SER A 426 0.37 -28.93 -12.38
N LYS A 427 0.52 -27.61 -12.17
CA LYS A 427 -0.23 -26.81 -11.21
C LYS A 427 -1.06 -25.77 -11.97
N GLN A 428 -2.34 -25.66 -11.64
CA GLN A 428 -3.27 -24.69 -12.25
C GLN A 428 -3.87 -23.80 -11.16
N ASP A 429 -3.97 -22.49 -11.39
CA ASP A 429 -4.83 -21.62 -10.58
C ASP A 429 -6.30 -21.90 -10.94
N ILE A 430 -7.08 -22.26 -9.93
CA ILE A 430 -8.50 -22.61 -10.04
C ILE A 430 -9.38 -21.64 -9.25
N THR A 431 -8.85 -20.52 -8.78
CA THR A 431 -9.57 -19.54 -7.94
C THR A 431 -10.88 -19.07 -8.58
N LYS A 432 -10.91 -18.91 -9.91
CA LYS A 432 -12.10 -18.54 -10.71
C LYS A 432 -12.85 -19.74 -11.32
N LEU A 433 -12.38 -20.96 -11.08
CA LEU A 433 -12.90 -22.21 -11.66
C LEU A 433 -13.43 -23.20 -10.61
N ALA A 434 -13.18 -22.94 -9.33
CA ALA A 434 -13.58 -23.76 -8.20
C ALA A 434 -14.85 -23.22 -7.54
N VAL A 435 -15.60 -24.12 -6.91
CA VAL A 435 -16.74 -23.79 -6.07
C VAL A 435 -16.22 -23.25 -4.75
N TRP A 436 -16.58 -22.01 -4.42
CA TRP A 436 -16.38 -21.44 -3.09
C TRP A 436 -17.68 -21.53 -2.29
N ASN A 437 -17.56 -21.80 -0.98
CA ASN A 437 -18.67 -21.89 -0.06
C ASN A 437 -18.24 -21.50 1.36
N SER A 438 -19.11 -20.79 2.09
CA SER A 438 -18.97 -20.51 3.53
C SER A 438 -19.97 -21.38 4.30
N SER A 439 -19.56 -21.95 5.43
CA SER A 439 -20.44 -22.78 6.27
C SER A 439 -21.60 -22.00 6.91
N ASP A 440 -21.36 -20.71 7.21
CA ASP A 440 -22.34 -19.74 7.70
C ASP A 440 -22.11 -18.41 6.96
N THR A 441 -23.02 -18.07 6.04
CA THR A 441 -22.95 -16.83 5.26
C THR A 441 -23.41 -15.60 6.03
N SER A 442 -23.86 -15.73 7.28
CA SER A 442 -24.19 -14.60 8.15
C SER A 442 -22.97 -14.06 8.92
N VAL A 443 -21.97 -14.91 9.15
CA VAL A 443 -20.64 -14.52 9.68
C VAL A 443 -19.79 -13.91 8.55
N ALA A 444 -19.55 -14.68 7.49
CA ALA A 444 -18.88 -14.19 6.29
C ALA A 444 -19.44 -14.86 5.03
N ALA A 445 -19.87 -14.06 4.06
CA ALA A 445 -20.30 -14.53 2.74
C ALA A 445 -19.10 -14.57 1.79
N ILE A 446 -19.00 -15.58 0.92
CA ILE A 446 -17.90 -15.69 -0.06
C ILE A 446 -18.42 -15.55 -1.48
N GLU A 447 -17.83 -14.61 -2.23
CA GLU A 447 -18.06 -14.43 -3.65
C GLU A 447 -17.39 -15.54 -4.45
N PHE A 448 -18.05 -15.93 -5.55
CA PHE A 448 -17.63 -17.02 -6.42
C PHE A 448 -17.60 -16.58 -7.89
N SER A 449 -17.87 -15.31 -8.18
CA SER A 449 -18.14 -14.78 -9.51
C SER A 449 -16.99 -13.93 -10.10
N ARG A 450 -16.69 -14.14 -11.40
CA ARG A 450 -15.85 -13.30 -12.28
C ARG A 450 -14.49 -12.86 -11.69
N ALA A 451 -14.45 -11.68 -11.07
CA ALA A 451 -13.24 -11.06 -10.51
C ALA A 451 -13.12 -11.24 -8.99
N LEU A 452 -14.24 -11.54 -8.32
CA LEU A 452 -14.35 -11.67 -6.86
C LEU A 452 -14.43 -13.13 -6.39
N SER A 453 -14.28 -14.12 -7.29
CA SER A 453 -14.22 -15.53 -6.91
C SER A 453 -13.14 -15.77 -5.85
N GLY A 454 -13.54 -16.28 -4.68
CA GLY A 454 -12.65 -16.51 -3.53
C GLY A 454 -12.58 -15.34 -2.54
N VAL A 455 -13.29 -14.22 -2.76
CA VAL A 455 -13.27 -13.06 -1.84
C VAL A 455 -14.39 -13.17 -0.81
N THR A 456 -14.06 -13.20 0.48
CA THR A 456 -15.07 -13.06 1.55
C THR A 456 -15.46 -11.61 1.78
N SER A 457 -16.69 -11.40 2.25
CA SER A 457 -17.13 -10.17 2.91
C SER A 457 -17.57 -10.51 4.33
N ASN A 458 -16.99 -9.85 5.33
CA ASN A 458 -17.17 -10.19 6.74
C ASN A 458 -18.36 -9.41 7.33
N LEU A 459 -19.45 -10.10 7.65
CA LEU A 459 -20.78 -9.50 7.90
C LEU A 459 -21.19 -9.49 9.39
N ALA A 460 -20.69 -10.43 10.19
CA ALA A 460 -20.91 -10.48 11.64
C ALA A 460 -19.74 -11.14 12.39
N GLU A 461 -19.53 -10.80 13.66
CA GLU A 461 -18.58 -11.47 14.56
C GLU A 461 -18.91 -12.97 14.68
N GLY A 462 -17.89 -13.83 14.64
CA GLY A 462 -18.07 -15.28 14.78
C GLY A 462 -17.01 -16.09 14.05
N GLN A 463 -17.29 -17.37 13.81
CA GLN A 463 -16.42 -18.26 13.04
C GLN A 463 -17.25 -19.04 12.01
N THR A 464 -16.74 -19.12 10.77
CA THR A 464 -17.27 -19.95 9.69
C THR A 464 -16.12 -20.68 9.00
N ASP A 465 -16.33 -21.91 8.54
CA ASP A 465 -15.40 -22.57 7.63
C ASP A 465 -15.60 -22.05 6.20
N ILE A 466 -14.53 -21.52 5.62
CA ILE A 466 -14.42 -21.24 4.18
C ILE A 466 -13.92 -22.50 3.49
N SER A 467 -14.61 -22.90 2.42
CA SER A 467 -14.41 -24.16 1.71
C SER A 467 -14.31 -23.94 0.21
N VAL A 468 -13.44 -24.71 -0.44
CA VAL A 468 -13.25 -24.71 -1.88
C VAL A 468 -13.32 -26.13 -2.44
N SER A 469 -14.07 -26.34 -3.53
CA SER A 469 -14.26 -27.65 -4.16
C SER A 469 -14.06 -27.60 -5.68
N PHE A 470 -13.34 -28.58 -6.23
CA PHE A 470 -13.05 -28.67 -7.66
C PHE A 470 -12.78 -30.12 -8.08
N GLY A 471 -13.45 -30.57 -9.14
CA GLY A 471 -13.23 -31.91 -9.70
C GLY A 471 -13.46 -33.08 -8.73
N GLY A 472 -14.40 -32.93 -7.80
CA GLY A 472 -14.71 -33.95 -6.78
C GLY A 472 -13.79 -33.97 -5.55
N LEU A 473 -12.80 -33.07 -5.47
CA LEU A 473 -12.01 -32.82 -4.27
C LEU A 473 -12.48 -31.55 -3.56
N SER A 474 -12.31 -31.50 -2.24
CA SER A 474 -12.64 -30.36 -1.39
C SER A 474 -11.53 -30.05 -0.38
N GLN A 475 -11.39 -28.78 -0.04
CA GLN A 475 -10.56 -28.25 1.06
C GLN A 475 -11.40 -27.29 1.90
N SER A 476 -11.07 -27.14 3.18
CA SER A 476 -11.75 -26.22 4.09
C SER A 476 -10.78 -25.62 5.10
N THR A 477 -11.05 -24.40 5.55
CA THR A 477 -10.25 -23.71 6.56
C THR A 477 -11.12 -22.78 7.42
N PRO A 478 -10.84 -22.66 8.73
CA PRO A 478 -11.48 -21.66 9.57
C PRO A 478 -11.27 -20.22 9.07
N HIS A 479 -12.33 -19.42 9.17
CA HIS A 479 -12.33 -17.97 9.09
C HIS A 479 -13.04 -17.40 10.33
N THR A 480 -12.33 -16.59 11.09
CA THR A 480 -12.84 -15.93 12.30
C THR A 480 -12.99 -14.43 12.04
N VAL A 481 -14.19 -13.90 12.26
CA VAL A 481 -14.48 -12.46 12.20
C VAL A 481 -14.43 -11.91 13.62
N ASN A 482 -13.58 -10.91 13.88
CA ASN A 482 -13.47 -10.24 15.19
C ASN A 482 -14.09 -8.83 15.18
N ASP A 483 -14.23 -8.25 16.37
CA ASP A 483 -14.85 -6.95 16.64
C ASP A 483 -13.86 -5.76 16.59
N ALA A 484 -12.64 -5.96 16.06
CA ALA A 484 -11.59 -4.95 16.10
C ALA A 484 -11.98 -3.67 15.33
N VAL A 485 -11.80 -2.52 15.97
CA VAL A 485 -12.17 -1.20 15.42
C VAL A 485 -10.97 -0.51 14.80
N ILE A 486 -11.22 0.37 13.82
CA ILE A 486 -10.15 1.10 13.12
C ILE A 486 -9.65 2.26 13.99
N GLU A 487 -8.35 2.27 14.28
CA GLU A 487 -7.67 3.37 14.96
C GLU A 487 -7.23 4.46 13.96
N SER A 488 -6.72 4.08 12.78
CA SER A 488 -6.28 5.03 11.75
C SER A 488 -6.30 4.46 10.32
N LEU A 489 -6.20 5.35 9.34
CA LEU A 489 -6.14 5.04 7.90
C LEU A 489 -4.93 5.77 7.29
N GLN A 490 -4.12 5.07 6.50
CA GLN A 490 -2.97 5.64 5.77
C GLN A 490 -3.21 5.54 4.25
N ILE A 491 -3.01 6.65 3.55
CA ILE A 491 -2.98 6.73 2.08
C ILE A 491 -1.53 6.80 1.58
N THR A 492 -1.23 6.14 0.46
CA THR A 492 0.11 6.09 -0.16
C THR A 492 -0.02 5.97 -1.68
N PRO A 493 0.80 6.63 -2.52
CA PRO A 493 1.86 7.60 -2.18
C PRO A 493 1.34 8.87 -1.52
N GLN A 494 2.25 9.61 -0.87
CA GLN A 494 1.99 10.90 -0.22
C GLN A 494 2.48 12.04 -1.13
N ASN A 495 1.60 12.99 -1.40
CA ASN A 495 1.78 14.18 -2.23
C ASN A 495 2.52 13.94 -3.57
N PRO A 496 2.10 12.97 -4.41
CA PRO A 496 2.70 12.77 -5.73
C PRO A 496 2.48 14.00 -6.65
N SER A 497 3.58 14.42 -7.28
CA SER A 497 3.57 15.28 -8.46
C SER A 497 3.79 14.42 -9.69
N VAL A 498 2.88 14.50 -10.68
CA VAL A 498 2.92 13.71 -11.91
C VAL A 498 2.57 14.55 -13.14
N PRO A 499 3.16 14.30 -14.32
CA PRO A 499 2.79 15.00 -15.55
C PRO A 499 1.37 14.70 -16.06
N VAL A 500 0.77 15.63 -16.83
CA VAL A 500 -0.53 15.41 -17.49
C VAL A 500 -0.55 14.12 -18.31
N GLY A 501 -1.59 13.31 -18.13
CA GLY A 501 -1.81 12.06 -18.84
C GLY A 501 -1.20 10.82 -18.18
N VAL A 502 -0.36 10.99 -17.15
CA VAL A 502 0.18 9.89 -16.33
C VAL A 502 -0.89 9.35 -15.38
N ASP A 503 -0.92 8.03 -15.21
CA ASP A 503 -1.77 7.31 -14.28
C ASP A 503 -0.97 6.45 -13.28
N GLY A 504 -1.60 6.11 -12.16
CA GLY A 504 -0.98 5.37 -11.06
C GLY A 504 -1.98 4.96 -9.98
N GLN A 505 -1.59 3.98 -9.17
CA GLN A 505 -2.41 3.39 -8.11
C GLN A 505 -2.11 4.05 -6.74
N PHE A 506 -3.15 4.44 -6.01
CA PHE A 506 -3.06 4.73 -4.57
C PHE A 506 -3.52 3.52 -3.76
N THR A 507 -2.91 3.33 -2.58
CA THR A 507 -3.21 2.25 -1.63
C THR A 507 -3.68 2.84 -0.31
N ALA A 508 -4.71 2.25 0.30
CA ALA A 508 -5.23 2.61 1.61
C ALA A 508 -5.06 1.45 2.60
N ILE A 509 -4.28 1.68 3.67
CA ILE A 509 -4.04 0.72 4.74
C ILE A 509 -4.78 1.17 6.01
N ALA A 510 -5.67 0.33 6.52
CA ALA A 510 -6.34 0.53 7.80
C ALA A 510 -5.56 -0.17 8.94
N TYR A 511 -5.50 0.48 10.10
CA TYR A 511 -4.88 -0.01 11.33
C TYR A 511 -5.96 -0.24 12.40
N TYR A 512 -5.94 -1.40 13.06
CA TYR A 512 -7.00 -1.83 13.96
C TYR A 512 -6.54 -1.94 15.42
N SER A 513 -7.49 -1.89 16.36
CA SER A 513 -7.26 -1.93 17.81
C SER A 513 -6.65 -3.24 18.33
N ASP A 514 -6.72 -4.33 17.55
CA ASP A 514 -6.01 -5.60 17.82
C ASP A 514 -4.55 -5.59 17.32
N LYS A 515 -4.12 -4.48 16.70
CA LYS A 515 -2.84 -4.23 16.02
C LYS A 515 -2.67 -4.99 14.69
N SER A 516 -3.74 -5.54 14.14
CA SER A 516 -3.76 -5.96 12.74
C SER A 516 -3.78 -4.75 11.80
N THR A 517 -3.42 -5.00 10.54
CA THR A 517 -3.62 -4.06 9.44
C THR A 517 -4.28 -4.77 8.28
N ALA A 518 -5.05 -4.03 7.49
CA ALA A 518 -5.63 -4.53 6.25
C ALA A 518 -5.41 -3.52 5.12
N ASP A 519 -5.10 -4.01 3.92
CA ASP A 519 -5.32 -3.24 2.71
C ASP A 519 -6.83 -3.17 2.47
N VAL A 520 -7.35 -1.94 2.42
CA VAL A 520 -8.78 -1.66 2.27
C VAL A 520 -9.07 -0.92 0.96
N THR A 521 -8.08 -0.81 0.07
CA THR A 521 -8.14 -0.04 -1.20
C THR A 521 -9.45 -0.26 -1.96
N ASP A 522 -9.75 -1.51 -2.34
CA ASP A 522 -10.95 -1.91 -3.11
C ASP A 522 -12.30 -1.74 -2.36
N SER A 523 -12.25 -1.44 -1.06
CA SER A 523 -13.42 -1.33 -0.18
C SER A 523 -13.57 0.05 0.47
N ALA A 524 -12.61 0.94 0.23
CA ALA A 524 -12.66 2.34 0.62
C ALA A 524 -13.29 3.19 -0.49
N ASN A 525 -13.86 4.33 -0.09
CA ASN A 525 -14.41 5.33 -1.00
C ASN A 525 -13.35 6.40 -1.28
N TRP A 526 -12.96 6.54 -2.55
CA TRP A 526 -11.94 7.48 -3.03
C TRP A 526 -12.59 8.64 -3.80
N LEU A 527 -12.24 9.87 -3.42
CA LEU A 527 -12.81 11.09 -3.98
C LEU A 527 -11.70 12.11 -4.27
N VAL A 528 -11.82 12.84 -5.38
CA VAL A 528 -10.99 14.02 -5.68
C VAL A 528 -11.87 15.24 -5.78
N ASP A 529 -11.39 16.38 -5.28
CA ASP A 529 -12.20 17.61 -5.23
C ASP A 529 -12.42 18.21 -6.64
N ASP A 530 -11.45 18.05 -7.54
CA ASP A 530 -11.53 18.49 -8.94
C ASP A 530 -11.21 17.33 -9.90
N TYR A 531 -12.27 16.61 -10.29
CA TYR A 531 -12.25 15.56 -11.32
C TYR A 531 -11.79 16.04 -12.72
N SER A 532 -11.56 17.35 -12.93
CA SER A 532 -10.95 17.88 -14.17
C SER A 532 -9.42 17.96 -14.12
N VAL A 533 -8.82 18.05 -12.92
CA VAL A 533 -7.35 18.03 -12.72
C VAL A 533 -6.82 16.60 -12.74
N ALA A 534 -7.42 15.72 -11.94
CA ALA A 534 -7.16 14.28 -11.96
C ALA A 534 -8.47 13.54 -11.73
N ALA A 535 -8.62 12.33 -12.26
CA ALA A 535 -9.78 11.47 -11.97
C ALA A 535 -9.34 10.19 -11.26
N VAL A 536 -10.00 9.84 -10.16
CA VAL A 536 -9.80 8.58 -9.42
C VAL A 536 -10.98 7.63 -9.62
N ILE A 537 -10.71 6.32 -9.61
CA ILE A 537 -11.74 5.27 -9.54
C ILE A 537 -12.28 5.21 -8.09
N PRO A 538 -13.57 5.51 -7.85
CA PRO A 538 -14.05 5.74 -6.48
C PRO A 538 -14.15 4.50 -5.57
N ASN A 539 -14.48 3.32 -6.09
CA ASN A 539 -14.52 2.06 -5.33
C ASN A 539 -14.41 0.82 -6.25
N GLY A 540 -14.41 -0.39 -5.67
CA GLY A 540 -14.33 -1.66 -6.40
C GLY A 540 -12.89 -2.10 -6.76
N VAL A 541 -12.75 -3.09 -7.64
CA VAL A 541 -11.48 -3.84 -7.90
C VAL A 541 -10.35 -3.04 -8.59
N ASN A 542 -10.51 -1.73 -8.75
CA ASN A 542 -9.47 -0.80 -9.20
C ASN A 542 -9.55 0.52 -8.43
N ALA A 543 -10.16 0.53 -7.23
CA ALA A 543 -10.36 1.73 -6.43
C ALA A 543 -9.02 2.44 -6.15
N GLY A 544 -9.00 3.76 -6.08
CA GLY A 544 -7.75 4.50 -5.87
C GLY A 544 -6.81 4.54 -7.09
N TYR A 545 -7.13 3.86 -8.20
CA TYR A 545 -6.44 4.09 -9.47
C TYR A 545 -6.78 5.50 -9.97
N ALA A 546 -5.76 6.33 -10.19
CA ALA A 546 -5.92 7.74 -10.55
C ALA A 546 -5.20 8.06 -11.86
N LYS A 547 -5.74 9.05 -12.61
CA LYS A 547 -5.13 9.58 -13.83
C LYS A 547 -5.10 11.10 -13.80
N ALA A 548 -3.93 11.69 -14.07
CA ALA A 548 -3.75 13.11 -14.30
C ALA A 548 -4.39 13.52 -15.63
N LEU A 549 -5.26 14.53 -15.63
CA LEU A 549 -6.04 14.97 -16.79
C LEU A 549 -5.68 16.39 -17.25
N LYS A 550 -5.33 17.28 -16.32
CA LYS A 550 -5.06 18.70 -16.58
C LYS A 550 -4.16 19.27 -15.49
N GLU A 551 -3.29 20.20 -15.87
CA GLU A 551 -2.44 20.95 -14.95
C GLU A 551 -3.25 21.60 -13.80
N GLY A 552 -2.71 21.48 -12.58
CA GLY A 552 -3.35 21.96 -11.35
C GLY A 552 -2.88 21.18 -10.12
N THR A 553 -3.59 21.32 -9.00
CA THR A 553 -3.43 20.45 -7.83
C THR A 553 -4.81 20.23 -7.21
N THR A 554 -5.12 18.99 -6.85
CA THR A 554 -6.40 18.62 -6.24
C THR A 554 -6.18 17.66 -5.06
N PRO A 555 -6.87 17.84 -3.93
CA PRO A 555 -6.91 16.83 -2.88
C PRO A 555 -7.52 15.52 -3.38
N LEU A 556 -6.91 14.41 -2.98
CA LEU A 556 -7.47 13.06 -3.02
C LEU A 556 -7.76 12.66 -1.56
N VAL A 557 -9.02 12.35 -1.29
CA VAL A 557 -9.51 11.87 0.01
C VAL A 557 -9.91 10.40 -0.13
N VAL A 558 -9.54 9.59 0.85
CA VAL A 558 -10.02 8.21 1.00
C VAL A 558 -10.74 8.05 2.33
N THR A 559 -11.91 7.42 2.30
CA THR A 559 -12.77 7.19 3.46
C THR A 559 -13.06 5.69 3.61
N PHE A 560 -12.83 5.13 4.79
CA PHE A 560 -13.16 3.74 5.10
C PHE A 560 -13.70 3.61 6.53
N ALA A 561 -14.89 3.00 6.68
CA ALA A 561 -15.61 2.79 7.94
C ALA A 561 -15.65 4.03 8.88
N GLY A 562 -15.81 5.24 8.29
CA GLY A 562 -15.88 6.51 9.01
C GLY A 562 -14.54 7.21 9.27
N GLN A 563 -13.41 6.54 9.09
CA GLN A 563 -12.08 7.15 9.15
C GLN A 563 -11.69 7.72 7.78
N THR A 564 -10.99 8.86 7.76
CA THR A 564 -10.55 9.55 6.55
C THR A 564 -9.04 9.74 6.52
N ALA A 565 -8.46 9.72 5.32
CA ALA A 565 -7.09 10.13 5.05
C ALA A 565 -7.05 10.93 3.74
N SER A 566 -6.07 11.83 3.59
CA SER A 566 -5.95 12.69 2.41
C SER A 566 -4.51 12.88 1.96
N THR A 567 -4.35 13.18 0.67
CA THR A 567 -3.10 13.57 0.01
C THR A 567 -3.39 14.59 -1.08
N LEU A 568 -2.41 15.39 -1.50
CA LEU A 568 -2.54 16.18 -2.73
C LEU A 568 -2.12 15.33 -3.95
N ILE A 569 -2.78 15.54 -5.09
CA ILE A 569 -2.28 15.18 -6.41
C ILE A 569 -1.89 16.47 -7.11
N THR A 570 -0.60 16.67 -7.40
CA THR A 570 -0.13 17.77 -8.25
C THR A 570 0.06 17.26 -9.67
N VAL A 571 -0.50 17.99 -10.64
CA VAL A 571 -0.40 17.67 -12.06
C VAL A 571 0.40 18.75 -12.78
N SER A 572 1.54 18.39 -13.36
CA SER A 572 2.44 19.32 -14.09
C SER A 572 2.19 19.30 -15.60
N ALA A 573 2.43 20.43 -16.28
CA ALA A 573 2.39 20.53 -17.75
C ALA A 573 3.59 19.87 -18.48
N ALA A 574 4.41 19.06 -17.80
CA ALA A 574 5.55 18.41 -18.43
C ALA A 574 5.11 17.38 -19.48
N THR A 575 5.90 17.23 -20.54
CA THR A 575 5.61 16.30 -21.64
C THR A 575 6.62 15.15 -21.64
N LEU A 576 6.18 13.95 -22.04
CA LEU A 576 7.07 12.79 -22.16
C LEU A 576 8.00 12.98 -23.37
N GLU A 577 9.29 13.22 -23.12
CA GLU A 577 10.27 13.46 -24.17
C GLU A 577 10.88 12.17 -24.72
N SER A 578 11.13 11.18 -23.85
CA SER A 578 11.71 9.90 -24.26
C SER A 578 11.30 8.76 -23.33
N ILE A 579 11.49 7.52 -23.80
CA ILE A 579 11.40 6.31 -22.98
C ILE A 579 12.65 5.46 -23.17
N SER A 580 13.06 4.77 -22.12
CA SER A 580 14.26 3.92 -22.08
C SER A 580 13.92 2.53 -21.54
N LEU A 581 14.59 1.50 -22.07
CA LEU A 581 14.34 0.10 -21.73
C LEU A 581 15.61 -0.53 -21.15
N THR A 582 15.51 -1.03 -19.93
CA THR A 582 16.62 -1.52 -19.12
C THR A 582 16.39 -2.99 -18.75
N PRO A 583 17.39 -3.88 -18.89
CA PRO A 583 18.70 -3.65 -19.50
C PRO A 583 18.61 -3.48 -21.02
N THR A 584 19.44 -2.61 -21.63
CA THR A 584 19.37 -2.36 -23.08
C THR A 584 19.98 -3.48 -23.92
N ILE A 585 20.83 -4.33 -23.32
CA ILE A 585 21.37 -5.56 -23.90
C ILE A 585 21.36 -6.63 -22.80
N ALA A 586 20.93 -7.85 -23.13
CA ALA A 586 20.98 -9.03 -22.28
C ALA A 586 21.34 -10.28 -23.08
N GLU A 587 21.89 -11.30 -22.41
CA GLU A 587 22.25 -12.59 -22.98
C GLU A 587 21.89 -13.70 -21.99
N VAL A 588 21.04 -14.65 -22.41
CA VAL A 588 20.46 -15.68 -21.53
C VAL A 588 20.35 -17.05 -22.23
N PRO A 589 20.52 -18.19 -21.54
CA PRO A 589 20.29 -19.51 -22.14
C PRO A 589 18.85 -19.78 -22.55
N ALA A 590 18.65 -20.62 -23.56
CA ALA A 590 17.34 -21.20 -23.86
C ALA A 590 16.81 -22.00 -22.65
N GLY A 591 15.57 -21.77 -22.26
CA GLY A 591 14.95 -22.28 -21.03
C GLY A 591 15.05 -21.34 -19.82
N THR A 592 15.48 -20.08 -20.00
CA THR A 592 15.63 -19.09 -18.92
C THR A 592 14.97 -17.74 -19.24
N THR A 593 14.96 -16.81 -18.29
CA THR A 593 14.17 -15.55 -18.37
C THR A 593 15.00 -14.30 -18.12
N GLN A 594 14.61 -13.17 -18.74
CA GLN A 594 15.16 -11.84 -18.51
C GLN A 594 14.03 -10.85 -18.18
N GLN A 595 14.09 -10.21 -17.02
CA GLN A 595 13.18 -9.09 -16.68
C GLN A 595 13.64 -7.80 -17.37
N TYR A 596 12.68 -7.01 -17.85
CA TYR A 596 12.89 -5.66 -18.38
C TYR A 596 12.05 -4.63 -17.62
N GLN A 597 12.54 -3.40 -17.49
CA GLN A 597 11.80 -2.23 -17.00
C GLN A 597 11.83 -1.10 -18.03
N LEU A 598 10.72 -0.39 -18.19
CA LEU A 598 10.61 0.82 -19.00
C LEU A 598 10.58 2.05 -18.10
N PHE A 599 11.45 3.03 -18.36
CA PHE A 599 11.42 4.33 -17.68
C PHE A 599 11.14 5.46 -18.68
N GLY A 600 10.19 6.35 -18.35
CA GLY A 600 9.90 7.55 -19.12
C GLY A 600 10.60 8.78 -18.54
N VAL A 601 11.21 9.58 -19.42
CA VAL A 601 11.87 10.86 -19.12
C VAL A 601 10.98 11.99 -19.62
N PHE A 602 10.63 12.93 -18.76
CA PHE A 602 9.76 14.06 -19.08
C PHE A 602 10.52 15.39 -19.15
N SER A 603 9.90 16.42 -19.74
CA SER A 603 10.51 17.74 -20.01
C SER A 603 10.83 18.57 -18.76
N ASP A 604 10.40 18.14 -17.58
CA ASP A 604 10.81 18.67 -16.26
C ASP A 604 12.02 17.92 -15.67
N GLY A 605 12.56 16.92 -16.38
CA GLY A 605 13.64 16.06 -15.94
C GLY A 605 13.19 14.91 -15.03
N SER A 606 11.88 14.74 -14.76
CA SER A 606 11.38 13.63 -13.98
C SER A 606 11.53 12.29 -14.71
N ASN A 607 11.82 11.24 -13.94
CA ASN A 607 11.92 9.87 -14.40
C ASN A 607 10.88 9.02 -13.68
N HIS A 608 9.96 8.41 -14.41
CA HIS A 608 8.93 7.52 -13.85
C HIS A 608 9.09 6.10 -14.41
N ASP A 609 8.90 5.08 -13.54
CA ASP A 609 8.75 3.70 -14.00
C ASP A 609 7.38 3.56 -14.69
N LEU A 610 7.41 3.10 -15.93
CA LEU A 610 6.26 2.91 -16.80
C LEU A 610 6.02 1.42 -17.12
N SER A 611 6.74 0.50 -16.47
CA SER A 611 6.77 -0.92 -16.83
C SER A 611 5.39 -1.58 -16.81
N ALA A 612 4.53 -1.24 -15.82
CA ALA A 612 3.17 -1.77 -15.75
C ALA A 612 2.24 -1.26 -16.88
N PHE A 613 2.61 -0.16 -17.55
CA PHE A 613 1.84 0.49 -18.61
C PHE A 613 2.48 0.32 -20.00
N ALA A 614 3.70 -0.22 -20.04
CA ALA A 614 4.46 -0.46 -21.25
C ALA A 614 3.92 -1.68 -22.01
N HIS A 615 3.65 -1.53 -23.30
CA HIS A 615 3.45 -2.71 -24.14
C HIS A 615 4.81 -3.31 -24.52
N TYR A 616 5.06 -4.53 -24.08
CA TYR A 616 6.23 -5.32 -24.44
C TYR A 616 5.94 -6.23 -25.64
N GLN A 617 6.83 -6.19 -26.63
CA GLN A 617 6.82 -7.12 -27.76
C GLN A 617 8.22 -7.62 -28.09
N THR A 618 8.24 -8.78 -28.76
CA THR A 618 9.42 -9.54 -29.16
C THR A 618 9.47 -9.61 -30.68
N SER A 619 10.66 -9.47 -31.30
CA SER A 619 10.81 -9.58 -32.75
C SER A 619 10.69 -11.01 -33.27
N ASP A 620 10.72 -12.01 -32.39
CA ASP A 620 10.55 -13.43 -32.74
C ASP A 620 10.00 -14.21 -31.54
N SER A 621 8.66 -14.33 -31.49
CA SER A 621 7.94 -14.97 -30.38
C SER A 621 8.15 -16.48 -30.29
N ALA A 622 8.65 -17.13 -31.35
CA ALA A 622 8.99 -18.56 -31.33
C ALA A 622 10.31 -18.83 -30.59
N LEU A 623 11.18 -17.82 -30.49
CA LEU A 623 12.47 -17.90 -29.80
C LEU A 623 12.41 -17.33 -28.39
N VAL A 624 11.66 -16.24 -28.21
CA VAL A 624 11.51 -15.51 -26.95
C VAL A 624 10.08 -14.97 -26.87
N THR A 625 9.27 -15.41 -25.91
CA THR A 625 8.06 -14.67 -25.52
C THR A 625 8.40 -13.58 -24.50
N ILE A 626 7.52 -12.59 -24.34
CA ILE A 626 7.59 -11.61 -23.25
C ILE A 626 6.17 -11.38 -22.73
N ASP A 627 5.99 -11.30 -21.41
CA ASP A 627 4.69 -11.02 -20.80
C ASP A 627 4.42 -9.50 -20.67
N SER A 628 3.24 -9.13 -20.19
CA SER A 628 2.88 -7.72 -19.98
C SER A 628 3.57 -7.05 -18.79
N ASN A 629 4.37 -7.79 -18.01
CA ASN A 629 5.14 -7.27 -16.89
C ASN A 629 6.61 -7.07 -17.27
N GLY A 630 6.99 -7.34 -18.53
CA GLY A 630 8.36 -7.21 -19.03
C GLY A 630 9.25 -8.45 -18.84
N LEU A 631 8.69 -9.59 -18.42
CA LEU A 631 9.47 -10.83 -18.24
C LEU A 631 9.60 -11.59 -19.57
N ALA A 632 10.75 -11.46 -20.22
CA ALA A 632 11.09 -12.24 -21.40
C ALA A 632 11.44 -13.69 -21.00
N SER A 633 10.89 -14.67 -21.72
CA SER A 633 11.18 -16.10 -21.57
C SER A 633 11.77 -16.64 -22.86
N ALA A 634 13.01 -17.13 -22.82
CA ALA A 634 13.71 -17.67 -23.98
C ALA A 634 13.43 -19.17 -24.15
N HIS A 635 12.92 -19.57 -25.31
CA HIS A 635 12.50 -20.95 -25.60
C HIS A 635 13.53 -21.73 -26.41
N GLN A 636 14.17 -21.08 -27.39
CA GLN A 636 15.04 -21.77 -28.34
C GLN A 636 16.26 -20.93 -28.71
N TYR A 637 17.42 -21.59 -28.75
CA TYR A 637 18.70 -21.00 -29.18
C TYR A 637 18.63 -20.43 -30.60
N ASN A 638 19.15 -19.20 -30.78
CA ASN A 638 19.40 -18.63 -32.10
C ASN A 638 20.73 -17.84 -32.12
N VAL A 639 21.45 -17.96 -33.24
CA VAL A 639 22.65 -17.15 -33.54
C VAL A 639 22.33 -15.67 -33.83
N LYS A 640 21.09 -15.33 -34.16
CA LYS A 640 20.63 -13.94 -34.29
C LYS A 640 19.97 -13.50 -32.97
N PRO A 641 20.32 -12.31 -32.45
CA PRO A 641 19.62 -11.76 -31.29
C PRO A 641 18.19 -11.36 -31.66
N VAL A 642 17.30 -11.46 -30.66
CA VAL A 642 15.91 -10.99 -30.70
C VAL A 642 15.88 -9.55 -30.21
N THR A 643 15.07 -8.70 -30.83
CA THR A 643 14.83 -7.33 -30.35
C THR A 643 13.58 -7.34 -29.47
N VAL A 644 13.75 -6.98 -28.20
CA VAL A 644 12.64 -6.62 -27.31
C VAL A 644 12.32 -5.15 -27.56
N THR A 645 11.05 -4.82 -27.78
CA THR A 645 10.58 -3.43 -27.91
C THR A 645 9.54 -3.19 -26.83
N ALA A 646 9.70 -2.09 -26.09
CA ALA A 646 8.69 -1.59 -25.16
C ALA A 646 8.14 -0.26 -25.72
N SER A 647 6.83 -0.09 -25.73
CA SER A 647 6.16 1.09 -26.28
C SER A 647 5.11 1.67 -25.35
N TYR A 648 5.07 3.00 -25.27
CA TYR A 648 4.14 3.77 -24.44
C TYR A 648 3.88 5.14 -25.08
N ASN A 649 2.62 5.58 -25.12
CA ASN A 649 2.16 6.85 -25.72
C ASN A 649 2.82 7.20 -27.08
N GLY A 650 2.91 6.21 -27.98
CA GLY A 650 3.47 6.36 -29.34
C GLY A 650 5.00 6.32 -29.44
N LEU A 651 5.74 6.41 -28.31
CA LEU A 651 7.19 6.24 -28.29
C LEU A 651 7.58 4.75 -28.23
N GLN A 652 8.83 4.43 -28.63
CA GLN A 652 9.38 3.06 -28.58
C GLN A 652 10.82 3.06 -28.05
N ALA A 653 11.07 2.29 -27.00
CA ALA A 653 12.40 1.88 -26.56
C ALA A 653 12.71 0.46 -27.03
N LYS A 654 13.98 0.14 -27.29
CA LYS A 654 14.42 -1.17 -27.81
C LYS A 654 15.62 -1.69 -27.05
N ALA A 655 15.60 -2.98 -26.77
CA ALA A 655 16.67 -3.73 -26.15
C ALA A 655 16.98 -5.00 -26.95
N THR A 656 18.19 -5.50 -26.80
CA THR A 656 18.69 -6.68 -27.53
C THR A 656 18.78 -7.87 -26.58
N LEU A 657 18.08 -8.98 -26.87
CA LEU A 657 18.20 -10.23 -26.14
C LEU A 657 18.88 -11.29 -27.02
N LYS A 658 20.02 -11.81 -26.58
CA LYS A 658 20.72 -12.91 -27.25
C LYS A 658 20.44 -14.22 -26.52
N VAL A 659 19.81 -15.18 -27.20
CA VAL A 659 19.56 -16.51 -26.61
C VAL A 659 20.78 -17.40 -26.85
N THR A 660 21.42 -17.92 -25.79
CA THR A 660 22.57 -18.82 -25.90
C THR A 660 22.12 -20.28 -26.02
N ALA A 661 23.06 -21.13 -26.45
CA ALA A 661 22.88 -22.57 -26.50
C ALA A 661 23.17 -23.27 -25.15
N GLY A 662 23.20 -22.53 -24.04
CA GLY A 662 23.59 -23.02 -22.72
C GLY A 662 22.73 -24.20 -22.26
N LEU A 663 23.22 -25.42 -22.45
CA LEU A 663 22.59 -26.62 -21.93
C LEU A 663 22.83 -26.68 -20.42
N LEU A 664 21.80 -27.01 -19.65
CA LEU A 664 21.94 -27.23 -18.21
C LEU A 664 22.89 -28.42 -17.97
N ASP A 665 24.12 -28.11 -17.55
CA ASP A 665 25.19 -29.09 -17.38
C ASP A 665 25.04 -29.81 -16.04
N HIS A 666 24.94 -29.03 -14.97
CA HIS A 666 24.63 -29.53 -13.64
C HIS A 666 23.91 -28.45 -12.81
N ILE A 667 23.48 -28.84 -11.61
CA ILE A 667 23.11 -27.92 -10.55
C ILE A 667 23.98 -28.24 -9.33
N GLU A 668 24.19 -27.28 -8.44
CA GLU A 668 24.82 -27.48 -7.13
C GLU A 668 23.87 -27.02 -6.01
N VAL A 669 24.07 -27.56 -4.81
CA VAL A 669 23.43 -27.07 -3.57
C VAL A 669 24.51 -26.61 -2.60
N THR A 670 24.38 -25.38 -2.12
CA THR A 670 25.33 -24.73 -1.22
C THR A 670 24.64 -24.39 0.11
N PRO A 671 25.21 -24.78 1.27
CA PRO A 671 26.36 -25.67 1.41
C PRO A 671 26.03 -27.13 1.02
N ALA A 672 27.02 -27.91 0.60
CA ALA A 672 26.84 -29.34 0.29
C ALA A 672 26.61 -30.21 1.55
N THR A 673 26.98 -29.71 2.73
CA THR A 673 26.72 -30.31 4.04
C THR A 673 26.38 -29.23 5.05
N GLN A 674 25.35 -29.42 5.88
CA GLN A 674 25.05 -28.52 7.01
C GLN A 674 24.75 -29.31 8.29
N ASN A 675 25.04 -28.70 9.44
CA ASN A 675 24.59 -29.15 10.75
C ASN A 675 23.53 -28.16 11.24
N ILE A 676 22.39 -28.66 11.73
CA ILE A 676 21.34 -27.83 12.33
C ILE A 676 20.88 -28.47 13.64
N ALA A 677 20.74 -27.69 14.71
CA ALA A 677 20.18 -28.18 15.95
C ALA A 677 18.67 -28.45 15.81
N ILE A 678 18.13 -29.39 16.60
CA ILE A 678 16.67 -29.61 16.70
C ILE A 678 15.97 -28.27 17.05
N GLY A 679 14.84 -28.01 16.39
CA GLY A 679 14.05 -26.79 16.53
C GLY A 679 14.60 -25.56 15.78
N HIS A 680 15.77 -25.67 15.13
CA HIS A 680 16.41 -24.56 14.43
C HIS A 680 16.36 -24.77 12.90
N LYS A 681 16.48 -23.67 12.16
CA LYS A 681 16.56 -23.67 10.69
C LYS A 681 18.01 -23.54 10.21
N GLY A 682 18.33 -24.21 9.11
CA GLY A 682 19.43 -23.89 8.21
C GLY A 682 18.90 -23.47 6.84
N GLU A 683 19.76 -22.95 5.97
CA GLU A 683 19.38 -22.43 4.65
C GLU A 683 20.24 -23.05 3.55
N LEU A 684 19.60 -23.44 2.45
CA LEU A 684 20.24 -24.01 1.27
C LEU A 684 19.93 -23.15 0.04
N GLN A 685 20.98 -22.82 -0.72
CA GLN A 685 20.86 -22.23 -2.05
C GLN A 685 21.06 -23.29 -3.12
N ALA A 686 20.29 -23.23 -4.20
CA ALA A 686 20.50 -24.05 -5.39
C ALA A 686 20.97 -23.18 -6.56
N ARG A 687 22.01 -23.61 -7.27
CA ARG A 687 22.60 -22.89 -8.40
C ARG A 687 22.67 -23.78 -9.63
N ALA A 688 22.15 -23.30 -10.76
CA ALA A 688 22.29 -23.95 -12.04
C ALA A 688 23.56 -23.50 -12.77
N PHE A 689 24.24 -24.44 -13.42
CA PHE A 689 25.42 -24.19 -14.24
C PHE A 689 25.19 -24.71 -15.66
N TYR A 690 25.58 -23.90 -16.65
CA TYR A 690 25.28 -24.15 -18.06
C TYR A 690 26.56 -24.35 -18.89
N SER A 691 26.44 -25.04 -20.02
CA SER A 691 27.56 -25.42 -20.90
C SER A 691 28.31 -24.25 -21.57
N ASP A 692 27.89 -23.01 -21.36
CA ASP A 692 28.56 -21.78 -21.77
C ASP A 692 29.32 -21.09 -20.62
N ASN A 693 29.40 -21.74 -19.44
CA ASN A 693 29.95 -21.25 -18.17
C ASN A 693 29.11 -20.16 -17.48
N THR A 694 27.87 -19.92 -17.90
CA THR A 694 26.94 -19.10 -17.11
C THR A 694 26.42 -19.88 -15.90
N SER A 695 25.95 -19.16 -14.87
CA SER A 695 25.22 -19.76 -13.75
C SER A 695 24.03 -18.90 -13.34
N ALA A 696 22.97 -19.53 -12.85
CA ALA A 696 21.77 -18.84 -12.36
C ALA A 696 21.44 -19.32 -10.94
N ASP A 697 20.98 -18.41 -10.08
CA ASP A 697 20.34 -18.83 -8.83
C ASP A 697 18.96 -19.42 -9.16
N ILE A 698 18.70 -20.61 -8.65
CA ILE A 698 17.46 -21.36 -8.87
C ILE A 698 16.81 -21.73 -7.53
N THR A 699 17.21 -21.12 -6.42
CA THR A 699 16.74 -21.50 -5.07
C THR A 699 15.22 -21.48 -4.93
N ALA A 700 14.54 -20.51 -5.56
CA ALA A 700 13.07 -20.43 -5.62
C ALA A 700 12.42 -21.20 -6.80
N LEU A 701 13.21 -21.69 -7.76
CA LEU A 701 12.74 -22.40 -8.97
C LEU A 701 12.96 -23.92 -8.89
N ALA A 702 13.88 -24.37 -8.04
CA ALA A 702 14.14 -25.76 -7.77
C ALA A 702 13.04 -26.35 -6.89
N THR A 703 12.62 -27.58 -7.20
CA THR A 703 11.78 -28.36 -6.29
C THR A 703 12.67 -28.99 -5.22
N TRP A 704 12.51 -28.56 -3.97
CA TRP A 704 13.23 -29.12 -2.83
C TRP A 704 12.48 -30.29 -2.22
N SER A 705 13.23 -31.29 -1.77
CA SER A 705 12.71 -32.50 -1.14
C SER A 705 13.65 -33.00 -0.05
N VAL A 706 13.13 -33.70 0.96
CA VAL A 706 13.90 -34.31 2.06
C VAL A 706 13.55 -35.78 2.14
N ASN A 707 14.54 -36.66 2.35
CA ASN A 707 14.32 -38.11 2.32
C ASN A 707 13.66 -38.69 3.59
N ASP A 708 13.72 -38.00 4.73
CA ASP A 708 12.95 -38.34 5.93
C ASP A 708 12.36 -37.09 6.60
N GLY A 709 11.05 -36.90 6.42
CA GLY A 709 10.27 -35.79 6.99
C GLY A 709 10.12 -35.81 8.51
N ASN A 710 10.49 -36.90 9.19
CA ASN A 710 10.49 -36.98 10.65
C ASN A 710 11.77 -36.39 11.27
N VAL A 711 12.85 -36.33 10.49
CA VAL A 711 14.17 -35.83 10.92
C VAL A 711 14.29 -34.35 10.58
N ALA A 712 13.91 -33.91 9.37
CA ALA A 712 13.83 -32.50 9.00
C ALA A 712 12.73 -32.23 7.97
N SER A 713 12.28 -30.98 7.85
CA SER A 713 11.40 -30.52 6.77
C SER A 713 12.06 -29.40 5.96
N VAL A 714 11.96 -29.43 4.62
CA VAL A 714 12.41 -28.35 3.74
C VAL A 714 11.24 -27.56 3.16
N ASP A 715 11.35 -26.24 3.18
CA ASP A 715 10.34 -25.32 2.66
C ASP A 715 10.46 -25.14 1.13
N ASN A 716 9.33 -24.90 0.48
CA ASN A 716 9.16 -24.68 -0.98
C ASN A 716 8.25 -23.47 -1.26
N THR A 717 7.90 -22.67 -0.25
CA THR A 717 7.21 -21.39 -0.44
C THR A 717 8.16 -20.36 -1.03
N GLN A 718 7.70 -19.52 -1.97
CA GLN A 718 8.56 -18.58 -2.70
C GLN A 718 9.37 -17.62 -1.79
N ALA A 719 8.91 -17.38 -0.55
CA ALA A 719 9.59 -16.57 0.45
C ALA A 719 10.63 -17.32 1.31
N ASN A 720 10.64 -18.67 1.31
CA ASN A 720 11.51 -19.49 2.18
C ASN A 720 12.14 -20.72 1.49
N SER A 721 11.98 -20.91 0.16
CA SER A 721 12.46 -22.11 -0.55
C SER A 721 13.91 -22.44 -0.22
N GLY A 722 14.18 -23.70 0.17
CA GLY A 722 15.51 -24.15 0.59
C GLY A 722 15.81 -24.00 2.09
N ALA A 723 14.94 -23.35 2.88
CA ALA A 723 15.05 -23.36 4.34
C ALA A 723 14.71 -24.75 4.91
N VAL A 724 15.57 -25.29 5.78
CA VAL A 724 15.46 -26.64 6.36
C VAL A 724 15.33 -26.55 7.88
N LEU A 725 14.21 -27.01 8.44
CA LEU A 725 13.95 -27.07 9.88
C LEU A 725 14.31 -28.45 10.44
N GLY A 726 15.15 -28.51 11.47
CA GLY A 726 15.47 -29.75 12.19
C GLY A 726 14.36 -30.16 13.15
N ILE A 727 13.80 -31.36 12.97
CA ILE A 727 12.64 -31.88 13.72
C ILE A 727 13.06 -32.91 14.77
N SER A 728 13.93 -33.86 14.42
CA SER A 728 14.49 -34.85 15.36
C SER A 728 15.91 -35.27 14.94
N GLN A 729 16.67 -35.88 15.86
CA GLN A 729 18.08 -36.20 15.61
C GLN A 729 18.23 -37.24 14.49
N GLY A 730 19.05 -36.92 13.48
CA GLY A 730 19.32 -37.83 12.36
C GLY A 730 20.15 -37.18 11.26
N VAL A 731 20.31 -37.89 10.14
CA VAL A 731 20.96 -37.36 8.92
C VAL A 731 20.00 -37.54 7.75
N VAL A 732 19.72 -36.45 7.05
CA VAL A 732 18.88 -36.46 5.84
C VAL A 732 19.62 -35.93 4.63
N THR A 733 19.20 -36.41 3.47
CA THR A 733 19.57 -35.86 2.17
C THR A 733 18.47 -34.90 1.74
N VAL A 734 18.81 -33.62 1.62
CA VAL A 734 17.91 -32.59 1.09
C VAL A 734 18.29 -32.36 -0.38
N THR A 735 17.38 -32.69 -1.29
CA THR A 735 17.63 -32.72 -2.74
C THR A 735 16.85 -31.61 -3.45
N ALA A 736 17.58 -30.76 -4.17
CA ALA A 736 17.04 -29.84 -5.16
C ALA A 736 16.92 -30.55 -6.51
N ASN A 737 15.82 -30.32 -7.23
CA ASN A 737 15.62 -30.78 -8.61
C ASN A 737 15.24 -29.59 -9.50
N PHE A 738 15.96 -29.41 -10.60
CA PHE A 738 15.70 -28.37 -11.61
C PHE A 738 16.15 -28.87 -12.99
N GLY A 739 15.31 -28.69 -14.01
CA GLY A 739 15.60 -29.10 -15.40
C GLY A 739 15.94 -30.60 -15.58
N GLY A 740 15.51 -31.47 -14.66
CA GLY A 740 15.86 -32.89 -14.66
C GLY A 740 17.28 -33.20 -14.14
N LYS A 741 18.02 -32.20 -13.65
CA LYS A 741 19.25 -32.39 -12.86
C LYS A 741 18.91 -32.35 -11.37
N THR A 742 19.70 -33.06 -10.57
CA THR A 742 19.55 -33.11 -9.11
C THR A 742 20.88 -32.84 -8.42
N ALA A 743 20.86 -32.03 -7.37
CA ALA A 743 21.96 -31.92 -6.41
C ALA A 743 21.39 -31.96 -5.00
N SER A 744 22.24 -32.33 -4.05
CA SER A 744 21.82 -32.62 -2.69
C SER A 744 22.78 -32.09 -1.65
N ASN A 745 22.22 -31.50 -0.60
CA ASN A 745 22.87 -31.29 0.67
C ASN A 745 22.71 -32.53 1.58
N THR A 746 23.71 -32.80 2.41
CA THR A 746 23.54 -33.66 3.59
C THR A 746 23.31 -32.79 4.83
N THR A 747 22.10 -32.80 5.37
CA THR A 747 21.74 -32.09 6.61
C THR A 747 21.85 -33.07 7.77
N THR A 748 22.76 -32.82 8.70
CA THR A 748 22.80 -33.50 9.99
C THR A 748 21.95 -32.70 10.97
N VAL A 749 20.84 -33.28 11.43
CA VAL A 749 20.06 -32.71 12.54
C VAL A 749 20.67 -33.20 13.84
N THR A 750 21.32 -32.28 14.55
CA THR A 750 22.10 -32.55 15.75
C THR A 750 21.24 -32.38 17.01
N ALA A 751 21.57 -33.15 18.04
CA ALA A 751 21.12 -32.86 19.40
C ALA A 751 22.09 -31.86 20.09
N ALA A 752 22.59 -30.86 19.33
CA ALA A 752 23.67 -30.00 19.79
C ALA A 752 23.25 -29.12 20.96
N VAL A 753 24.19 -28.92 21.90
CA VAL A 753 23.98 -28.21 23.15
C VAL A 753 24.82 -26.93 23.14
N LEU A 754 24.37 -25.88 23.85
CA LEU A 754 25.08 -24.60 23.89
C LEU A 754 26.43 -24.72 24.61
N GLU A 755 27.54 -24.49 23.90
CA GLU A 755 28.89 -24.57 24.46
C GLU A 755 29.44 -23.23 24.95
N SER A 756 29.13 -22.12 24.27
CA SER A 756 29.64 -20.80 24.65
C SER A 756 28.82 -19.64 24.09
N VAL A 757 29.18 -18.42 24.49
CA VAL A 757 28.70 -17.17 23.90
C VAL A 757 29.88 -16.19 23.74
N THR A 758 29.78 -15.25 22.81
CA THR A 758 30.76 -14.18 22.59
C THR A 758 30.06 -12.82 22.51
N ILE A 759 30.60 -11.85 23.23
CA ILE A 759 30.12 -10.46 23.27
C ILE A 759 30.77 -9.66 22.14
N SER A 760 30.05 -8.66 21.63
CA SER A 760 30.52 -7.69 20.66
C SER A 760 30.21 -6.28 21.18
N PRO A 761 31.19 -5.37 21.27
CA PRO A 761 32.61 -5.51 21.02
C PRO A 761 33.29 -5.86 22.35
N VAL A 762 34.50 -5.33 22.55
CA VAL A 762 35.12 -5.18 23.84
C VAL A 762 35.33 -3.73 24.37
N GLN A 763 35.31 -2.58 23.66
CA GLN A 763 35.97 -1.29 24.09
C GLN A 763 35.74 0.13 23.43
N ALA A 764 35.03 1.08 24.07
CA ALA A 764 34.64 2.40 23.50
C ALA A 764 35.31 3.71 24.05
N THR A 765 34.99 4.86 23.43
CA THR A 765 35.41 6.24 23.85
C THR A 765 34.42 7.36 23.42
N LEU A 766 33.73 8.09 24.34
CA LEU A 766 32.63 9.05 24.00
C LEU A 766 32.37 10.26 24.94
N VAL A 767 32.15 11.47 24.41
CA VAL A 767 31.95 12.75 25.16
C VAL A 767 31.04 12.74 26.43
N ALA A 768 31.26 13.65 27.41
CA ALA A 768 30.59 13.64 28.72
C ALA A 768 29.06 13.79 28.62
N GLY A 769 28.34 12.70 28.88
CA GLY A 769 26.90 12.60 28.71
C GLY A 769 26.46 11.93 27.40
N LEU A 770 27.24 10.99 26.84
CA LEU A 770 26.92 10.25 25.60
C LEU A 770 26.82 8.71 25.82
N THR A 771 26.54 7.92 24.76
CA THR A 771 25.96 6.55 24.86
C THR A 771 26.42 5.53 23.79
N GLN A 772 26.35 4.21 24.06
CA GLN A 772 27.07 3.14 23.30
C GLN A 772 26.39 1.73 23.27
N GLN A 773 26.29 1.01 22.13
CA GLN A 773 25.38 -0.16 21.93
C GLN A 773 26.03 -1.55 21.64
N TYR A 774 25.84 -2.59 22.47
CA TYR A 774 26.51 -3.93 22.45
C TYR A 774 25.66 -5.07 21.82
N ALA A 775 26.26 -6.24 21.51
CA ALA A 775 25.60 -7.46 20.98
C ALA A 775 26.19 -8.80 21.53
N LEU A 776 25.47 -9.93 21.45
CA LEU A 776 25.90 -11.27 21.94
C LEU A 776 25.53 -12.40 20.96
N THR A 777 26.50 -13.27 20.64
CA THR A 777 26.35 -14.45 19.77
C THR A 777 26.53 -15.74 20.56
N ALA A 778 25.70 -16.76 20.32
CA ALA A 778 25.77 -18.09 20.93
C ALA A 778 26.46 -19.11 19.99
N GLN A 779 27.14 -20.12 20.55
CA GLN A 779 27.83 -21.17 19.80
C GLN A 779 27.63 -22.57 20.44
N PHE A 780 27.36 -23.57 19.61
CA PHE A 780 26.89 -24.91 20.01
C PHE A 780 27.88 -26.04 19.69
N SER A 781 27.66 -27.22 20.30
CA SER A 781 28.53 -28.40 20.26
C SER A 781 28.64 -29.13 18.91
N ASP A 782 28.13 -28.54 17.84
CA ASP A 782 28.33 -28.96 16.44
C ASP A 782 29.06 -27.89 15.60
N ASN A 783 29.63 -26.89 16.30
CA ASN A 783 30.25 -25.66 15.82
C ASN A 783 29.30 -24.62 15.18
N SER A 784 27.99 -24.83 15.17
CA SER A 784 27.02 -23.81 14.72
C SER A 784 26.96 -22.62 15.69
N SER A 785 26.51 -21.45 15.20
CA SER A 785 26.34 -20.23 16.00
C SER A 785 25.17 -19.37 15.52
N ILE A 786 24.54 -18.62 16.44
CA ILE A 786 23.38 -17.75 16.19
C ILE A 786 23.47 -16.44 17.01
N ASP A 787 22.92 -15.34 16.52
CA ASP A 787 22.76 -14.10 17.31
C ASP A 787 21.68 -14.31 18.39
N VAL A 788 22.00 -13.93 19.63
CA VAL A 788 21.13 -14.03 20.80
C VAL A 788 21.01 -12.71 21.57
N THR A 789 21.45 -11.59 20.98
CA THR A 789 21.55 -10.25 21.62
C THR A 789 20.28 -9.88 22.39
N LYS A 790 19.12 -9.99 21.74
CA LYS A 790 17.79 -9.65 22.29
C LYS A 790 17.18 -10.73 23.19
N LEU A 791 17.87 -11.85 23.38
CA LEU A 791 17.47 -13.00 24.19
C LEU A 791 18.36 -13.17 25.45
N SER A 792 19.23 -12.20 25.72
CA SER A 792 20.35 -12.29 26.68
C SER A 792 20.25 -11.32 27.86
N ALA A 793 21.01 -11.57 28.93
CA ALA A 793 21.05 -10.74 30.14
C ALA A 793 22.44 -10.13 30.41
N TRP A 794 22.50 -8.86 30.81
CA TRP A 794 23.68 -7.96 30.75
C TRP A 794 24.14 -7.39 32.13
N GLN A 795 25.43 -7.03 32.28
CA GLN A 795 26.15 -6.63 33.52
C GLN A 795 27.48 -5.88 33.21
N SER A 796 28.33 -5.48 34.19
CA SER A 796 29.63 -4.76 34.05
C SER A 796 30.43 -4.72 35.47
N SER A 797 31.48 -3.90 35.79
CA SER A 797 32.24 -3.82 37.15
C SER A 797 32.21 -2.63 38.31
N ASP A 798 32.29 -1.27 38.10
CA ASP A 798 31.84 0.04 38.76
C ASP A 798 31.11 1.09 37.79
N VAL A 799 29.89 1.55 38.11
CA VAL A 799 28.95 2.49 37.39
C VAL A 799 28.77 3.68 38.30
N ALA A 800 29.84 4.06 38.98
CA ALA A 800 30.15 5.46 38.92
C ALA A 800 31.29 5.66 37.92
N THR A 801 31.31 4.81 36.87
CA THR A 801 31.94 5.05 35.58
C THR A 801 31.13 4.80 34.26
N ALA A 802 30.38 3.71 34.01
CA ALA A 802 29.37 3.59 32.90
C ALA A 802 28.41 2.38 33.04
N ALA A 803 27.09 2.53 32.85
CA ALA A 803 26.10 1.42 32.90
C ALA A 803 25.61 0.96 31.52
N ILE A 804 24.89 -0.17 31.46
CA ILE A 804 24.31 -0.82 30.26
C ILE A 804 22.88 -1.35 30.51
N ASP A 805 22.05 -1.49 29.46
CA ASP A 805 20.67 -2.02 29.49
C ASP A 805 20.48 -3.39 28.80
N ASN A 806 19.23 -3.89 28.79
CA ASN A 806 18.86 -5.20 28.23
C ASN A 806 18.90 -5.29 26.69
N SER A 807 18.81 -4.16 25.99
CA SER A 807 19.07 -4.08 24.54
C SER A 807 20.56 -4.04 24.24
N GLY A 808 21.38 -3.72 25.25
CA GLY A 808 22.83 -3.55 25.15
C GLY A 808 23.28 -2.10 25.10
N LEU A 809 22.45 -1.08 25.40
CA LEU A 809 22.85 0.34 25.32
C LEU A 809 23.43 0.86 26.65
N ALA A 810 24.52 1.61 26.58
CA ALA A 810 25.32 2.08 27.72
C ALA A 810 25.55 3.61 27.74
N HIS A 811 25.96 4.21 28.86
CA HIS A 811 26.02 5.69 29.06
C HIS A 811 27.29 6.19 29.84
N THR A 812 27.91 7.32 29.43
CA THR A 812 29.12 7.96 30.04
C THR A 812 28.87 9.33 30.65
N TYR A 813 29.76 9.77 31.56
CA TYR A 813 29.58 11.05 32.24
C TYR A 813 30.88 11.85 32.57
N LYS A 814 32.11 11.28 32.68
CA LYS A 814 33.46 11.96 32.66
C LYS A 814 34.67 10.97 32.35
N ASP A 815 35.94 11.40 32.28
CA ASP A 815 37.11 10.82 31.55
C ASP A 815 37.90 9.58 32.09
N GLY A 816 38.31 8.56 31.27
CA GLY A 816 39.25 7.42 31.62
C GLY A 816 39.14 5.94 31.02
N SER A 817 38.45 4.94 31.64
CA SER A 817 38.16 3.48 31.28
C SER A 817 36.92 2.82 32.02
N VAL A 818 36.02 1.97 31.42
CA VAL A 818 34.82 1.17 32.02
C VAL A 818 34.77 -0.35 31.67
N SER A 819 34.03 -1.34 32.29
CA SER A 819 33.98 -2.79 31.83
C SER A 819 32.70 -3.72 32.00
N ILE A 820 32.09 -4.25 30.91
CA ILE A 820 30.79 -5.00 30.66
C ILE A 820 30.82 -6.56 30.77
N THR A 821 29.67 -7.26 30.95
CA THR A 821 29.44 -8.74 30.82
C THR A 821 28.02 -9.09 30.30
N ALA A 822 27.80 -10.20 29.58
CA ALA A 822 26.48 -10.67 29.10
C ALA A 822 26.33 -12.21 29.02
N SER A 823 25.09 -12.73 28.99
CA SER A 823 24.79 -14.17 29.18
C SER A 823 23.53 -14.71 28.46
N TYR A 824 23.57 -15.98 28.02
CA TYR A 824 22.46 -16.71 27.38
C TYR A 824 22.50 -18.21 27.72
N GLN A 825 21.34 -18.81 28.03
CA GLN A 825 21.12 -20.21 28.47
C GLN A 825 22.23 -20.85 29.35
N GLY A 826 22.91 -20.06 30.20
CA GLY A 826 23.95 -20.52 31.14
C GLY A 826 25.41 -20.19 30.79
N GLN A 827 25.70 -19.60 29.63
CA GLN A 827 27.06 -19.19 29.20
C GLN A 827 27.26 -17.64 29.29
N SER A 828 28.50 -17.09 29.27
CA SER A 828 28.76 -15.61 29.40
C SER A 828 30.08 -15.02 28.81
N ALA A 829 30.17 -13.70 28.50
CA ALA A 829 31.34 -12.91 27.94
C ALA A 829 31.35 -11.35 28.24
N SER A 830 32.42 -10.51 27.99
CA SER A 830 32.66 -9.12 28.59
C SER A 830 33.35 -7.89 27.79
N ALA A 831 33.09 -6.54 28.02
CA ALA A 831 33.44 -5.27 27.17
C ALA A 831 33.68 -3.78 27.82
N ASN A 832 33.73 -2.47 27.27
CA ASN A 832 34.25 -1.10 27.88
C ASN A 832 33.90 0.43 27.27
N LEU A 833 34.10 1.75 27.83
CA LEU A 833 33.57 3.18 27.27
C LEU A 833 33.79 4.80 27.79
N SER A 834 34.29 5.93 27.06
CA SER A 834 34.92 7.39 27.45
C SER A 834 34.27 8.92 27.62
N VAL A 835 34.85 10.18 27.21
CA VAL A 835 34.42 11.72 27.44
C VAL A 835 35.07 13.11 26.78
N LEU A 836 34.42 14.39 26.63
CA LEU A 836 34.83 15.92 26.32
C LEU A 836 33.74 17.21 26.34
N ALA A 837 33.82 18.49 25.68
CA ALA A 837 32.86 19.77 25.71
C ALA A 837 33.03 21.15 24.77
N VAL A 838 32.10 22.24 24.66
CA VAL A 838 32.12 23.63 23.84
C VAL A 838 31.10 24.93 24.12
N THR A 839 31.16 26.23 23.53
CA THR A 839 30.32 27.57 23.79
C THR A 839 30.27 28.94 22.85
N LEU A 840 29.23 29.91 22.86
CA LEU A 840 29.13 31.46 22.52
C LEU A 840 28.04 32.30 21.57
N THR A 841 26.97 33.12 22.01
CA THR A 841 26.00 34.24 21.39
C THR A 841 24.38 34.24 21.47
N GLU A 842 23.48 35.05 20.74
CA GLU A 842 21.94 35.39 20.75
C GLU A 842 21.14 35.28 22.10
N LEU A 843 19.78 35.40 22.16
CA LEU A 843 19.01 35.23 23.42
C LEU A 843 17.48 34.93 23.31
N LYS A 844 17.06 33.73 23.78
CA LYS A 844 15.66 33.35 24.12
C LYS A 844 15.55 32.74 25.53
N ILE A 845 14.51 33.09 26.28
CA ILE A 845 14.18 32.55 27.62
C ILE A 845 13.33 31.26 27.53
N THR A 846 13.61 30.33 28.44
CA THR A 846 12.83 29.11 28.71
C THR A 846 12.89 28.81 30.22
N PRO A 847 11.80 28.43 30.92
CA PRO A 847 10.45 28.24 30.39
C PRO A 847 9.77 29.55 30.01
N GLU A 848 8.90 29.44 29.01
CA GLU A 848 7.94 30.47 28.65
C GLU A 848 6.71 30.29 29.58
N ASN A 849 6.43 31.30 30.39
CA ASN A 849 5.26 31.42 31.27
C ASN A 849 5.03 30.29 32.32
N PRO A 850 5.98 30.01 33.25
CA PRO A 850 5.86 28.90 34.23
C PRO A 850 4.94 29.19 35.42
N ASN A 851 4.51 28.10 36.08
CA ASN A 851 3.67 28.11 37.29
C ASN A 851 4.25 27.13 38.34
N GLU A 852 4.70 27.64 39.50
CA GLU A 852 5.57 26.91 40.45
C GLU A 852 5.19 27.20 41.93
N PRO A 853 5.31 26.27 42.89
CA PRO A 853 4.99 26.53 44.31
C PRO A 853 5.81 27.64 45.00
N VAL A 854 5.29 28.27 46.06
CA VAL A 854 6.06 29.19 46.90
C VAL A 854 7.21 28.45 47.60
N GLY A 855 8.38 29.05 47.65
CA GLY A 855 9.64 28.40 48.02
C GLY A 855 10.25 27.53 46.91
N SER A 856 9.57 27.34 45.78
CA SER A 856 10.16 26.64 44.63
C SER A 856 11.24 27.51 44.00
N GLN A 857 12.45 26.95 43.93
CA GLN A 857 13.54 27.55 43.19
C GLN A 857 13.59 26.89 41.81
N GLY A 858 13.35 27.71 40.79
CA GLY A 858 13.49 27.38 39.39
C GLY A 858 14.74 28.04 38.80
N GLN A 859 15.00 27.76 37.53
CA GLN A 859 15.94 28.56 36.75
C GLN A 859 15.34 28.80 35.37
N PHE A 860 15.05 30.06 35.09
CA PHE A 860 14.91 30.49 33.71
C PHE A 860 16.28 30.35 33.07
N SER A 861 16.35 29.53 32.03
CA SER A 861 17.48 29.50 31.13
C SER A 861 17.31 30.52 30.02
N ALA A 862 18.35 31.28 29.72
CA ALA A 862 18.45 31.97 28.45
C ALA A 862 19.32 31.10 27.53
N THR A 863 18.74 30.54 26.48
CA THR A 863 19.49 29.92 25.39
C THR A 863 19.94 31.02 24.45
N GLY A 864 21.20 30.95 24.06
CA GLY A 864 21.80 31.85 23.10
C GLY A 864 22.20 31.10 21.84
N TYR A 865 22.17 31.79 20.69
CA TYR A 865 22.39 31.25 19.36
C TYR A 865 23.64 31.92 18.75
N PHE A 866 24.59 31.12 18.29
CA PHE A 866 26.01 31.43 18.38
C PHE A 866 26.60 31.92 17.06
N SER A 867 27.66 32.72 17.10
CA SER A 867 28.23 33.33 15.88
C SER A 867 28.82 32.32 14.90
N ASN A 868 29.08 31.09 15.37
CA ASN A 868 29.46 29.93 14.57
C ASN A 868 28.27 28.97 14.29
N GLY A 869 27.03 29.43 14.44
CA GLY A 869 25.80 28.67 14.18
C GLY A 869 25.37 27.68 15.27
N LEU A 870 26.18 27.44 16.29
CA LEU A 870 25.81 26.60 17.43
C LEU A 870 24.68 27.24 18.26
N THR A 871 24.12 26.51 19.22
CA THR A 871 23.38 27.12 20.33
C THR A 871 23.98 26.64 21.63
N ALA A 872 23.96 27.46 22.68
CA ALA A 872 24.07 26.94 24.03
C ALA A 872 23.48 27.89 25.07
N ASN A 873 23.36 27.34 26.27
CA ASN A 873 22.76 27.94 27.44
C ASN A 873 23.63 29.10 27.99
N VAL A 874 23.27 30.35 27.71
CA VAL A 874 23.99 31.57 28.16
C VAL A 874 23.39 32.23 29.40
N THR A 875 22.35 31.63 29.98
CA THR A 875 21.68 31.92 31.26
C THR A 875 22.51 32.69 32.29
N ARG A 876 23.75 32.23 32.54
CA ARG A 876 24.68 32.74 33.57
C ARG A 876 25.42 34.02 33.18
N GLY A 877 25.52 34.32 31.89
CA GLY A 877 26.04 35.58 31.37
C GLY A 877 24.95 36.65 31.28
N ALA A 878 23.70 36.25 31.06
CA ALA A 878 22.57 37.17 31.01
C ALA A 878 22.34 37.90 32.34
N THR A 879 21.92 39.16 32.22
CA THR A 879 21.49 40.05 33.30
C THR A 879 19.97 40.00 33.37
N TRP A 880 19.41 39.59 34.50
CA TRP A 880 17.99 39.33 34.67
C TRP A 880 17.29 40.37 35.54
N SER A 881 15.99 40.54 35.34
CA SER A 881 15.12 41.35 36.17
C SER A 881 13.75 40.68 36.36
N SER A 882 12.99 41.16 37.34
CA SER A 882 11.63 40.73 37.66
C SER A 882 10.80 41.97 37.95
N SER A 883 9.58 42.05 37.40
CA SER A 883 8.71 43.22 37.55
C SER A 883 8.20 43.39 38.99
N ASP A 884 7.94 42.27 39.68
CA ASP A 884 7.73 42.20 41.12
C ASP A 884 8.66 41.14 41.74
N SER A 885 9.80 41.62 42.25
CA SER A 885 10.80 40.81 42.94
C SER A 885 10.37 40.34 44.34
N SER A 886 9.19 40.75 44.84
CA SER A 886 8.58 40.21 46.06
C SER A 886 7.72 38.96 45.79
N VAL A 887 7.30 38.76 44.54
CA VAL A 887 6.56 37.57 44.08
C VAL A 887 7.54 36.53 43.55
N VAL A 888 8.36 36.91 42.57
CA VAL A 888 9.45 36.08 42.06
C VAL A 888 10.73 36.90 42.12
N SER A 889 11.57 36.67 43.13
CA SER A 889 12.92 37.21 43.07
C SER A 889 13.70 36.44 42.01
N ILE A 890 14.50 37.14 41.21
CA ILE A 890 15.41 36.51 40.27
C ILE A 890 16.82 37.04 40.49
N VAL A 891 17.80 36.14 40.50
CA VAL A 891 19.19 36.55 40.64
C VAL A 891 19.61 37.27 39.37
N ALA A 892 19.90 38.56 39.52
CA ALA A 892 20.08 39.46 38.40
C ALA A 892 21.35 39.21 37.56
N SER A 893 22.38 38.52 38.04
CA SER A 893 23.59 38.21 37.25
C SER A 893 24.49 37.14 37.90
N GLY A 894 25.51 36.67 37.15
CA GLY A 894 26.53 35.74 37.63
C GLY A 894 26.15 34.26 37.60
N THR A 895 26.83 33.42 38.39
CA THR A 895 26.69 31.95 38.32
C THR A 895 25.33 31.41 38.77
N LYS A 896 24.49 32.25 39.37
CA LYS A 896 23.08 31.96 39.67
C LYS A 896 22.09 32.76 38.82
N ALA A 897 22.55 33.53 37.81
CA ALA A 897 21.66 34.32 36.98
C ALA A 897 20.54 33.46 36.37
N GLY A 898 19.33 34.01 36.29
CA GLY A 898 18.13 33.30 35.86
C GLY A 898 17.54 32.36 36.93
N GLN A 899 18.25 32.08 38.04
CA GLN A 899 17.65 31.36 39.17
C GLN A 899 16.60 32.27 39.81
N ALA A 900 15.36 31.78 39.76
CA ALA A 900 14.19 32.44 40.28
C ALA A 900 13.73 31.72 41.54
N SER A 901 13.49 32.48 42.61
CA SER A 901 12.86 31.98 43.82
C SER A 901 11.43 32.51 43.84
N ALA A 902 10.47 31.60 43.80
CA ALA A 902 9.05 31.89 43.91
C ALA A 902 8.74 32.25 45.38
N ASP A 903 9.01 33.48 45.79
CA ASP A 903 9.06 33.87 47.21
C ASP A 903 7.69 34.23 47.80
N LYS A 904 6.68 34.51 46.95
CA LYS A 904 5.31 34.80 47.39
C LYS A 904 4.30 34.49 46.28
N VAL A 905 3.11 34.02 46.65
CA VAL A 905 1.96 33.79 45.76
C VAL A 905 1.60 35.07 44.97
N GLY A 906 1.49 34.94 43.65
CA GLY A 906 1.23 36.04 42.71
C GLY A 906 1.78 35.74 41.30
N THR A 907 1.92 36.79 40.47
CA THR A 907 2.59 36.74 39.16
C THR A 907 3.68 37.81 39.01
N SER A 908 4.71 37.56 38.20
CA SER A 908 5.74 38.55 37.85
C SER A 908 6.35 38.30 36.46
N THR A 909 6.54 39.35 35.67
CA THR A 909 7.27 39.28 34.40
C THR A 909 8.77 39.27 34.66
N ILE A 910 9.43 38.23 34.19
CA ILE A 910 10.87 38.05 34.17
C ILE A 910 11.44 38.59 32.86
N SER A 911 12.63 39.17 32.90
CA SER A 911 13.41 39.57 31.71
C SER A 911 14.86 39.10 31.82
N ALA A 912 15.53 38.93 30.68
CA ALA A 912 16.95 38.59 30.57
C ALA A 912 17.63 39.49 29.54
N SER A 913 18.90 39.83 29.73
CA SER A 913 19.68 40.61 28.77
C SER A 913 21.16 40.18 28.72
N PHE A 914 21.66 39.74 27.58
CA PHE A 914 23.06 39.34 27.38
C PHE A 914 23.63 39.90 26.08
N GLY A 915 24.90 40.33 26.11
CA GLY A 915 25.55 40.92 24.93
C GLY A 915 24.89 42.21 24.39
N GLY A 916 23.89 42.77 25.08
CA GLY A 916 23.04 43.86 24.61
C GLY A 916 21.68 43.43 24.02
N VAL A 917 21.43 42.13 23.87
CA VAL A 917 20.14 41.54 23.41
C VAL A 917 19.29 41.17 24.63
N SER A 918 17.95 41.21 24.55
CA SER A 918 17.06 40.92 25.69
C SER A 918 15.70 40.32 25.33
N ASP A 919 15.12 39.55 26.24
CA ASP A 919 13.85 38.80 26.10
C ASP A 919 13.05 38.74 27.44
N THR A 920 11.79 38.26 27.45
CA THR A 920 10.87 38.26 28.64
C THR A 920 9.93 37.04 28.76
N SER A 921 9.46 36.70 29.98
CA SER A 921 8.56 35.55 30.27
C SER A 921 7.75 35.78 31.57
N LEU A 922 6.47 35.34 31.68
CA LEU A 922 5.56 35.65 32.80
C LEU A 922 5.41 34.51 33.84
N ALA A 923 6.00 34.65 35.02
CA ALA A 923 5.98 33.64 36.09
C ALA A 923 4.75 33.72 37.02
N THR A 924 4.30 32.58 37.55
CA THR A 924 3.17 32.42 38.51
C THR A 924 3.56 31.54 39.72
N VAL A 925 3.01 31.81 40.92
CA VAL A 925 3.44 31.18 42.20
C VAL A 925 2.30 30.53 43.03
N THR A 926 2.48 29.30 43.54
CA THR A 926 1.50 28.49 44.35
C THR A 926 2.02 28.07 45.76
N GLN A 927 1.83 26.85 46.31
CA GLN A 927 2.19 26.49 47.72
C GLN A 927 2.31 24.97 48.06
N ALA A 928 3.52 24.40 48.29
CA ALA A 928 3.74 22.95 48.55
C ALA A 928 5.04 22.58 49.35
N GLU A 929 5.17 21.34 49.88
CA GLU A 929 6.24 20.86 50.79
C GLU A 929 6.94 19.52 50.40
N LEU A 930 8.10 19.15 50.98
CA LEU A 930 8.94 17.97 50.61
C LEU A 930 8.79 16.73 51.52
N VAL A 931 8.79 15.51 50.94
CA VAL A 931 8.54 14.23 51.63
C VAL A 931 9.77 13.29 51.75
N SER A 932 10.46 12.94 50.66
CA SER A 932 11.45 11.83 50.61
C SER A 932 12.58 12.01 49.58
N ILE A 933 13.58 11.11 49.57
CA ILE A 933 14.74 11.08 48.65
C ILE A 933 15.03 9.65 48.18
N VAL A 934 15.43 9.47 46.91
CA VAL A 934 15.96 8.22 46.34
C VAL A 934 17.27 8.48 45.58
N ILE A 935 18.22 7.54 45.60
CA ILE A 935 19.42 7.51 44.74
C ILE A 935 19.24 6.47 43.63
N THR A 936 19.79 6.72 42.45
CA THR A 936 19.83 5.74 41.34
C THR A 936 21.18 5.82 40.62
N PRO A 937 21.85 4.68 40.33
CA PRO A 937 21.57 3.31 40.78
C PRO A 937 22.09 3.06 42.21
N GLY A 938 21.94 1.83 42.72
CA GLY A 938 22.45 1.43 44.04
C GLY A 938 23.80 0.70 44.04
N ILE A 939 24.17 0.00 42.96
CA ILE A 939 25.43 -0.76 42.78
C ILE A 939 25.85 -0.66 41.30
N ALA A 940 27.09 -1.01 40.95
CA ALA A 940 27.80 -0.37 39.85
C ALA A 940 28.87 -1.26 39.12
N SER A 941 29.25 -0.94 37.86
CA SER A 941 29.92 -1.68 36.74
C SER A 941 31.07 -0.98 35.65
N VAL A 942 32.49 -0.94 35.32
CA VAL A 942 34.03 -1.01 35.83
C VAL A 942 35.40 -1.33 35.01
N MET A 943 36.18 -0.39 34.39
CA MET A 943 37.69 -0.36 34.25
C MET A 943 38.44 0.86 34.91
N GLN A 944 39.79 0.90 34.88
CA GLN A 944 40.64 1.95 35.49
C GLN A 944 40.62 3.30 34.74
N GLY A 945 39.57 4.10 34.97
CA GLY A 945 39.69 5.54 34.81
C GLY A 945 38.40 6.35 34.65
N MET A 946 37.32 5.83 34.05
CA MET A 946 36.21 6.66 33.50
C MET A 946 35.27 7.04 34.67
N GLN A 947 34.13 7.68 34.37
CA GLN A 947 33.35 8.41 35.37
C GLN A 947 31.83 8.45 35.04
N TYR A 948 30.96 8.14 36.01
CA TYR A 948 29.48 8.08 35.90
C TYR A 948 28.75 8.77 37.05
N GLN A 949 27.56 9.22 36.68
CA GLN A 949 26.64 10.05 37.42
C GLN A 949 25.58 9.25 38.20
N PHE A 950 25.72 9.12 39.52
CA PHE A 950 24.57 8.84 40.37
C PHE A 950 23.57 10.01 40.29
N LYS A 951 22.27 9.71 40.29
CA LYS A 951 21.17 10.68 40.32
C LYS A 951 20.46 10.60 41.67
N ALA A 952 19.95 11.73 42.17
CA ALA A 952 19.05 11.78 43.32
C ALA A 952 17.78 12.61 43.03
N THR A 953 16.63 12.12 43.48
CA THR A 953 15.30 12.71 43.22
C THR A 953 14.52 12.84 44.54
N GLY A 954 13.76 13.92 44.69
CA GLY A 954 12.86 14.18 45.81
C GLY A 954 11.40 14.34 45.38
N ILE A 955 10.45 14.12 46.30
CA ILE A 955 9.00 14.05 46.03
C ILE A 955 8.25 14.99 46.99
N TYR A 956 7.31 15.78 46.47
CA TYR A 956 6.62 16.88 47.15
C TYR A 956 5.10 16.64 47.33
N SER A 957 4.44 17.44 48.16
CA SER A 957 3.05 17.25 48.64
C SER A 957 1.95 17.55 47.61
N ASP A 958 2.30 18.27 46.56
CA ASP A 958 1.51 18.49 45.34
C ASP A 958 1.68 17.33 44.32
N ASN A 959 2.41 16.28 44.70
CA ASN A 959 2.89 15.16 43.88
C ASN A 959 3.92 15.55 42.80
N VAL A 960 4.45 16.77 42.80
CA VAL A 960 5.59 17.12 41.95
C VAL A 960 6.82 16.35 42.43
N SER A 961 7.59 15.79 41.50
CA SER A 961 8.91 15.20 41.79
C SER A 961 10.00 16.02 41.12
N LYS A 962 11.11 16.28 41.84
CA LYS A 962 12.17 17.20 41.42
C LYS A 962 13.53 16.53 41.53
N ASN A 963 14.36 16.71 40.51
CA ASN A 963 15.74 16.26 40.53
C ASN A 963 16.54 17.13 41.52
N ILE A 964 17.14 16.49 42.53
CA ILE A 964 17.92 17.14 43.61
C ILE A 964 19.38 16.65 43.66
N THR A 965 19.86 16.01 42.59
CA THR A 965 21.22 15.43 42.47
C THR A 965 22.33 16.42 42.85
N ASN A 966 22.17 17.70 42.51
CA ASN A 966 23.13 18.78 42.79
C ASN A 966 22.86 19.53 44.12
N ALA A 967 21.86 19.11 44.89
CA ALA A 967 21.49 19.68 46.19
C ALA A 967 21.75 18.72 47.37
N VAL A 968 21.85 17.41 47.11
CA VAL A 968 22.26 16.41 48.10
C VAL A 968 23.78 16.42 48.33
N ASN A 969 24.21 16.07 49.54
CA ASN A 969 25.62 16.01 49.93
C ASN A 969 26.20 14.59 49.71
N TRP A 970 27.09 14.43 48.73
CA TRP A 970 27.70 13.15 48.30
C TRP A 970 29.03 12.83 49.02
N GLN A 971 29.29 11.55 49.33
CA GLN A 971 30.52 11.05 50.01
C GLN A 971 30.93 9.65 49.50
N THR A 972 32.22 9.28 49.60
CA THR A 972 32.79 7.94 49.31
C THR A 972 33.55 7.39 50.52
N SER A 973 33.66 6.06 50.68
CA SER A 973 34.34 5.40 51.80
C SER A 973 35.86 5.18 51.60
N ASP A 974 36.32 4.94 50.37
CA ASP A 974 37.72 4.80 49.99
C ASP A 974 37.98 5.50 48.64
N ALA A 975 38.72 6.60 48.72
CA ALA A 975 39.08 7.43 47.57
C ALA A 975 40.37 6.99 46.86
N SER A 976 41.11 5.99 47.36
CA SER A 976 42.23 5.37 46.63
C SER A 976 41.74 4.45 45.51
N VAL A 977 40.52 3.90 45.70
CA VAL A 977 39.76 3.14 44.71
C VAL A 977 39.04 4.08 43.75
N ALA A 978 38.14 4.93 44.27
CA ALA A 978 37.30 5.79 43.43
C ALA A 978 36.86 7.09 44.12
N SER A 979 37.02 8.22 43.42
CA SER A 979 36.72 9.57 43.92
C SER A 979 35.36 10.05 43.41
N ILE A 980 34.51 10.70 44.23
CA ILE A 980 33.17 11.21 43.82
C ILE A 980 33.04 12.73 43.99
N THR A 981 32.46 13.42 43.00
CA THR A 981 32.19 14.87 43.10
C THR A 981 30.88 15.19 43.81
N SER A 982 30.72 16.46 44.20
CA SER A 982 29.47 17.00 44.78
C SER A 982 28.28 17.05 43.81
N GLN A 983 28.47 16.64 42.56
CA GLN A 983 27.40 16.46 41.58
C GLN A 983 26.93 15.00 41.53
N GLY A 984 27.56 14.05 42.25
CA GLY A 984 27.22 12.62 42.23
C GLY A 984 28.04 11.79 41.22
N LEU A 985 29.12 12.35 40.69
CA LEU A 985 29.86 11.83 39.55
C LEU A 985 31.22 11.27 40.00
N ALA A 986 31.43 9.96 39.98
CA ALA A 986 32.68 9.35 40.48
C ALA A 986 33.70 9.03 39.39
N LYS A 987 34.91 8.58 39.78
CA LYS A 987 36.02 8.19 38.92
C LYS A 987 36.70 6.93 39.44
N GLY A 988 36.91 5.92 38.58
CA GLY A 988 37.68 4.72 38.94
C GLY A 988 39.19 4.95 38.89
N GLU A 989 39.84 5.21 40.02
CA GLU A 989 41.28 5.56 40.10
C GLU A 989 42.18 4.32 40.08
N ASN A 990 41.87 3.30 40.91
CA ASN A 990 42.62 2.05 41.04
C ASN A 990 41.68 0.87 41.35
N LYS A 991 42.16 -0.35 41.11
CA LYS A 991 41.39 -1.58 41.33
C LYS A 991 41.12 -1.89 42.81
N GLY A 992 39.87 -1.67 43.24
CA GLY A 992 39.33 -2.02 44.57
C GLY A 992 37.80 -1.81 44.65
N THR A 993 37.24 -1.55 45.84
CA THR A 993 35.78 -1.35 46.09
C THR A 993 35.48 -0.28 47.15
N THR A 994 34.37 0.48 47.03
CA THR A 994 33.95 1.54 48.00
C THR A 994 32.42 1.76 48.05
N GLU A 995 31.88 2.25 49.20
CA GLU A 995 30.50 2.73 49.43
C GLU A 995 30.34 4.24 49.16
N ILE A 996 29.16 4.67 48.70
CA ILE A 996 28.72 6.05 48.41
C ILE A 996 27.51 6.45 49.27
N THR A 997 27.33 7.72 49.64
CA THR A 997 26.17 8.22 50.45
C THR A 997 25.68 9.60 49.99
N ALA A 998 24.36 9.87 50.03
CA ALA A 998 23.75 11.18 49.73
C ALA A 998 22.74 11.66 50.80
N LYS A 999 22.66 12.97 51.09
CA LYS A 999 21.73 13.56 52.11
C LYS A 999 21.20 14.96 51.75
N TYR A 1000 19.93 15.27 52.05
CA TYR A 1000 19.34 16.62 51.93
C TYR A 1000 18.11 16.78 52.85
N GLN A 1001 17.85 17.99 53.36
CA GLN A 1001 16.73 18.36 54.25
C GLN A 1001 16.31 17.28 55.29
N GLY A 1002 17.29 16.67 55.98
CA GLY A 1002 17.06 15.65 57.01
C GLY A 1002 16.79 14.21 56.54
N LYS A 1003 16.86 13.93 55.23
CA LYS A 1003 16.69 12.60 54.61
C LYS A 1003 18.02 12.11 53.98
N GLN A 1004 18.24 10.80 53.81
CA GLN A 1004 19.51 10.21 53.31
C GLN A 1004 19.38 8.81 52.64
N ALA A 1005 20.36 8.42 51.79
CA ALA A 1005 20.47 7.11 51.08
C ALA A 1005 21.95 6.73 50.71
N ARG A 1006 22.24 5.52 50.15
CA ARG A 1006 23.62 4.95 49.89
C ARG A 1006 23.80 4.05 48.61
N ALA A 1007 25.04 3.74 48.14
CA ALA A 1007 25.44 2.90 46.95
C ALA A 1007 26.92 2.30 46.93
N THR A 1008 27.44 1.55 45.89
CA THR A 1008 28.76 0.73 45.87
C THR A 1008 29.52 0.45 44.48
N LEU A 1009 30.86 0.05 44.35
CA LEU A 1009 31.85 0.00 43.13
C LEU A 1009 32.95 -1.19 42.90
N VAL A 1010 33.50 -1.59 41.68
CA VAL A 1010 34.69 -2.57 41.33
C VAL A 1010 35.44 -2.50 39.88
N VAL A 1011 36.66 -3.05 39.51
CA VAL A 1011 37.53 -2.61 38.28
C VAL A 1011 38.36 -3.62 37.32
N ALA A 1012 38.58 -3.35 35.97
CA ALA A 1012 39.39 -4.07 34.86
C ALA A 1012 40.24 -3.25 33.73
N VAL A 1013 40.74 -3.81 32.54
CA VAL A 1013 41.64 -3.22 31.39
C VAL A 1013 41.66 -3.95 29.93
N PRO A 1014 41.95 -3.37 28.68
CA PRO A 1014 41.77 -3.99 27.26
C PRO A 1014 42.63 -3.56 25.92
N VAL A 1015 42.23 -3.84 24.61
CA VAL A 1015 42.89 -3.56 23.20
C VAL A 1015 42.03 -3.47 21.81
N ILE A 1016 42.16 -2.47 20.87
CA ILE A 1016 41.33 -2.12 19.61
C ILE A 1016 41.71 -2.74 18.19
N THR A 1017 40.85 -2.71 17.11
CA THR A 1017 41.13 -3.31 15.74
C THR A 1017 40.70 -2.65 14.36
N ARG A 1018 39.56 -1.96 14.13
CA ARG A 1018 39.09 -1.45 12.79
C ARG A 1018 38.72 0.06 12.81
N LEU A 1019 38.68 0.74 11.65
CA LEU A 1019 38.27 2.14 11.47
C LEU A 1019 37.70 2.42 10.06
N ASP A 1020 36.49 3.00 9.98
CA ASP A 1020 35.74 3.29 8.73
C ASP A 1020 35.41 4.81 8.59
N VAL A 1021 35.03 5.29 7.38
CA VAL A 1021 34.70 6.71 7.07
C VAL A 1021 33.51 6.85 6.11
N ILE A 1022 32.66 7.85 6.31
CA ILE A 1022 31.47 8.17 5.50
C ILE A 1022 31.38 9.70 5.27
N PRO A 1023 31.00 10.21 4.07
CA PRO A 1023 30.82 9.50 2.80
C PRO A 1023 32.15 9.03 2.20
N THR A 1024 32.08 8.20 1.16
CA THR A 1024 33.26 7.53 0.56
C THR A 1024 33.78 8.15 -0.74
N PHE A 1025 33.06 9.14 -1.30
CA PHE A 1025 33.45 9.96 -2.45
C PHE A 1025 32.61 11.24 -2.51
N THR A 1026 33.13 12.34 -3.07
CA THR A 1026 32.38 13.60 -3.29
C THR A 1026 32.97 14.44 -4.42
N GLU A 1027 32.09 15.08 -5.21
CA GLU A 1027 32.40 16.22 -6.10
C GLU A 1027 31.85 17.53 -5.49
N LEU A 1028 32.67 18.59 -5.47
CA LEU A 1028 32.38 19.88 -4.82
C LEU A 1028 32.72 21.06 -5.74
N PRO A 1029 31.80 21.99 -6.06
CA PRO A 1029 32.16 23.26 -6.70
C PRO A 1029 33.09 24.11 -5.81
N ILE A 1030 34.00 24.88 -6.41
CA ILE A 1030 34.88 25.82 -5.68
C ILE A 1030 34.03 26.76 -4.80
N GLY A 1031 34.36 26.84 -3.51
CA GLY A 1031 33.65 27.65 -2.52
C GLY A 1031 32.56 26.92 -1.73
N SER A 1032 32.26 25.65 -2.03
CA SER A 1032 31.31 24.81 -1.27
C SER A 1032 31.97 24.03 -0.11
N SER A 1033 31.18 23.37 0.74
CA SER A 1033 31.64 22.56 1.88
C SER A 1033 30.75 21.34 2.16
N MET A 1034 31.29 20.31 2.81
CA MET A 1034 30.60 19.06 3.21
C MET A 1034 31.17 18.50 4.54
N TYR A 1035 30.54 17.48 5.13
CA TYR A 1035 30.95 16.82 6.39
C TYR A 1035 31.26 15.32 6.22
N TYR A 1036 32.18 14.79 7.03
CA TYR A 1036 32.60 13.38 7.09
C TYR A 1036 32.62 12.86 8.54
N GLN A 1037 32.24 11.60 8.75
CA GLN A 1037 32.20 10.90 10.05
C GLN A 1037 33.20 9.72 10.06
N ALA A 1038 33.73 9.34 11.24
CA ALA A 1038 34.64 8.20 11.41
C ALA A 1038 34.28 7.29 12.59
N ILE A 1039 34.31 5.97 12.34
CA ILE A 1039 33.79 4.95 13.25
C ILE A 1039 34.84 3.86 13.50
N ALA A 1040 35.25 3.65 14.75
CA ALA A 1040 36.22 2.61 15.13
C ALA A 1040 35.53 1.35 15.69
N TYR A 1041 36.19 0.20 15.61
CA TYR A 1041 35.70 -1.07 16.17
C TYR A 1041 36.87 -1.87 16.76
N ASP A 1042 36.59 -2.92 17.53
CA ASP A 1042 37.64 -3.79 18.08
C ASP A 1042 37.52 -5.28 17.72
N ALA A 1043 38.22 -6.12 18.48
CA ALA A 1043 38.37 -7.56 18.28
C ALA A 1043 37.04 -8.34 18.24
N THR A 1044 35.89 -7.71 18.56
CA THR A 1044 34.59 -8.39 18.54
C THR A 1044 33.41 -7.62 17.92
N GLY A 1045 33.42 -6.28 17.78
CA GLY A 1045 32.71 -5.62 16.65
C GLY A 1045 31.59 -4.56 16.79
N GLN A 1046 31.08 -4.12 17.95
CA GLN A 1046 30.47 -2.78 18.06
C GLN A 1046 31.44 -1.66 17.66
N ASP A 1047 30.78 -0.60 17.24
CA ASP A 1047 31.22 0.68 16.71
C ASP A 1047 31.46 1.75 17.79
N TYR A 1048 32.37 2.68 17.51
CA TYR A 1048 32.65 3.86 18.32
C TYR A 1048 32.67 5.07 17.42
N ASP A 1049 31.79 6.05 17.65
CA ASP A 1049 31.97 7.35 17.03
C ASP A 1049 33.21 8.02 17.63
N VAL A 1050 34.29 7.97 16.85
CA VAL A 1050 35.58 8.56 17.19
C VAL A 1050 35.84 9.83 16.38
N SER A 1051 34.84 10.38 15.68
CA SER A 1051 35.00 11.53 14.78
C SER A 1051 35.63 12.75 15.45
N LYS A 1052 35.46 12.89 16.78
CA LYS A 1052 36.02 13.98 17.62
C LYS A 1052 37.26 13.58 18.44
N ALA A 1053 37.70 12.33 18.32
CA ALA A 1053 38.86 11.74 19.02
C ALA A 1053 39.92 11.15 18.07
N ALA A 1054 39.60 11.04 16.77
CA ALA A 1054 40.48 10.65 15.69
C ALA A 1054 41.18 11.86 15.06
N ASP A 1055 42.35 11.64 14.47
CA ASP A 1055 43.18 12.66 13.82
C ASP A 1055 42.90 12.73 12.31
N TRP A 1056 42.38 13.86 11.84
CA TRP A 1056 41.97 14.12 10.45
C TRP A 1056 42.95 15.04 9.69
N ARG A 1057 43.17 14.76 8.40
CA ARG A 1057 43.95 15.66 7.51
C ARG A 1057 43.55 15.54 6.04
N MET A 1058 43.69 16.63 5.28
CA MET A 1058 43.69 16.58 3.81
C MET A 1058 45.10 16.32 3.28
N VAL A 1059 45.22 15.49 2.24
CA VAL A 1059 46.47 15.18 1.55
C VAL A 1059 46.99 16.38 0.76
N ASN A 1060 46.10 17.12 0.09
CA ASN A 1060 46.42 18.43 -0.49
C ASN A 1060 45.42 19.50 -0.02
N GLN A 1061 45.89 20.37 0.87
CA GLN A 1061 45.12 21.45 1.49
C GLN A 1061 44.86 22.66 0.56
N THR A 1062 45.46 22.75 -0.62
CA THR A 1062 45.18 23.86 -1.57
C THR A 1062 43.95 23.61 -2.44
N ILE A 1063 43.55 22.35 -2.59
CA ILE A 1063 42.36 21.93 -3.36
C ILE A 1063 41.12 21.95 -2.46
N ALA A 1064 41.23 21.34 -1.27
CA ALA A 1064 40.21 21.44 -0.22
C ALA A 1064 40.87 21.31 1.16
N HIS A 1065 40.29 21.95 2.18
CA HIS A 1065 40.76 21.97 3.58
C HIS A 1065 39.83 21.15 4.47
N VAL A 1066 40.34 20.53 5.55
CA VAL A 1066 39.52 19.85 6.58
C VAL A 1066 39.77 20.46 7.96
N ASP A 1067 38.69 20.66 8.72
CA ASP A 1067 38.74 21.00 10.14
C ASP A 1067 39.04 19.74 10.98
N ASN A 1068 40.11 19.81 11.79
CA ASN A 1068 40.56 18.76 12.70
C ASN A 1068 40.45 19.21 14.18
N THR A 1069 39.50 20.10 14.49
CA THR A 1069 39.20 20.48 15.88
C THR A 1069 38.22 19.50 16.53
N VAL A 1070 38.30 19.38 17.85
CA VAL A 1070 37.39 18.56 18.68
C VAL A 1070 35.90 18.93 18.49
N ALA A 1071 35.61 20.15 18.03
CA ALA A 1071 34.25 20.60 17.74
C ALA A 1071 33.74 20.11 16.37
N ASN A 1072 34.57 20.21 15.34
CA ASN A 1072 34.18 20.16 13.92
C ASN A 1072 34.88 19.04 13.12
N GLY A 1073 35.60 18.12 13.77
CA GLY A 1073 36.38 17.06 13.12
C GLY A 1073 35.62 16.36 12.00
N GLY A 1074 36.09 16.57 10.76
CA GLY A 1074 35.51 16.00 9.53
C GLY A 1074 34.86 16.99 8.55
N TYR A 1075 34.71 18.29 8.87
CA TYR A 1075 34.20 19.29 7.90
C TYR A 1075 35.23 19.65 6.83
N VAL A 1076 34.87 19.56 5.55
CA VAL A 1076 35.71 19.83 4.37
C VAL A 1076 35.19 21.01 3.54
N THR A 1077 36.08 21.91 3.12
CA THR A 1077 35.77 23.08 2.27
C THR A 1077 36.58 23.07 0.97
N ALA A 1078 35.94 23.26 -0.18
CA ALA A 1078 36.54 23.28 -1.51
C ALA A 1078 37.13 24.67 -1.87
N LEU A 1079 38.40 24.69 -2.30
CA LEU A 1079 39.20 25.92 -2.44
C LEU A 1079 39.74 26.14 -3.86
N SER A 1080 40.13 25.10 -4.59
CA SER A 1080 40.57 25.23 -5.99
C SER A 1080 40.39 23.93 -6.79
N LYS A 1081 40.22 24.05 -8.12
CA LYS A 1081 39.95 22.93 -9.03
C LYS A 1081 41.02 21.84 -8.93
N GLY A 1082 40.60 20.60 -8.69
CA GLY A 1082 41.47 19.42 -8.72
C GLY A 1082 40.97 18.29 -7.83
N THR A 1083 41.73 17.20 -7.74
CA THR A 1083 41.45 16.06 -6.87
C THR A 1083 42.36 16.06 -5.64
N THR A 1084 41.81 15.78 -4.46
CA THR A 1084 42.52 15.62 -3.19
C THR A 1084 41.92 14.45 -2.41
N GLN A 1085 42.44 14.19 -1.20
CA GLN A 1085 41.98 13.10 -0.34
C GLN A 1085 41.91 13.56 1.12
N ILE A 1086 40.94 13.05 1.86
CA ILE A 1086 40.84 13.14 3.33
C ILE A 1086 41.37 11.84 3.94
N VAL A 1087 42.09 11.94 5.06
CA VAL A 1087 42.63 10.80 5.83
C VAL A 1087 42.25 10.98 7.29
N VAL A 1088 41.83 9.90 7.94
CA VAL A 1088 41.58 9.83 9.39
C VAL A 1088 42.49 8.78 10.04
N SER A 1089 42.77 8.90 11.34
CA SER A 1089 43.43 7.84 12.11
C SER A 1089 43.05 7.82 13.60
N PHE A 1090 42.90 6.62 14.16
CA PHE A 1090 42.53 6.35 15.56
C PHE A 1090 43.12 5.03 16.05
N ALA A 1091 43.61 4.96 17.30
CA ALA A 1091 44.11 3.74 17.96
C ALA A 1091 45.08 2.86 17.12
N GLY A 1092 45.91 3.47 16.26
CA GLY A 1092 46.84 2.75 15.38
C GLY A 1092 46.23 2.21 14.07
N LYS A 1093 45.02 2.66 13.71
CA LYS A 1093 44.31 2.38 12.45
C LYS A 1093 44.10 3.69 11.69
N SER A 1094 43.99 3.62 10.36
CA SER A 1094 43.85 4.79 9.47
C SER A 1094 43.02 4.44 8.24
N GLN A 1095 42.27 5.40 7.70
CA GLN A 1095 41.43 5.24 6.52
C GLN A 1095 41.44 6.51 5.64
N THR A 1096 41.24 6.37 4.32
CA THR A 1096 41.38 7.45 3.31
C THR A 1096 40.21 7.48 2.33
N VAL A 1097 39.75 8.68 1.94
CA VAL A 1097 38.65 8.93 0.99
C VAL A 1097 39.03 10.04 0.00
N SER A 1098 38.47 10.02 -1.22
CA SER A 1098 38.78 10.99 -2.30
C SER A 1098 37.73 12.09 -2.47
N VAL A 1099 38.20 13.31 -2.75
CA VAL A 1099 37.39 14.52 -2.95
C VAL A 1099 37.80 15.20 -4.26
N GLN A 1100 36.84 15.48 -5.13
CA GLN A 1100 37.01 16.20 -6.40
C GLN A 1100 36.48 17.64 -6.26
N VAL A 1101 37.12 18.60 -6.93
CA VAL A 1101 36.70 20.01 -6.94
C VAL A 1101 36.51 20.55 -8.36
N THR A 1102 35.30 21.02 -8.67
CA THR A 1102 34.87 21.48 -10.00
C THR A 1102 34.85 23.01 -10.13
N PRO A 1103 35.08 23.57 -11.34
CA PRO A 1103 35.12 25.02 -11.58
C PRO A 1103 33.77 25.57 -12.09
N ALA A 1104 32.64 25.01 -11.66
CA ALA A 1104 31.35 25.31 -12.27
C ALA A 1104 30.82 26.70 -11.89
N GLU A 1105 30.14 27.34 -12.85
CA GLU A 1105 29.54 28.67 -12.73
C GLU A 1105 28.01 28.53 -12.67
N VAL A 1106 27.31 29.49 -12.04
CA VAL A 1106 25.84 29.50 -11.97
C VAL A 1106 25.27 29.73 -13.38
N THR A 1107 24.49 28.77 -13.88
CA THR A 1107 23.85 28.82 -15.21
C THR A 1107 22.42 29.34 -15.18
N SER A 1108 21.68 29.02 -14.13
CA SER A 1108 20.33 29.54 -13.90
C SER A 1108 19.99 29.67 -12.42
N LEU A 1109 18.94 30.42 -12.14
CA LEU A 1109 18.33 30.56 -10.82
C LEU A 1109 16.85 30.21 -10.99
N ILE A 1110 16.30 29.43 -10.07
CA ILE A 1110 14.90 29.00 -10.06
C ILE A 1110 14.24 29.55 -8.80
N ILE A 1111 13.04 30.11 -8.93
CA ILE A 1111 12.19 30.55 -7.81
C ILE A 1111 11.04 29.55 -7.65
N THR A 1112 10.74 29.17 -6.41
CA THR A 1112 9.65 28.23 -6.09
C THR A 1112 8.89 28.71 -4.85
N PRO A 1113 7.55 28.70 -4.82
CA PRO A 1113 6.65 28.40 -5.96
C PRO A 1113 6.71 29.48 -7.04
N SER A 1114 6.09 29.22 -8.18
CA SER A 1114 5.97 30.15 -9.31
C SER A 1114 4.51 30.48 -9.60
N ASP A 1115 4.27 31.72 -10.04
CA ASP A 1115 3.02 32.21 -10.64
C ASP A 1115 1.78 32.00 -9.76
N ILE A 1116 1.98 32.22 -8.46
CA ILE A 1116 0.97 32.09 -7.40
C ILE A 1116 -0.09 33.19 -7.50
N THR A 1117 -1.32 32.82 -7.14
CA THR A 1117 -2.39 33.77 -6.76
C THR A 1117 -2.67 33.67 -5.27
N ILE A 1118 -2.75 34.81 -4.58
CA ILE A 1118 -3.22 34.92 -3.18
C ILE A 1118 -4.35 35.96 -3.08
N LEU A 1119 -5.11 35.94 -1.98
CA LEU A 1119 -6.10 36.97 -1.70
C LEU A 1119 -5.46 38.20 -1.05
N ASP A 1120 -6.20 39.31 -1.07
CA ASP A 1120 -5.77 40.52 -0.39
C ASP A 1120 -5.56 40.28 1.13
N GLY A 1121 -4.47 40.86 1.65
CA GLY A 1121 -3.97 40.67 3.02
C GLY A 1121 -3.10 39.43 3.30
N GLU A 1122 -2.88 38.52 2.34
CA GLU A 1122 -2.16 37.25 2.57
C GLU A 1122 -0.64 37.32 2.34
N THR A 1123 0.09 36.25 2.70
CA THR A 1123 1.56 36.17 2.58
C THR A 1123 2.04 34.88 1.94
N GLN A 1124 3.03 34.97 1.05
CA GLN A 1124 3.64 33.84 0.32
C GLN A 1124 5.14 33.74 0.61
N PHE A 1125 5.64 32.53 0.89
CA PHE A 1125 7.07 32.24 1.02
C PHE A 1125 7.67 31.82 -0.33
N TYR A 1126 8.93 32.18 -0.59
CA TYR A 1126 9.68 31.74 -1.77
C TYR A 1126 11.02 31.09 -1.40
N VAL A 1127 11.52 30.27 -2.31
CA VAL A 1127 12.82 29.59 -2.27
C VAL A 1127 13.55 29.91 -3.58
N ALA A 1128 14.83 30.24 -3.51
CA ALA A 1128 15.71 30.33 -4.67
C ALA A 1128 16.76 29.23 -4.67
N THR A 1129 16.91 28.57 -5.81
CA THR A 1129 17.86 27.47 -6.07
C THR A 1129 18.70 27.78 -7.30
N ALA A 1130 20.02 27.78 -7.15
CA ALA A 1130 20.99 27.96 -8.22
C ALA A 1130 21.31 26.62 -8.88
N GLN A 1131 21.37 26.62 -10.21
CA GLN A 1131 21.88 25.52 -11.03
C GLN A 1131 23.28 25.89 -11.55
N PHE A 1132 24.17 24.91 -11.66
CA PHE A 1132 25.57 25.12 -12.07
C PHE A 1132 25.91 24.43 -13.39
N SER A 1133 27.00 24.87 -14.04
CA SER A 1133 27.43 24.37 -15.36
C SER A 1133 27.97 22.93 -15.39
N ASP A 1134 28.11 22.27 -14.23
CA ASP A 1134 28.37 20.83 -14.10
C ASP A 1134 27.13 19.99 -13.79
N GLY A 1135 25.95 20.61 -13.70
CA GLY A 1135 24.69 19.94 -13.36
C GLY A 1135 24.43 19.79 -11.85
N SER A 1136 25.33 20.31 -10.99
CA SER A 1136 25.03 20.44 -9.56
C SER A 1136 24.04 21.58 -9.27
N SER A 1137 23.40 21.55 -8.10
CA SER A 1137 22.48 22.59 -7.65
C SER A 1137 22.67 22.92 -6.17
N LEU A 1138 22.28 24.14 -5.77
CA LEU A 1138 22.39 24.63 -4.40
C LEU A 1138 21.19 25.52 -4.06
N VAL A 1139 20.59 25.32 -2.89
CA VAL A 1139 19.60 26.26 -2.33
C VAL A 1139 20.34 27.51 -1.85
N VAL A 1140 20.00 28.67 -2.41
CA VAL A 1140 20.70 29.96 -2.22
C VAL A 1140 19.71 31.06 -1.78
N THR A 1141 18.67 30.68 -1.05
CA THR A 1141 17.51 31.55 -0.76
C THR A 1141 17.88 32.75 0.10
N LYS A 1142 18.77 32.58 1.09
CA LYS A 1142 19.19 33.63 2.02
C LYS A 1142 20.35 34.46 1.45
N GLU A 1143 21.04 33.89 0.47
CA GLU A 1143 22.20 34.39 -0.25
C GLU A 1143 21.79 35.17 -1.52
N SER A 1144 20.53 35.04 -1.94
CA SER A 1144 19.91 35.80 -3.03
C SER A 1144 19.33 37.13 -2.52
N SER A 1145 19.40 38.18 -3.34
CA SER A 1145 18.67 39.43 -3.08
C SER A 1145 17.32 39.44 -3.79
N TRP A 1146 16.28 39.90 -3.09
CA TRP A 1146 14.89 39.81 -3.53
C TRP A 1146 14.21 41.18 -3.72
N VAL A 1147 13.36 41.30 -4.75
CA VAL A 1147 12.63 42.53 -5.12
C VAL A 1147 11.22 42.19 -5.62
N SER A 1148 10.23 43.05 -5.35
CA SER A 1148 8.91 43.03 -6.00
C SER A 1148 8.83 44.18 -7.00
N THR A 1149 8.37 43.94 -8.23
CA THR A 1149 8.34 44.98 -9.29
C THR A 1149 7.25 46.03 -9.08
N ASN A 1150 6.16 45.68 -8.38
CA ASN A 1150 5.18 46.63 -7.85
C ASN A 1150 4.93 46.42 -6.34
N PRO A 1151 5.65 47.17 -5.47
CA PRO A 1151 5.47 47.17 -4.01
C PRO A 1151 4.12 47.69 -3.48
N GLU A 1152 3.24 48.22 -4.33
CA GLU A 1152 1.87 48.57 -3.96
C GLU A 1152 0.94 47.35 -4.01
N ILE A 1153 1.20 46.38 -4.89
CA ILE A 1153 0.43 45.13 -5.01
C ILE A 1153 0.90 44.11 -3.96
N ALA A 1154 2.22 43.88 -3.88
CA ALA A 1154 2.82 43.08 -2.81
C ALA A 1154 4.28 43.47 -2.52
N THR A 1155 4.70 43.40 -1.26
CA THR A 1155 6.10 43.65 -0.81
C THR A 1155 6.80 42.37 -0.39
N ILE A 1156 8.08 42.19 -0.75
CA ILE A 1156 8.90 41.03 -0.35
C ILE A 1156 10.06 41.41 0.58
N THR A 1157 10.41 40.53 1.52
CA THR A 1157 11.63 40.64 2.34
C THR A 1157 12.88 40.54 1.46
N THR A 1158 13.69 41.59 1.41
CA THR A 1158 14.83 41.70 0.47
C THR A 1158 15.99 40.73 0.75
N ASN A 1159 16.15 40.29 2.00
CA ASN A 1159 17.13 39.31 2.47
C ASN A 1159 16.43 38.28 3.37
N GLY A 1160 16.91 37.04 3.40
CA GLY A 1160 16.43 36.00 4.33
C GLY A 1160 15.44 35.01 3.71
N ASN A 1161 14.30 34.78 4.36
CA ASN A 1161 13.35 33.70 4.00
C ASN A 1161 12.34 34.10 2.89
N ALA A 1162 12.65 35.13 2.09
CA ALA A 1162 11.91 35.54 0.88
C ALA A 1162 10.37 35.52 1.00
N ILE A 1163 9.82 36.26 1.96
CA ILE A 1163 8.38 36.33 2.26
C ILE A 1163 7.77 37.54 1.57
N ALA A 1164 6.82 37.33 0.66
CA ALA A 1164 5.96 38.36 0.08
C ALA A 1164 4.67 38.53 0.88
N ALA A 1165 4.12 39.75 0.89
CA ALA A 1165 2.85 40.11 1.52
C ALA A 1165 2.00 40.97 0.58
N ALA A 1166 0.76 40.55 0.33
CA ALA A 1166 -0.24 41.27 -0.48
C ALA A 1166 -0.73 42.55 0.21
N LYS A 1167 -1.27 43.47 -0.60
CA LYS A 1167 -1.79 44.77 -0.16
C LYS A 1167 -2.98 45.32 -0.98
N TYR A 1168 -2.99 45.05 -2.27
CA TYR A 1168 -4.03 45.45 -3.22
C TYR A 1168 -4.06 44.45 -4.38
N HIS A 1169 -5.24 44.26 -4.97
CA HIS A 1169 -5.41 43.39 -6.14
C HIS A 1169 -4.62 43.85 -7.37
N GLY A 1170 -4.15 42.90 -8.18
CA GLY A 1170 -3.34 43.13 -9.37
C GLY A 1170 -2.28 42.05 -9.59
N VAL A 1171 -1.27 42.31 -10.42
CA VAL A 1171 -0.13 41.41 -10.63
C VAL A 1171 1.19 42.17 -10.41
N THR A 1172 2.10 41.58 -9.64
CA THR A 1172 3.50 42.00 -9.50
C THR A 1172 4.44 40.83 -9.83
N ASN A 1173 5.70 41.10 -10.17
CA ASN A 1173 6.72 40.05 -10.28
C ASN A 1173 7.62 40.05 -9.05
N ILE A 1174 7.86 38.87 -8.50
CA ILE A 1174 8.88 38.59 -7.50
C ILE A 1174 10.17 38.20 -8.21
N GLN A 1175 11.25 38.94 -7.93
CA GLN A 1175 12.58 38.75 -8.51
C GLN A 1175 13.56 38.27 -7.43
N ALA A 1176 14.42 37.31 -7.80
CA ALA A 1176 15.59 36.90 -7.05
C ALA A 1176 16.86 37.13 -7.88
N THR A 1177 17.99 37.45 -7.24
CA THR A 1177 19.30 37.60 -7.87
C THR A 1177 20.39 36.88 -7.07
N TYR A 1178 21.16 36.00 -7.71
CA TYR A 1178 22.30 35.30 -7.11
C TYR A 1178 23.50 35.30 -8.07
N GLN A 1179 24.68 35.71 -7.58
CA GLN A 1179 25.92 35.87 -8.37
C GLN A 1179 25.78 36.63 -9.71
N GLY A 1180 24.75 37.47 -9.85
CA GLY A 1180 24.45 38.23 -11.08
C GLY A 1180 23.45 37.56 -12.03
N ILE A 1181 23.08 36.29 -11.80
CA ILE A 1181 21.97 35.63 -12.48
C ILE A 1181 20.66 36.02 -11.80
N THR A 1182 19.65 36.37 -12.58
CA THR A 1182 18.33 36.81 -12.09
C THR A 1182 17.22 35.86 -12.52
N ALA A 1183 16.28 35.59 -11.63
CA ALA A 1183 15.02 34.90 -11.92
C ALA A 1183 13.84 35.81 -11.56
N GLN A 1184 12.70 35.66 -12.24
CA GLN A 1184 11.43 36.29 -11.88
C GLN A 1184 10.29 35.28 -11.98
N THR A 1185 9.24 35.49 -11.17
CA THR A 1185 7.94 34.84 -11.30
C THR A 1185 6.83 35.80 -10.90
N SER A 1186 5.59 35.59 -11.35
CA SER A 1186 4.48 36.46 -10.99
C SER A 1186 3.87 36.12 -9.61
N LEU A 1187 3.24 37.14 -9.04
CA LEU A 1187 2.37 37.05 -7.87
C LEU A 1187 1.11 37.86 -8.19
N THR A 1188 0.00 37.16 -8.35
CA THR A 1188 -1.32 37.76 -8.53
C THR A 1188 -1.97 37.92 -7.17
N VAL A 1189 -2.56 39.09 -6.92
CA VAL A 1189 -3.40 39.35 -5.76
C VAL A 1189 -4.84 39.55 -6.26
N GLN A 1190 -5.80 38.82 -5.70
CA GLN A 1190 -7.22 38.95 -6.05
C GLN A 1190 -8.02 39.65 -4.94
N GLU A 1191 -9.06 40.37 -5.34
CA GLU A 1191 -10.03 40.95 -4.42
C GLU A 1191 -11.00 39.87 -3.91
N ARG A 1192 -11.32 39.90 -2.61
CA ARG A 1192 -12.26 38.95 -1.99
C ARG A 1192 -13.69 39.22 -2.47
N GLU A 1193 -14.32 38.22 -3.08
CA GLU A 1193 -15.70 38.32 -3.58
C GLU A 1193 -16.71 38.37 -2.40
N ILE A 1194 -17.61 39.36 -2.43
CA ILE A 1194 -18.62 39.58 -1.39
C ILE A 1194 -19.83 38.67 -1.62
N LYS A 1195 -20.12 37.82 -0.62
CA LYS A 1195 -21.26 36.90 -0.56
C LYS A 1195 -22.52 37.59 -0.01
N GLY A 1196 -22.35 38.60 0.83
CA GLY A 1196 -23.45 39.40 1.36
C GLY A 1196 -22.99 40.49 2.32
N VAL A 1197 -23.94 41.37 2.65
CA VAL A 1197 -23.80 42.35 3.73
C VAL A 1197 -24.98 42.15 4.68
N GLN A 1198 -24.72 42.22 5.98
CA GLN A 1198 -25.71 42.10 7.05
C GLN A 1198 -25.70 43.34 7.95
N VAL A 1199 -26.87 43.68 8.51
CA VAL A 1199 -27.02 44.79 9.47
C VAL A 1199 -27.47 44.24 10.83
N ILE A 1200 -26.61 44.39 11.84
CA ILE A 1200 -26.84 43.94 13.21
C ILE A 1200 -26.74 45.13 14.18
N PRO A 1201 -27.40 45.12 15.36
CA PRO A 1201 -28.30 44.09 15.88
C PRO A 1201 -29.75 44.23 15.37
N HIS A 1202 -30.44 43.10 15.20
CA HIS A 1202 -31.88 43.08 14.92
C HIS A 1202 -32.69 43.44 16.18
N VAL A 1203 -32.99 44.73 16.39
CA VAL A 1203 -33.69 45.23 17.58
C VAL A 1203 -35.20 45.36 17.33
N LYS A 1204 -35.99 44.86 18.29
CA LYS A 1204 -37.43 44.64 18.09
C LYS A 1204 -38.28 45.91 18.20
N TYR A 1205 -37.88 46.84 19.07
CA TYR A 1205 -38.48 48.18 19.22
C TYR A 1205 -37.44 49.17 19.75
N LEU A 1206 -37.58 50.45 19.37
CA LEU A 1206 -36.98 51.61 20.03
C LEU A 1206 -38.10 52.53 20.55
N ASP A 1207 -37.85 53.24 21.64
CA ASP A 1207 -38.73 54.33 22.11
C ASP A 1207 -38.38 55.66 21.42
N VAL A 1208 -39.36 56.56 21.21
CA VAL A 1208 -39.10 57.87 20.57
C VAL A 1208 -38.04 58.68 21.35
N GLY A 1209 -36.97 59.07 20.67
CA GLY A 1209 -35.79 59.75 21.22
C GLY A 1209 -34.62 58.84 21.58
N GLU A 1210 -34.77 57.51 21.47
CA GLU A 1210 -33.69 56.54 21.69
C GLU A 1210 -32.71 56.49 20.49
N GLN A 1211 -31.44 56.16 20.76
CA GLN A 1211 -30.41 55.98 19.74
C GLN A 1211 -29.82 54.57 19.78
N LEU A 1212 -29.52 54.00 18.61
CA LEU A 1212 -28.99 52.65 18.45
C LEU A 1212 -27.88 52.62 17.39
N GLN A 1213 -26.69 52.16 17.79
CA GLN A 1213 -25.58 51.90 16.88
C GLN A 1213 -25.83 50.62 16.09
N MET A 1214 -25.91 50.72 14.75
CA MET A 1214 -25.85 49.55 13.87
C MET A 1214 -24.41 49.21 13.49
N LYS A 1215 -24.18 47.96 13.09
CA LYS A 1215 -22.94 47.46 12.51
C LYS A 1215 -23.20 46.81 11.16
N CYS A 1216 -22.29 47.06 10.23
CA CYS A 1216 -22.22 46.38 8.95
C CYS A 1216 -21.29 45.18 9.13
N MET A 1217 -21.75 43.98 8.80
CA MET A 1217 -20.88 42.81 8.65
C MET A 1217 -20.89 42.39 7.19
N VAL A 1218 -19.73 42.21 6.58
CA VAL A 1218 -19.59 41.71 5.21
C VAL A 1218 -19.18 40.25 5.24
N ASP A 1219 -20.02 39.39 4.67
CA ASP A 1219 -19.70 37.98 4.41
C ASP A 1219 -18.99 37.90 3.05
N TYR A 1220 -17.85 37.21 2.99
CA TYR A 1220 -17.17 36.89 1.73
C TYR A 1220 -17.49 35.45 1.28
N VAL A 1221 -17.22 35.13 0.01
CA VAL A 1221 -17.50 33.79 -0.57
C VAL A 1221 -16.71 32.69 0.15
N ASP A 1222 -15.50 33.02 0.63
CA ASP A 1222 -14.62 32.19 1.47
C ASP A 1222 -15.11 31.96 2.92
N TYR A 1223 -16.30 32.47 3.27
CA TYR A 1223 -16.90 32.45 4.61
C TYR A 1223 -16.16 33.28 5.68
N SER A 1224 -15.15 34.09 5.31
CA SER A 1224 -14.62 35.12 6.20
C SER A 1224 -15.65 36.25 6.39
N VAL A 1225 -15.62 36.89 7.56
CA VAL A 1225 -16.58 37.92 7.96
C VAL A 1225 -15.84 39.10 8.57
N ASN A 1226 -15.93 40.27 7.93
CA ASN A 1226 -15.31 41.51 8.41
C ASN A 1226 -16.36 42.53 8.87
N ASP A 1227 -15.97 43.42 9.78
CA ASP A 1227 -16.76 44.57 10.18
C ASP A 1227 -16.55 45.71 9.17
N CYS A 1228 -17.63 46.13 8.50
CA CYS A 1228 -17.63 47.17 7.48
C CYS A 1228 -18.32 48.47 7.96
N THR A 1229 -18.53 48.64 9.27
CA THR A 1229 -19.41 49.70 9.82
C THR A 1229 -19.01 51.11 9.37
N ASP A 1230 -17.71 51.42 9.40
CA ASP A 1230 -17.17 52.74 9.09
C ASP A 1230 -16.84 52.92 7.59
N GLU A 1231 -16.92 51.84 6.79
CA GLU A 1231 -16.66 51.84 5.35
C GLU A 1231 -17.94 51.74 4.50
N ALA A 1232 -19.09 51.45 5.12
CA ALA A 1232 -20.37 51.26 4.44
C ALA A 1232 -21.20 52.55 4.39
N LEU A 1233 -21.89 52.76 3.26
CA LEU A 1233 -22.87 53.84 3.15
C LEU A 1233 -24.19 53.42 3.81
N TRP A 1234 -24.59 54.15 4.85
CA TRP A 1234 -25.82 53.91 5.59
C TRP A 1234 -26.98 54.75 5.06
N THR A 1235 -28.16 54.12 4.93
CA THR A 1235 -29.39 54.77 4.43
C THR A 1235 -30.62 54.24 5.17
N ILE A 1236 -31.73 54.99 5.16
CA ILE A 1236 -32.99 54.57 5.78
C ILE A 1236 -34.18 54.79 4.84
N GLY A 1237 -35.16 53.88 4.87
CA GLY A 1237 -36.30 53.86 3.92
C GLY A 1237 -37.39 54.90 4.20
N ASP A 1238 -37.59 55.29 5.46
CA ASP A 1238 -38.44 56.41 5.88
C ASP A 1238 -37.75 57.15 7.05
N ASP A 1239 -37.18 58.31 6.72
CA ASP A 1239 -36.44 59.21 7.61
C ASP A 1239 -37.37 59.95 8.61
N THR A 1240 -38.70 59.89 8.42
CA THR A 1240 -39.68 60.54 9.31
C THR A 1240 -40.05 59.69 10.52
N ILE A 1241 -39.61 58.43 10.55
CA ILE A 1241 -39.83 57.45 11.63
C ILE A 1241 -38.57 57.34 12.50
N ALA A 1242 -37.40 57.26 11.87
CA ALA A 1242 -36.08 57.33 12.48
C ALA A 1242 -35.08 57.91 11.47
N HIS A 1243 -33.98 58.51 11.94
CA HIS A 1243 -32.87 58.97 11.11
C HIS A 1243 -31.67 58.01 11.23
N VAL A 1244 -30.77 57.96 10.25
CA VAL A 1244 -29.48 57.25 10.34
C VAL A 1244 -28.33 58.13 9.85
N GLU A 1245 -27.21 58.12 10.59
CA GLU A 1245 -25.99 58.83 10.21
C GLU A 1245 -25.28 58.11 9.04
N PRO A 1246 -25.14 58.72 7.84
CA PRO A 1246 -24.74 58.01 6.62
C PRO A 1246 -23.34 57.39 6.62
N GLU A 1247 -22.42 57.94 7.41
CA GLU A 1247 -21.01 57.55 7.51
C GLU A 1247 -20.69 56.75 8.79
N GLY A 1248 -21.70 56.42 9.61
CA GLY A 1248 -21.49 55.80 10.92
C GLY A 1248 -22.58 54.87 11.44
N GLY A 1249 -23.73 54.74 10.77
CA GLY A 1249 -24.75 53.73 11.13
C GLY A 1249 -25.49 53.97 12.45
N LEU A 1250 -25.33 55.14 13.08
CA LEU A 1250 -26.06 55.51 14.29
C LEU A 1250 -27.50 55.90 13.94
N VAL A 1251 -28.46 55.15 14.47
CA VAL A 1251 -29.91 55.33 14.23
C VAL A 1251 -30.52 56.13 15.38
N THR A 1252 -31.40 57.09 15.08
CA THR A 1252 -32.12 57.90 16.09
C THR A 1252 -33.63 57.83 15.86
N ALA A 1253 -34.39 57.38 16.85
CA ALA A 1253 -35.85 57.21 16.75
C ALA A 1253 -36.60 58.56 16.85
N ILE A 1254 -37.45 58.87 15.87
CA ILE A 1254 -38.13 60.18 15.75
C ILE A 1254 -39.63 60.09 16.03
N LYS A 1255 -40.32 59.03 15.57
CA LYS A 1255 -41.78 58.93 15.61
C LYS A 1255 -42.26 57.49 15.49
N SER A 1256 -43.32 57.15 16.21
CA SER A 1256 -43.97 55.83 16.17
C SER A 1256 -44.29 55.37 14.73
N GLY A 1257 -43.82 54.17 14.35
CA GLY A 1257 -43.90 53.60 13.01
C GLY A 1257 -42.90 52.45 12.82
N THR A 1258 -42.74 51.94 11.60
CA THR A 1258 -41.70 50.96 11.25
C THR A 1258 -41.00 51.37 9.97
N THR A 1259 -39.67 51.39 10.00
CA THR A 1259 -38.77 51.74 8.90
C THR A 1259 -37.67 50.67 8.76
N ARG A 1260 -36.74 50.85 7.80
CA ARG A 1260 -35.61 49.93 7.58
C ARG A 1260 -34.34 50.71 7.28
N VAL A 1261 -33.26 50.31 7.94
CA VAL A 1261 -31.89 50.79 7.73
C VAL A 1261 -31.17 49.80 6.81
N PHE A 1262 -30.40 50.31 5.85
CA PHE A 1262 -29.59 49.52 4.93
C PHE A 1262 -28.14 49.99 4.96
N ALA A 1263 -27.21 49.06 5.05
CA ALA A 1263 -25.79 49.29 4.80
C ALA A 1263 -25.46 48.91 3.36
N THR A 1264 -24.62 49.68 2.68
CA THR A 1264 -24.10 49.34 1.35
C THR A 1264 -22.57 49.41 1.34
N TYR A 1265 -21.93 48.25 1.18
CA TYR A 1265 -20.47 48.11 1.18
C TYR A 1265 -19.97 47.65 -0.20
N LYS A 1266 -19.00 48.37 -0.78
CA LYS A 1266 -18.47 48.17 -2.14
C LYS A 1266 -19.55 47.95 -3.23
N GLY A 1267 -20.74 48.53 -3.06
CA GLY A 1267 -21.87 48.41 -3.99
C GLY A 1267 -22.84 47.25 -3.71
N VAL A 1268 -22.55 46.38 -2.72
CA VAL A 1268 -23.49 45.36 -2.23
C VAL A 1268 -24.28 45.92 -1.05
N SER A 1269 -25.61 45.94 -1.16
CA SER A 1269 -26.51 46.37 -0.07
C SER A 1269 -26.97 45.20 0.80
N SER A 1270 -27.27 45.47 2.07
CA SER A 1270 -27.79 44.47 3.01
C SER A 1270 -29.15 43.89 2.60
N LYS A 1271 -29.48 42.69 3.10
CA LYS A 1271 -30.69 41.96 2.70
C LYS A 1271 -31.95 42.68 3.17
N SER A 1272 -33.08 42.40 2.49
CA SER A 1272 -34.40 42.99 2.81
C SER A 1272 -34.90 42.70 4.22
N ASP A 1273 -34.35 41.67 4.87
CA ASP A 1273 -34.87 41.11 6.11
C ASP A 1273 -34.04 41.60 7.33
N ASP A 1274 -32.92 42.27 7.06
CA ASP A 1274 -32.05 42.91 8.03
C ASP A 1274 -32.54 44.34 8.37
N GLY A 1275 -31.94 44.96 9.39
CA GLY A 1275 -32.04 46.41 9.61
C GLY A 1275 -33.45 46.99 9.88
N GLN A 1276 -34.47 46.18 10.15
CA GLN A 1276 -35.79 46.68 10.52
C GLN A 1276 -35.76 47.43 11.85
N VAL A 1277 -36.32 48.65 11.87
CA VAL A 1277 -36.43 49.50 13.06
C VAL A 1277 -37.90 49.84 13.27
N SER A 1278 -38.49 49.35 14.36
CA SER A 1278 -39.83 49.74 14.80
C SER A 1278 -39.73 50.73 15.96
N VAL A 1279 -40.35 51.89 15.83
CA VAL A 1279 -40.43 52.93 16.86
C VAL A 1279 -41.84 52.94 17.44
N ARG A 1280 -41.98 53.13 18.76
CA ARG A 1280 -43.28 53.17 19.46
C ARG A 1280 -43.51 54.48 20.22
#